data_AF-A0A813S5W6-F1
#
_entry.id   AF-A0A813S5W6-F1
#
_cell.length_a   1.000
_cell.length_b   1.000
_cell.length_c   1.000
_cell.angle_alpha   90.00
_cell.angle_beta   90.00
_cell.angle_gamma   90.00
#
_symmetry.space_group_name_H-M   'P 1'
#
loop_
_entity.id
_entity.type
_entity.pdbx_description
1 polymer ?
#
loop_
_entity_poly.entity_id
_entity_poly.type
_entity_poly.pdbx_seq_one_letter_code
_entity_poly.pdbx_strand_id
1 'polypeptide(L)'
;MLRTIFCSRCLLQTILNSVKQQLNVHYRLIHSENLAKLQTNEDELLSAIAHRELFEEQFSDQRRSRKSSTLRPGRSSTPPSTTTSNLKLLNRPTSNINKKQTIRTKQHQLPDVIVTEKIDLAHPKPKNKRAISVSSTSALTSPLAEIPSEMNKQHNIEEQNRLKSISQRLNITAPPPSSSFRLTQPETLSSDEKRKDDILEDEFRTEDEKILVELLGTLDLKKVRQMHKYTDEELKIMRKHQTFNEILLAYVDVSIYNGKLRKVRQFFDKLCLDQERRKTMKRLSWKYPSNVNIYNTIMFAHAENGTLRAVQTLFEKMRSSHIKPTLESYAAVLTCLGNLDMFDPTIAKRIIFDIEKNGFRVSDIFHLNCLNNEQIRRILKVLKILRPDFKVPPIPDEVHTKLLQNVYEQPSPITDKSNIQGDLWWKNINFKEKLAKQLQWEQEQKVVFKSISITKQVNDHYVDKQKQLYMEMEQQLIVGFLTELEILKRETEPDKLSIIPFLEIFDAKEYIQIVMKEVNGLFYGSDYYSLPYNVLCSNLGKRIHQRYLTDVRKKNGFLDNLQSIYQEYIEHCVSNQRFIKNERQKWNEIVTNHFTFMDRSYRPWSYVQICQIGDFFYRVMLKYMKLTVPLSSQKRNTINKREANSILHVVHRTPGKYTEKQIKVHPTVLRFFAHLPEQQLEFDCTELPCLVPPLPWINCHTGGYLLNQTDFLRLPLSANQQDQYLKSISVQQIGGVLDSINALNSCPWKINQRILDTIISIFEKGGDKTFSVPLSLKNPSIPDMVHIDKGLSNDEKRRRERERFKLVKQRAEIFSLWSNELYRLSIANQFRNEIFWFPHNLDFRGRVYPVPPHFNHLGSDIARGLILFAEGKPLGANGLRRLKIHLINLTDLKKRQSINEREQYANEIMDDILDSADKPLTGRLWWSKSEEPWQTLACCMEIANAIRSPDSTKYLSYFPVHQDGTCNVLQHYAAMGLDDVGAASVNLKPSDLPKDVYSDVVEMVELERQKDEELNIEMAKILKGFIKRKVIKQTIMTTNYGVTMYGARQQIGRQLRDIEDFPKIHVSEASTYLAKKTFLCLRELFRETKKIQDWFKDCASLISRVRGTAVEWNTPLGLPVVQPYYKEIKIKESGHELMDYFNMNSRPNNIKQKNAFPPNYVHSLDSTHMMMTALNCAKNGITFVSVHDSFWTHPCDVDILSKICREQFVALHKEPLLENLSQDFTNKFGFKSSEFSKADETQTKTMKLINDTIHRVPERGIFKLESVLDSTYFFS
;
A
#
# COMPACT_ATOMS: atom_id res chain seq x y z
N MET A 1 24.99 -18.57 63.97
CA MET A 1 25.46 -17.73 62.84
C MET A 1 26.79 -18.21 62.26
N LEU A 2 27.95 -18.04 62.91
CA LEU A 2 29.26 -18.37 62.28
C LEU A 2 29.39 -19.82 61.75
N ARG A 3 28.99 -20.84 62.51
CA ARG A 3 28.95 -22.24 62.01
C ARG A 3 28.02 -22.44 60.81
N THR A 4 26.91 -21.70 60.76
CA THR A 4 25.94 -21.73 59.65
C THR A 4 26.57 -21.18 58.36
N ILE A 5 27.25 -20.04 58.45
CA ILE A 5 27.94 -19.39 57.31
C ILE A 5 29.06 -20.28 56.76
N PHE A 6 29.79 -20.99 57.63
CA PHE A 6 30.82 -21.93 57.22
C PHE A 6 30.24 -23.11 56.42
N CYS A 7 29.12 -23.68 56.90
CA CYS A 7 28.44 -24.78 56.21
C CYS A 7 27.93 -24.36 54.82
N SER A 8 27.33 -23.16 54.70
CA SER A 8 26.88 -22.62 53.41
C SER A 8 28.04 -22.41 52.42
N ARG A 9 29.23 -21.98 52.88
CA ARG A 9 30.41 -21.83 52.03
C ARG A 9 30.94 -23.17 51.52
N CYS A 10 31.01 -24.20 52.39
CA CYS A 10 31.37 -25.55 51.97
C CYS A 10 30.39 -26.11 50.95
N LEU A 11 29.07 -25.94 51.17
CA LEU A 11 28.04 -26.41 50.23
C LEU A 11 28.16 -25.72 48.87
N LEU A 12 28.34 -24.39 48.84
CA LEU A 12 28.55 -23.65 47.58
C LEU A 12 29.81 -24.11 46.84
N GLN A 13 30.90 -24.39 47.56
CA GLN A 13 32.15 -24.85 46.96
C GLN A 13 32.02 -26.27 46.39
N THR A 14 31.32 -27.17 47.08
CA THR A 14 31.03 -28.52 46.56
C THR A 14 30.13 -28.46 45.32
N ILE A 15 29.11 -27.60 45.30
CA ILE A 15 28.27 -27.37 44.11
C ILE A 15 29.11 -26.81 42.95
N LEU A 16 29.94 -25.79 43.18
CA LEU A 16 30.84 -25.22 42.16
C LEU A 16 31.85 -26.24 41.62
N ASN A 17 32.38 -27.12 42.48
CA ASN A 17 33.28 -28.20 42.08
C ASN A 17 32.54 -29.28 41.26
N SER A 18 31.32 -29.64 41.65
CA SER A 18 30.46 -30.58 40.91
C SER A 18 30.08 -30.02 39.54
N VAL A 19 29.67 -28.76 39.44
CA VAL A 19 29.38 -28.08 38.17
C VAL A 19 30.64 -27.98 37.30
N LYS A 20 31.82 -27.72 37.87
CA LYS A 20 33.09 -27.79 37.13
C LYS A 20 33.43 -29.20 36.64
N GLN A 21 33.14 -30.25 37.41
CA GLN A 21 33.30 -31.63 36.95
C GLN A 21 32.33 -31.97 35.82
N GLN A 22 31.05 -31.62 35.94
CA GLN A 22 30.04 -31.82 34.90
C GLN A 22 30.40 -31.05 33.62
N LEU A 23 30.82 -29.79 33.71
CA LEU A 23 31.29 -29.00 32.57
C LEU A 23 32.55 -29.62 31.93
N ASN A 24 33.52 -30.10 32.71
CA ASN A 24 34.70 -30.78 32.16
C ASN A 24 34.37 -32.13 31.50
N VAL A 25 33.40 -32.89 32.02
CA VAL A 25 32.92 -34.12 31.41
C VAL A 25 32.18 -33.81 30.11
N HIS A 26 31.30 -32.80 30.11
CA HIS A 26 30.56 -32.39 28.91
C HIS A 26 31.48 -31.80 27.84
N TYR A 27 32.48 -31.00 28.22
CA TYR A 27 33.50 -30.50 27.30
C TYR A 27 34.34 -31.64 26.71
N ARG A 28 34.73 -32.64 27.51
CA ARG A 28 35.42 -33.84 27.01
C ARG A 28 34.56 -34.67 26.06
N LEU A 29 33.27 -34.87 26.37
CA LEU A 29 32.32 -35.56 25.49
C LEU A 29 32.17 -34.84 24.15
N ILE A 30 31.97 -33.52 24.17
CA ILE A 30 31.91 -32.68 22.97
C ILE A 30 33.23 -32.73 22.18
N HIS A 31 34.38 -32.78 22.85
CA HIS A 31 35.66 -32.93 22.15
C HIS A 31 35.86 -34.32 21.54
N SER A 32 35.46 -35.40 22.24
CA SER A 32 35.51 -36.77 21.68
C SER A 32 34.52 -36.98 20.54
N GLU A 33 33.31 -36.40 20.61
CA GLU A 33 32.37 -36.45 19.49
C GLU A 33 32.88 -35.71 18.25
N ASN A 34 33.53 -34.55 18.43
CA ASN A 34 34.10 -33.81 17.31
C ASN A 34 35.36 -34.47 16.75
N LEU A 35 36.19 -35.12 17.57
CA LEU A 35 37.30 -35.96 17.10
C LEU A 35 36.81 -37.19 16.33
N ALA A 36 35.80 -37.90 16.85
CA ALA A 36 35.19 -39.02 16.13
C ALA A 36 34.58 -38.59 14.78
N LYS A 37 33.85 -37.46 14.74
CA LYS A 37 33.27 -36.89 13.51
C LYS A 37 34.34 -36.36 12.52
N LEU A 38 35.54 -36.01 12.99
CA LEU A 38 36.66 -35.68 12.12
C LEU A 38 37.26 -36.95 11.50
N GLN A 39 37.49 -38.00 12.29
CA GLN A 39 38.04 -39.26 11.79
C GLN A 39 37.10 -39.96 10.79
N THR A 40 35.79 -40.01 11.05
CA THR A 40 34.82 -40.57 10.08
C THR A 40 34.79 -39.79 8.76
N ASN A 41 35.00 -38.47 8.80
CA ASN A 41 35.07 -37.64 7.60
C ASN A 41 36.38 -37.83 6.82
N GLU A 42 37.50 -38.15 7.47
CA GLU A 42 38.75 -38.46 6.77
C GLU A 42 38.69 -39.84 6.07
N ASP A 43 38.10 -40.85 6.72
CA ASP A 43 37.88 -42.18 6.11
C ASP A 43 36.88 -42.14 4.93
N GLU A 44 35.78 -41.38 5.04
CA GLU A 44 34.87 -41.15 3.91
C GLU A 44 35.56 -40.39 2.75
N LEU A 45 36.44 -39.43 3.04
CA LEU A 45 37.17 -38.68 2.02
C LEU A 45 38.20 -39.57 1.29
N LEU A 46 38.90 -40.44 2.02
CA LEU A 46 39.84 -41.40 1.45
C LEU A 46 39.13 -42.46 0.59
N SER A 47 37.97 -42.96 1.04
CA SER A 47 37.10 -43.84 0.25
C SER A 47 36.61 -43.17 -1.04
N ALA A 48 36.23 -41.88 -0.98
CA ALA A 48 35.79 -41.11 -2.14
C ALA A 48 36.92 -40.79 -3.14
N ILE A 49 38.18 -40.72 -2.68
CA ILE A 49 39.36 -40.55 -3.54
C ILE A 49 39.69 -41.88 -4.24
N ALA A 50 39.74 -42.99 -3.51
CA ALA A 50 39.99 -44.32 -4.07
C ALA A 50 38.98 -44.73 -5.16
N HIS A 51 37.70 -44.37 -4.98
CA HIS A 51 36.66 -44.61 -5.99
C HIS A 51 36.78 -43.76 -7.25
N ARG A 52 37.60 -42.69 -7.23
CA ARG A 52 37.78 -41.76 -8.36
C ARG A 52 38.92 -42.16 -9.27
N GLU A 53 40.02 -42.66 -8.71
CA GLU A 53 41.18 -43.12 -9.49
C GLU A 53 40.88 -44.42 -10.27
N LEU A 54 39.96 -45.25 -9.78
CA LEU A 54 39.46 -46.45 -10.49
C LEU A 54 38.60 -46.15 -11.74
N PHE A 55 38.23 -44.89 -12.01
CA PHE A 55 37.34 -44.53 -13.14
C PHE A 55 38.05 -43.91 -14.35
N GLU A 56 39.33 -43.53 -14.25
CA GLU A 56 40.07 -42.92 -15.37
C GLU A 56 40.85 -43.93 -16.24
N GLU A 57 41.02 -45.19 -15.81
CA GLU A 57 41.73 -46.22 -16.61
C GLU A 57 40.91 -46.87 -17.75
N GLN A 58 39.58 -46.75 -17.79
CA GLN A 58 38.75 -47.47 -18.78
C GLN A 58 38.54 -46.76 -20.14
N PHE A 59 39.02 -45.53 -20.34
CA PHE A 59 38.84 -44.78 -21.61
C PHE A 59 40.15 -44.37 -22.30
N SER A 60 41.14 -45.27 -22.34
CA SER A 60 42.44 -45.03 -22.98
C SER A 60 42.91 -46.06 -24.04
N ASP A 61 42.03 -46.94 -24.57
CA ASP A 61 42.39 -47.82 -25.72
C ASP A 61 41.41 -47.78 -26.92
N GLN A 62 41.39 -46.65 -27.62
CA GLN A 62 41.11 -46.62 -29.07
C GLN A 62 42.31 -46.13 -29.88
N ARG A 63 43.30 -47.01 -29.96
CA ARG A 63 44.24 -47.22 -31.08
C ARG A 63 44.25 -46.21 -32.25
N ARG A 64 45.28 -45.35 -32.23
CA ARG A 64 46.28 -45.19 -33.32
C ARG A 64 45.82 -45.37 -34.79
N SER A 65 45.67 -44.28 -35.54
CA SER A 65 46.42 -43.95 -36.79
C SER A 65 45.89 -42.64 -37.41
N ARG A 66 46.57 -41.86 -38.28
CA ARG A 66 47.83 -41.99 -39.05
C ARG A 66 48.73 -40.73 -38.90
N LYS A 67 49.95 -40.77 -39.46
CA LYS A 67 50.89 -39.63 -39.67
C LYS A 67 50.51 -38.86 -40.98
N SER A 68 51.12 -37.74 -41.44
CA SER A 68 52.44 -37.11 -41.20
C SER A 68 52.50 -35.62 -41.67
N SER A 69 53.64 -34.93 -41.41
CA SER A 69 54.25 -33.79 -42.19
C SER A 69 53.51 -32.42 -42.26
N THR A 70 54.13 -31.21 -42.20
CA THR A 70 55.56 -30.78 -42.11
C THR A 70 55.77 -29.31 -41.63
N LEU A 71 56.97 -28.99 -41.11
CA LEU A 71 57.71 -27.69 -41.13
C LEU A 71 57.29 -26.42 -40.31
N ARG A 72 58.00 -26.20 -39.17
CA ARG A 72 58.93 -25.07 -38.79
C ARG A 72 58.57 -23.55 -38.96
N PRO A 73 59.23 -22.60 -38.22
CA PRO A 73 60.09 -22.70 -37.00
C PRO A 73 60.04 -21.58 -35.90
N GLY A 74 60.39 -21.96 -34.65
CA GLY A 74 61.14 -21.14 -33.64
C GLY A 74 60.39 -20.09 -32.79
N ARG A 75 61.01 -19.28 -31.88
CA ARG A 75 62.24 -19.36 -31.03
C ARG A 75 62.32 -18.08 -30.13
N SER A 76 63.05 -17.94 -29.00
CA SER A 76 63.37 -18.83 -27.86
C SER A 76 64.12 -18.11 -26.68
N SER A 77 63.42 -17.84 -25.56
CA SER A 77 63.82 -17.99 -24.13
C SER A 77 65.14 -17.46 -23.49
N THR A 78 65.00 -16.72 -22.34
CA THR A 78 65.80 -16.78 -21.05
C THR A 78 67.29 -16.32 -21.00
N PRO A 79 67.98 -16.15 -19.81
CA PRO A 79 67.61 -15.76 -18.41
C PRO A 79 68.53 -14.60 -17.82
N PRO A 80 69.11 -14.61 -16.57
CA PRO A 80 68.55 -14.14 -15.26
C PRO A 80 69.40 -13.10 -14.42
N SER A 81 68.91 -12.75 -13.20
CA SER A 81 69.66 -12.63 -11.89
C SER A 81 69.90 -11.28 -11.12
N THR A 82 69.60 -11.33 -9.79
CA THR A 82 70.32 -10.82 -8.55
C THR A 82 70.42 -9.33 -8.03
N THR A 83 69.98 -9.15 -6.77
CA THR A 83 70.57 -8.46 -5.55
C THR A 83 70.69 -6.93 -5.29
N THR A 84 70.19 -6.50 -4.10
CA THR A 84 70.74 -5.49 -3.09
C THR A 84 70.93 -3.99 -3.46
N SER A 85 70.97 -2.98 -2.55
CA SER A 85 70.54 -2.77 -1.12
C SER A 85 70.72 -1.28 -0.68
N ASN A 86 70.21 -0.88 0.52
CA ASN A 86 70.64 0.29 1.35
C ASN A 86 70.35 1.73 0.81
N LEU A 87 70.45 2.90 1.51
CA LEU A 87 70.30 3.46 2.90
C LEU A 87 70.34 5.05 2.76
N LYS A 88 70.31 6.03 3.70
CA LYS A 88 70.22 6.21 5.19
C LYS A 88 69.84 7.70 5.54
N LEU A 89 68.90 7.97 6.48
CA LEU A 89 68.88 9.11 7.47
C LEU A 89 68.82 10.60 6.96
N LEU A 90 68.71 11.72 7.74
CA LEU A 90 68.57 12.06 9.20
C LEU A 90 67.93 13.48 9.44
N ASN A 91 67.47 13.75 10.68
CA ASN A 91 67.44 15.05 11.44
C ASN A 91 66.24 16.06 11.44
N ARG A 92 66.36 17.05 12.37
CA ARG A 92 65.38 17.90 13.13
C ARG A 92 66.09 19.24 13.57
N PRO A 93 65.52 20.20 14.36
CA PRO A 93 64.17 20.79 14.52
C PRO A 93 64.18 22.37 14.69
N THR A 94 63.14 22.99 15.28
CA THR A 94 63.07 24.34 15.95
C THR A 94 63.19 25.63 15.09
N SER A 95 62.63 26.82 15.41
CA SER A 95 61.50 27.22 16.33
C SER A 95 61.07 28.72 16.20
N ASN A 96 59.77 29.00 16.47
CA ASN A 96 59.20 30.18 17.19
C ASN A 96 58.98 31.61 16.58
N ILE A 97 57.82 32.19 16.97
CA ILE A 97 57.50 33.62 17.34
C ILE A 97 57.04 34.67 16.29
N ASN A 98 55.74 35.06 16.38
CA ASN A 98 55.07 36.39 16.17
C ASN A 98 55.19 37.15 14.80
N LYS A 99 54.32 38.12 14.41
CA LYS A 99 53.29 38.95 15.10
C LYS A 99 52.14 39.41 14.14
N LYS A 100 51.12 40.07 14.71
CA LYS A 100 49.77 40.49 14.17
C LYS A 100 49.66 41.30 12.84
N GLN A 101 48.48 41.15 12.19
CA GLN A 101 47.71 42.13 11.35
C GLN A 101 48.31 42.54 9.97
N THR A 102 47.58 42.96 8.91
CA THR A 102 46.20 43.49 8.74
C THR A 102 45.64 43.35 7.28
N ILE A 103 44.32 43.56 7.07
CA ILE A 103 43.65 44.06 5.82
C ILE A 103 43.36 43.08 4.63
N ARG A 104 42.40 43.51 3.78
CA ARG A 104 41.77 42.94 2.55
C ARG A 104 42.79 42.72 1.39
N THR A 105 42.54 42.07 0.23
CA THR A 105 41.30 41.88 -0.58
C THR A 105 41.45 40.78 -1.67
N LYS A 106 40.33 40.21 -2.16
CA LYS A 106 40.01 39.64 -3.51
C LYS A 106 41.10 39.02 -4.45
N GLN A 107 40.77 37.80 -4.95
CA GLN A 107 41.06 37.24 -6.31
C GLN A 107 42.57 36.96 -6.62
N HIS A 108 43.01 36.18 -7.62
CA HIS A 108 42.42 35.74 -8.91
C HIS A 108 43.00 34.41 -9.47
N GLN A 109 42.20 33.70 -10.29
CA GLN A 109 42.56 32.93 -11.51
C GLN A 109 43.53 31.72 -11.55
N LEU A 110 43.60 31.11 -12.75
CA LEU A 110 44.41 29.96 -13.18
C LEU A 110 45.56 30.43 -14.11
N PRO A 111 46.59 29.61 -14.34
CA PRO A 111 47.33 29.54 -15.60
C PRO A 111 46.64 28.57 -16.59
N ASP A 112 46.97 28.46 -17.88
CA ASP A 112 47.46 29.36 -18.95
C ASP A 112 47.89 28.45 -20.13
N VAL A 113 47.92 28.97 -21.36
CA VAL A 113 49.05 28.88 -22.32
C VAL A 113 48.65 29.33 -23.74
N ILE A 114 49.10 30.54 -24.09
CA ILE A 114 49.81 30.99 -25.31
C ILE A 114 49.39 30.42 -26.70
N VAL A 115 48.99 31.30 -27.64
CA VAL A 115 49.71 31.69 -28.90
C VAL A 115 48.96 32.88 -29.55
N THR A 116 49.63 33.63 -30.44
CA THR A 116 49.40 35.06 -30.72
C THR A 116 49.10 35.40 -32.20
N GLU A 117 48.85 36.70 -32.47
CA GLU A 117 48.95 37.41 -33.78
C GLU A 117 47.77 37.23 -34.78
N LYS A 118 47.36 38.24 -35.59
CA LYS A 118 47.47 39.73 -35.58
C LYS A 118 46.59 40.32 -36.73
N ILE A 119 46.40 41.66 -36.72
CA ILE A 119 46.06 42.56 -37.88
C ILE A 119 44.60 42.48 -38.43
N ASP A 120 43.97 43.55 -38.96
CA ASP A 120 43.88 44.99 -38.61
C ASP A 120 42.79 45.68 -39.51
N LEU A 121 42.50 46.97 -39.27
CA LEU A 121 41.94 47.99 -40.22
C LEU A 121 40.50 47.89 -40.83
N ALA A 122 39.66 48.84 -40.38
CA ALA A 122 38.89 49.84 -41.16
C ALA A 122 37.90 49.49 -42.32
N HIS A 123 36.61 49.86 -42.12
CA HIS A 123 35.80 50.90 -42.80
C HIS A 123 36.02 51.32 -44.30
N PRO A 124 35.05 52.01 -44.99
CA PRO A 124 33.57 52.03 -44.87
C PRO A 124 32.74 52.22 -46.20
N LYS A 125 31.38 52.15 -46.12
CA LYS A 125 30.39 52.92 -46.95
C LYS A 125 30.33 52.58 -48.48
N PRO A 126 29.53 53.26 -49.35
CA PRO A 126 28.09 53.62 -49.25
C PRO A 126 27.21 53.46 -50.53
N LYS A 127 25.88 53.55 -50.35
CA LYS A 127 24.84 54.23 -51.18
C LYS A 127 24.52 53.81 -52.65
N ASN A 128 23.19 53.67 -52.86
CA ASN A 128 22.36 54.11 -54.01
C ASN A 128 22.52 53.49 -55.42
N LYS A 129 21.42 52.92 -55.93
CA LYS A 129 20.69 53.47 -57.10
C LYS A 129 19.28 52.87 -57.30
N ARG A 130 18.37 53.71 -57.83
CA ARG A 130 17.13 53.42 -58.58
C ARG A 130 16.07 52.49 -57.94
N ALA A 131 15.03 53.11 -57.40
CA ALA A 131 13.64 52.63 -57.45
C ALA A 131 12.86 53.42 -58.54
N ILE A 132 11.57 53.09 -58.78
CA ILE A 132 10.60 53.80 -59.69
C ILE A 132 10.92 53.55 -61.19
N SER A 133 10.00 53.27 -62.14
CA SER A 133 8.51 53.22 -62.24
C SER A 133 8.05 52.21 -63.36
N VAL A 134 6.81 52.35 -63.90
CA VAL A 134 6.14 51.64 -65.04
C VAL A 134 5.42 50.34 -64.61
N SER A 135 4.09 50.13 -64.68
CA SER A 135 2.95 50.55 -65.56
C SER A 135 2.83 49.71 -66.87
N SER A 136 1.65 49.42 -67.47
CA SER A 136 0.25 49.83 -67.24
C SER A 136 -0.77 48.82 -67.85
N THR A 137 -2.08 49.17 -67.79
CA THR A 137 -3.31 48.59 -68.43
C THR A 137 -4.11 47.53 -67.65
N SER A 138 -5.46 47.63 -67.56
CA SER A 138 -6.38 48.74 -67.91
C SER A 138 -7.77 48.64 -67.20
N ALA A 139 -8.41 49.81 -67.01
CA ALA A 139 -9.86 50.11 -67.13
C ALA A 139 -10.94 49.18 -66.48
N LEU A 140 -11.97 49.64 -65.73
CA LEU A 140 -12.48 50.95 -65.23
C LEU A 140 -13.11 50.66 -63.80
N THR A 141 -13.95 51.43 -63.08
CA THR A 141 -14.74 52.67 -63.29
C THR A 141 -14.90 53.44 -61.94
N SER A 142 -16.03 54.10 -61.69
CA SER A 142 -16.46 54.88 -60.51
C SER A 142 -18.02 54.95 -60.50
N PRO A 143 -18.78 55.72 -59.66
CA PRO A 143 -18.39 56.68 -58.60
C PRO A 143 -19.27 56.71 -57.30
N LEU A 144 -18.85 57.56 -56.33
CA LEU A 144 -19.64 58.28 -55.27
C LEU A 144 -20.32 57.46 -54.12
N ALA A 145 -20.44 57.95 -52.86
CA ALA A 145 -20.01 59.22 -52.22
C ALA A 145 -19.68 59.09 -50.71
N GLU A 146 -18.88 60.04 -50.18
CA GLU A 146 -18.82 60.68 -48.82
C GLU A 146 -18.94 59.84 -47.51
N ILE A 147 -18.09 59.89 -46.45
CA ILE A 147 -17.21 60.93 -45.79
C ILE A 147 -18.04 61.96 -44.97
N PRO A 148 -17.68 62.47 -43.75
CA PRO A 148 -16.48 62.32 -42.86
C PRO A 148 -16.83 61.81 -41.42
N SER A 149 -15.99 61.80 -40.35
CA SER A 149 -14.52 61.66 -40.12
C SER A 149 -14.20 61.55 -38.59
N GLU A 150 -13.17 60.76 -38.23
CA GLU A 150 -12.30 60.92 -37.02
C GLU A 150 -12.93 60.79 -35.59
N MET A 151 -12.20 60.54 -34.48
CA MET A 151 -10.74 60.52 -34.25
C MET A 151 -10.30 59.48 -33.17
N ASN A 152 -9.12 58.84 -33.35
CA ASN A 152 -8.19 58.14 -32.41
C ASN A 152 -8.71 57.37 -31.15
N LYS A 153 -8.24 56.14 -30.81
CA LYS A 153 -6.86 55.63 -30.53
C LYS A 153 -6.20 56.33 -29.30
N GLN A 154 -5.37 55.71 -28.45
CA GLN A 154 -4.60 54.45 -28.53
C GLN A 154 -4.04 54.06 -27.13
N HIS A 155 -3.99 52.77 -26.74
CA HIS A 155 -2.83 52.11 -26.06
C HIS A 155 -3.14 50.71 -25.46
N ASN A 156 -2.64 49.66 -26.12
CA ASN A 156 -1.80 48.56 -25.56
C ASN A 156 -1.93 47.27 -26.40
N ILE A 157 -1.12 47.16 -27.46
CA ILE A 157 -0.92 45.90 -28.19
C ILE A 157 0.57 45.75 -28.48
N GLU A 158 1.32 45.19 -27.52
CA GLU A 158 2.72 44.80 -27.76
C GLU A 158 3.15 43.52 -27.02
N GLU A 159 2.48 43.15 -25.91
CA GLU A 159 2.88 42.00 -25.09
C GLU A 159 2.47 40.63 -25.69
N GLN A 160 1.42 40.56 -26.53
CA GLN A 160 0.88 39.28 -27.03
C GLN A 160 1.70 38.62 -28.15
N ASN A 161 2.54 39.36 -28.88
CA ASN A 161 3.23 38.82 -30.07
C ASN A 161 4.63 38.21 -29.79
N ARG A 162 5.14 38.25 -28.55
CA ARG A 162 6.39 37.57 -28.18
C ARG A 162 6.22 36.08 -27.79
N LEU A 163 5.00 35.59 -27.65
CA LEU A 163 4.72 34.22 -27.14
C LEU A 163 4.51 33.15 -28.23
N LYS A 164 4.57 33.49 -29.53
CA LYS A 164 4.30 32.56 -30.64
C LYS A 164 5.55 31.95 -31.31
N SER A 165 6.77 32.24 -30.84
CA SER A 165 8.03 31.82 -31.50
C SER A 165 8.88 30.81 -30.71
N ILE A 166 8.45 30.35 -29.54
CA ILE A 166 9.19 29.38 -28.69
C ILE A 166 8.38 28.10 -28.48
N SER A 167 8.02 27.43 -29.58
CA SER A 167 7.14 26.24 -29.59
C SER A 167 7.63 25.08 -30.48
N GLN A 168 8.88 25.12 -30.98
CA GLN A 168 9.40 24.17 -31.98
C GLN A 168 10.74 23.49 -31.65
N ARG A 169 11.21 23.46 -30.39
CA ARG A 169 12.39 22.66 -30.00
C ARG A 169 12.19 21.92 -28.68
N LEU A 170 12.78 20.72 -28.60
CA LEU A 170 12.87 19.80 -27.45
C LEU A 170 11.58 19.03 -27.06
N ASN A 171 11.32 17.93 -27.78
CA ASN A 171 10.36 16.88 -27.39
C ASN A 171 11.09 15.53 -27.23
N ILE A 172 11.55 15.20 -26.01
CA ILE A 172 11.98 13.84 -25.61
C ILE A 172 11.58 13.60 -24.16
N THR A 173 10.59 12.73 -23.92
CA THR A 173 10.18 12.24 -22.60
C THR A 173 9.82 10.75 -22.68
N ALA A 174 10.09 10.00 -21.61
CA ALA A 174 9.85 8.55 -21.54
C ALA A 174 8.83 8.21 -20.43
N PRO A 175 7.98 7.17 -20.60
CA PRO A 175 6.91 6.86 -19.66
C PRO A 175 7.35 5.98 -18.47
N PRO A 176 6.67 6.07 -17.31
CA PRO A 176 6.79 5.10 -16.23
C PRO A 176 5.86 3.87 -16.43
N PRO A 177 6.24 2.69 -15.93
CA PRO A 177 5.34 1.53 -15.82
C PRO A 177 4.44 1.62 -14.58
N SER A 178 3.41 0.77 -14.50
CA SER A 178 2.34 0.83 -13.49
C SER A 178 2.08 -0.50 -12.77
N SER A 179 2.12 -0.47 -11.43
CA SER A 179 1.65 -1.56 -10.56
C SER A 179 1.03 -1.03 -9.25
N SER A 180 0.08 -0.10 -9.39
CA SER A 180 -0.91 0.25 -8.36
C SER A 180 -2.08 0.97 -9.02
N PHE A 181 -3.30 0.84 -8.48
CA PHE A 181 -4.48 1.58 -8.96
C PHE A 181 -4.42 3.07 -8.54
N ARG A 182 -3.42 3.78 -9.05
CA ARG A 182 -3.44 5.25 -9.08
C ARG A 182 -4.56 5.68 -10.02
N LEU A 183 -5.65 6.22 -9.45
CA LEU A 183 -6.59 7.06 -10.19
C LEU A 183 -5.78 8.05 -11.02
N THR A 184 -5.90 7.95 -12.35
CA THR A 184 -5.03 8.67 -13.28
C THR A 184 -5.12 10.16 -13.02
N GLN A 185 -3.97 10.81 -12.76
CA GLN A 185 -3.95 12.26 -12.75
C GLN A 185 -4.30 12.74 -14.16
N PRO A 186 -5.35 13.57 -14.36
CA PRO A 186 -5.51 14.26 -15.62
C PRO A 186 -4.32 15.21 -15.79
N GLU A 187 -3.66 15.14 -16.94
CA GLU A 187 -2.63 16.11 -17.29
C GLU A 187 -3.24 17.51 -17.30
N THR A 188 -2.44 18.52 -16.96
CA THR A 188 -2.96 19.90 -16.84
C THR A 188 -3.27 20.44 -18.22
N LEU A 189 -4.56 20.45 -18.59
CA LEU A 189 -5.08 21.01 -19.83
C LEU A 189 -4.59 22.43 -20.10
N SER A 190 -4.61 22.81 -21.38
CA SER A 190 -4.64 24.21 -21.79
C SER A 190 -5.87 24.93 -21.21
N SER A 191 -5.86 26.27 -21.19
CA SER A 191 -7.02 27.07 -20.76
C SER A 191 -8.26 26.85 -21.63
N ASP A 192 -8.04 26.56 -22.91
CA ASP A 192 -9.04 26.74 -23.95
C ASP A 192 -9.79 25.43 -24.24
N GLU A 193 -9.10 24.29 -24.13
CA GLU A 193 -9.75 22.97 -24.12
C GLU A 193 -10.65 22.79 -22.89
N LYS A 194 -10.17 23.27 -21.73
CA LYS A 194 -10.95 23.22 -20.49
C LYS A 194 -12.27 23.96 -20.59
N ARG A 195 -12.23 25.19 -21.14
CA ARG A 195 -13.45 25.97 -21.38
C ARG A 195 -14.46 25.23 -22.25
N LYS A 196 -14.01 24.49 -23.27
CA LYS A 196 -14.92 23.70 -24.12
C LYS A 196 -15.53 22.53 -23.36
N ASP A 197 -14.75 21.78 -22.58
CA ASP A 197 -15.28 20.68 -21.76
C ASP A 197 -16.24 21.19 -20.66
N ASP A 198 -15.91 22.30 -19.98
CA ASP A 198 -16.77 22.92 -18.96
C ASP A 198 -18.11 23.39 -19.57
N ILE A 199 -18.09 24.07 -20.73
CA ILE A 199 -19.30 24.50 -21.46
C ILE A 199 -20.18 23.31 -21.87
N LEU A 200 -19.56 22.20 -22.29
CA LEU A 200 -20.27 20.98 -22.68
C LEU A 200 -20.87 20.21 -21.49
N GLU A 201 -20.41 20.44 -20.25
CA GLU A 201 -21.14 19.99 -19.05
C GLU A 201 -22.25 20.97 -18.65
N ASP A 202 -22.11 22.28 -18.93
CA ASP A 202 -23.15 23.30 -18.71
C ASP A 202 -24.36 23.15 -19.65
N GLU A 203 -24.18 22.68 -20.90
CA GLU A 203 -25.26 22.38 -21.87
C GLU A 203 -26.35 21.44 -21.29
N PHE A 204 -26.01 20.58 -20.33
CA PHE A 204 -26.92 19.61 -19.72
C PHE A 204 -27.33 19.92 -18.27
N ARG A 205 -27.11 21.15 -17.79
CA ARG A 205 -27.53 21.55 -16.42
C ARG A 205 -28.99 22.00 -16.39
N THR A 206 -29.70 21.69 -15.30
CA THR A 206 -31.04 22.26 -15.05
C THR A 206 -30.96 23.75 -14.73
N GLU A 207 -32.12 24.44 -14.75
CA GLU A 207 -32.18 25.87 -14.47
C GLU A 207 -31.69 26.21 -13.05
N ASP A 208 -32.08 25.39 -12.05
CA ASP A 208 -31.57 25.46 -10.67
C ASP A 208 -30.04 25.31 -10.60
N GLU A 209 -29.47 24.35 -11.34
CA GLU A 209 -28.02 24.12 -11.36
C GLU A 209 -27.26 25.31 -11.97
N LYS A 210 -27.81 25.94 -13.03
CA LYS A 210 -27.21 27.15 -13.63
C LYS A 210 -27.20 28.31 -12.64
N ILE A 211 -28.31 28.53 -11.92
CA ILE A 211 -28.43 29.53 -10.85
C ILE A 211 -27.42 29.22 -9.72
N LEU A 212 -27.26 27.95 -9.33
CA LEU A 212 -26.28 27.53 -8.32
C LEU A 212 -24.84 27.80 -8.79
N VAL A 213 -24.54 27.57 -10.07
CA VAL A 213 -23.23 27.84 -10.70
C VAL A 213 -22.94 29.34 -10.79
N GLU A 214 -23.94 30.16 -11.12
CA GLU A 214 -23.83 31.62 -11.15
C GLU A 214 -23.62 32.22 -9.74
N LEU A 215 -24.35 31.72 -8.73
CA LEU A 215 -24.09 32.03 -7.31
C LEU A 215 -22.69 31.59 -6.87
N LEU A 216 -22.21 30.42 -7.32
CA LEU A 216 -20.86 29.93 -7.07
C LEU A 216 -19.76 30.69 -7.84
N GLY A 217 -20.12 31.43 -8.90
CA GLY A 217 -19.21 32.28 -9.68
C GLY A 217 -19.13 33.73 -9.17
N THR A 218 -20.24 34.27 -8.68
CA THR A 218 -20.33 35.60 -8.04
C THR A 218 -19.81 35.63 -6.60
N LEU A 219 -19.62 34.45 -6.00
CA LEU A 219 -19.08 34.24 -4.65
C LEU A 219 -17.63 34.79 -4.50
N ASP A 220 -17.47 35.93 -3.81
CA ASP A 220 -16.16 36.53 -3.55
C ASP A 220 -15.29 35.64 -2.66
N LEU A 221 -14.43 34.86 -3.32
CA LEU A 221 -13.47 33.96 -2.70
C LEU A 221 -12.44 34.67 -1.79
N LYS A 222 -12.36 36.00 -1.73
CA LYS A 222 -11.57 36.73 -0.71
C LYS A 222 -12.38 36.87 0.59
N LYS A 223 -13.64 37.32 0.52
CA LYS A 223 -14.54 37.40 1.70
C LYS A 223 -14.83 36.03 2.30
N VAL A 224 -15.01 34.99 1.49
CA VAL A 224 -15.18 33.61 1.99
C VAL A 224 -13.96 33.12 2.80
N ARG A 225 -12.74 33.57 2.47
CA ARG A 225 -11.53 33.25 3.25
C ARG A 225 -11.51 33.93 4.62
N GLN A 226 -12.24 35.03 4.81
CA GLN A 226 -12.37 35.71 6.11
C GLN A 226 -13.34 34.99 7.04
N MET A 227 -14.26 34.16 6.51
CA MET A 227 -15.13 33.28 7.32
C MET A 227 -14.40 32.06 7.90
N HIS A 228 -13.13 31.84 7.56
CA HIS A 228 -12.37 30.70 8.08
C HIS A 228 -11.91 30.95 9.52
N LYS A 229 -12.16 29.99 10.43
CA LYS A 229 -11.87 30.09 11.87
C LYS A 229 -10.40 30.36 12.23
N TYR A 230 -9.46 30.09 11.31
CA TYR A 230 -8.03 30.27 11.49
C TYR A 230 -7.39 30.79 10.19
N THR A 231 -6.40 31.67 10.31
CA THR A 231 -5.58 32.13 9.19
C THR A 231 -4.58 31.06 8.72
N ASP A 232 -4.06 31.19 7.49
CA ASP A 232 -3.10 30.22 6.94
C ASP A 232 -1.77 30.15 7.75
N GLU A 233 -1.36 31.24 8.43
CA GLU A 233 -0.21 31.24 9.34
C GLU A 233 -0.52 30.63 10.71
N GLU A 234 -1.70 30.85 11.29
CA GLU A 234 -2.11 30.15 12.54
C GLU A 234 -2.17 28.64 12.32
N LEU A 235 -2.75 28.19 11.20
CA LEU A 235 -2.77 26.78 10.81
C LEU A 235 -1.34 26.22 10.66
N LYS A 236 -0.40 27.01 10.12
CA LYS A 236 1.01 26.63 9.97
C LYS A 236 1.74 26.56 11.31
N ILE A 237 1.44 27.45 12.26
CA ILE A 237 1.93 27.40 13.64
C ILE A 237 1.37 26.17 14.37
N MET A 238 0.08 25.86 14.22
CA MET A 238 -0.55 24.65 14.77
C MET A 238 0.06 23.37 14.21
N ARG A 239 0.30 23.29 12.88
CA ARG A 239 1.03 22.16 12.25
C ARG A 239 2.42 21.97 12.90
N LYS A 240 3.26 23.01 12.92
CA LYS A 240 4.62 22.92 13.51
C LYS A 240 4.58 22.59 15.02
N HIS A 241 3.51 22.95 15.73
CA HIS A 241 3.30 22.57 17.14
C HIS A 241 2.91 21.10 17.33
N GLN A 242 2.02 20.56 16.50
CA GLN A 242 1.61 19.15 16.54
C GLN A 242 2.80 18.23 16.23
N THR A 243 3.46 18.42 15.09
CA THR A 243 4.60 17.59 14.68
C THR A 243 5.77 17.68 15.67
N PHE A 244 5.96 18.84 16.34
CA PHE A 244 6.91 18.97 17.44
C PHE A 244 6.56 18.07 18.64
N ASN A 245 5.27 17.98 19.01
CA ASN A 245 4.83 17.14 20.13
C ASN A 245 4.90 15.64 19.80
N GLU A 246 4.63 15.25 18.56
CA GLU A 246 4.79 13.86 18.08
C GLU A 246 6.27 13.43 18.11
N ILE A 247 7.17 14.27 17.59
CA ILE A 247 8.63 14.04 17.65
C ILE A 247 9.13 14.00 19.11
N LEU A 248 8.66 14.93 19.95
CA LEU A 248 9.04 14.99 21.36
C LEU A 248 8.57 13.75 22.13
N LEU A 249 7.36 13.23 21.88
CA LEU A 249 6.86 12.00 22.50
C LEU A 249 7.76 10.80 22.18
N ALA A 250 8.05 10.55 20.90
CA ALA A 250 8.92 9.44 20.50
C ALA A 250 10.38 9.61 20.98
N TYR A 251 10.89 10.85 21.04
CA TYR A 251 12.22 11.13 21.61
C TYR A 251 12.27 10.81 23.10
N VAL A 252 11.21 11.17 23.85
CA VAL A 252 11.06 10.87 25.28
C VAL A 252 11.00 9.37 25.52
N ASP A 253 10.18 8.65 24.76
CA ASP A 253 9.98 7.20 24.84
C ASP A 253 11.30 6.42 24.65
N VAL A 254 11.98 6.63 23.52
CA VAL A 254 13.26 5.96 23.20
C VAL A 254 14.39 6.40 24.15
N SER A 255 14.39 7.66 24.61
CA SER A 255 15.39 8.10 25.59
C SER A 255 15.19 7.49 26.97
N ILE A 256 13.95 7.19 27.37
CA ILE A 256 13.63 6.44 28.59
C ILE A 256 14.05 4.98 28.43
N TYR A 257 13.76 4.35 27.29
CA TYR A 257 14.21 3.00 26.95
C TYR A 257 15.73 2.82 27.08
N ASN A 258 16.50 3.80 26.59
CA ASN A 258 17.96 3.83 26.70
C ASN A 258 18.46 4.26 28.10
N GLY A 259 17.61 4.25 29.14
CA GLY A 259 17.94 4.58 30.53
C GLY A 259 18.19 6.06 30.84
N LYS A 260 17.91 6.99 29.91
CA LYS A 260 18.35 8.40 29.98
C LYS A 260 17.34 9.34 30.67
N LEU A 261 16.47 8.80 31.54
CA LEU A 261 15.38 9.51 32.24
C LEU A 261 15.80 10.86 32.86
N ARG A 262 16.99 10.95 33.49
CA ARG A 262 17.50 12.22 34.06
C ARG A 262 17.69 13.32 33.01
N LYS A 263 18.22 12.98 31.82
CA LYS A 263 18.41 13.94 30.71
C LYS A 263 17.07 14.35 30.10
N VAL A 264 16.17 13.38 29.91
CA VAL A 264 14.79 13.61 29.46
C VAL A 264 14.08 14.60 30.38
N ARG A 265 14.19 14.41 31.70
CA ARG A 265 13.57 15.28 32.70
C ARG A 265 14.12 16.71 32.65
N GLN A 266 15.43 16.88 32.58
CA GLN A 266 16.08 18.19 32.46
C GLN A 266 15.63 18.94 31.19
N PHE A 267 15.60 18.26 30.06
CA PHE A 267 15.15 18.83 28.79
C PHE A 267 13.65 19.22 28.81
N PHE A 268 12.81 18.35 29.38
CA PHE A 268 11.38 18.61 29.54
C PHE A 268 11.08 19.81 30.45
N ASP A 269 11.72 19.90 31.61
CA ASP A 269 11.55 21.03 32.52
C ASP A 269 12.07 22.34 31.90
N LYS A 270 13.15 22.29 31.10
CA LYS A 270 13.63 23.44 30.31
C LYS A 270 12.59 23.90 29.29
N LEU A 271 11.98 22.99 28.54
CA LEU A 271 10.93 23.34 27.56
C LEU A 271 9.70 24.00 28.22
N CYS A 272 9.34 23.60 29.43
CA CYS A 272 8.27 24.24 30.21
C CYS A 272 8.65 25.69 30.60
N LEU A 273 9.84 25.89 31.17
CA LEU A 273 10.35 27.21 31.55
C LEU A 273 10.47 28.16 30.34
N ASP A 274 10.86 27.63 29.18
CA ASP A 274 10.94 28.40 27.94
C ASP A 274 9.54 28.79 27.41
N GLN A 275 8.51 27.95 27.61
CA GLN A 275 7.12 28.29 27.31
C GLN A 275 6.62 29.42 28.22
N GLU A 276 6.84 29.33 29.53
CA GLU A 276 6.47 30.36 30.51
C GLU A 276 7.08 31.72 30.15
N ARG A 277 8.40 31.77 29.91
CA ARG A 277 9.11 32.98 29.47
C ARG A 277 8.55 33.57 28.18
N ARG A 278 8.11 32.74 27.23
CA ARG A 278 7.56 33.18 25.93
C ARG A 278 6.12 33.66 26.02
N LYS A 279 5.30 33.10 26.92
CA LYS A 279 3.95 33.62 27.25
C LYS A 279 4.05 35.08 27.72
N THR A 280 4.97 35.38 28.63
CA THR A 280 5.22 36.76 29.13
C THR A 280 5.62 37.73 28.02
N MET A 281 6.36 37.26 27.00
CA MET A 281 6.77 38.08 25.85
C MET A 281 5.72 38.22 24.73
N LYS A 282 4.50 37.69 24.89
CA LYS A 282 3.42 37.65 23.87
C LYS A 282 3.85 37.12 22.49
N ARG A 283 4.91 36.30 22.42
CA ARG A 283 5.42 35.74 21.15
C ARG A 283 4.80 34.37 20.87
N LEU A 284 4.10 34.24 19.74
CA LEU A 284 3.63 32.96 19.21
C LEU A 284 4.81 31.98 19.06
N SER A 285 4.77 30.87 19.78
CA SER A 285 5.83 29.86 19.82
C SER A 285 5.21 28.47 19.77
N TRP A 286 5.62 27.66 18.79
CA TRP A 286 5.13 26.29 18.60
C TRP A 286 5.93 25.23 19.37
N LYS A 287 7.11 25.59 19.90
CA LYS A 287 7.97 24.70 20.70
C LYS A 287 7.56 24.73 22.17
N TYR A 288 6.63 23.87 22.56
CA TYR A 288 6.29 23.57 23.95
C TYR A 288 5.56 22.22 24.07
N PRO A 289 5.68 21.49 25.19
CA PRO A 289 4.90 20.29 25.44
C PRO A 289 3.44 20.65 25.70
N SER A 290 2.53 19.98 25.01
CA SER A 290 1.07 20.10 25.17
C SER A 290 0.36 18.74 25.16
N ASN A 291 0.96 17.74 24.52
CA ASN A 291 0.44 16.38 24.47
C ASN A 291 0.58 15.69 25.85
N VAL A 292 -0.57 15.29 26.43
CA VAL A 292 -0.66 14.62 27.74
C VAL A 292 0.22 13.37 27.79
N ASN A 293 0.34 12.64 26.69
CA ASN A 293 1.08 11.39 26.63
C ASN A 293 2.58 11.58 26.94
N ILE A 294 3.13 12.77 26.70
CA ILE A 294 4.52 13.12 27.06
C ILE A 294 4.67 13.14 28.58
N TYR A 295 3.73 13.78 29.28
CA TYR A 295 3.69 13.78 30.75
C TYR A 295 3.47 12.36 31.28
N ASN A 296 2.53 11.60 30.68
CA ASN A 296 2.21 10.23 31.08
C ASN A 296 3.42 9.30 30.96
N THR A 297 4.13 9.28 29.82
CA THR A 297 5.33 8.43 29.64
C THR A 297 6.44 8.78 30.65
N ILE A 298 6.67 10.06 30.94
CA ILE A 298 7.64 10.48 31.97
C ILE A 298 7.15 10.10 33.38
N MET A 299 5.84 10.18 33.66
CA MET A 299 5.24 9.74 34.93
C MET A 299 5.36 8.23 35.14
N PHE A 300 5.09 7.39 34.12
CA PHE A 300 5.26 5.93 34.22
C PHE A 300 6.72 5.54 34.52
N ALA A 301 7.69 6.15 33.81
CA ALA A 301 9.11 5.93 34.09
C ALA A 301 9.50 6.34 35.53
N HIS A 302 8.91 7.39 36.09
CA HIS A 302 9.09 7.75 37.50
C HIS A 302 8.34 6.82 38.48
N ALA A 303 7.19 6.29 38.09
CA ALA A 303 6.38 5.35 38.87
C ALA A 303 7.06 3.98 39.02
N GLU A 304 7.65 3.47 37.94
CA GLU A 304 8.42 2.22 37.92
C GLU A 304 9.70 2.29 38.77
N ASN A 305 10.29 3.49 38.88
CA ASN A 305 11.37 3.80 39.83
C ASN A 305 10.88 4.14 41.26
N GLY A 306 9.57 4.03 41.55
CA GLY A 306 8.99 4.28 42.88
C GLY A 306 8.99 5.74 43.34
N THR A 307 9.31 6.69 42.45
CA THR A 307 9.60 8.09 42.81
C THR A 307 8.35 8.97 42.93
N LEU A 308 7.47 8.67 43.90
CA LEU A 308 6.16 9.32 44.09
C LEU A 308 6.19 10.86 44.02
N ARG A 309 7.16 11.52 44.67
CA ARG A 309 7.32 12.99 44.62
C ARG A 309 7.48 13.53 43.20
N ALA A 310 8.25 12.83 42.34
CA ALA A 310 8.48 13.26 40.97
C ALA A 310 7.22 13.12 40.09
N VAL A 311 6.40 12.09 40.37
CA VAL A 311 5.09 11.88 39.74
C VAL A 311 4.09 12.97 40.19
N GLN A 312 4.04 13.29 41.48
CA GLN A 312 3.21 14.37 42.03
C GLN A 312 3.53 15.72 41.36
N THR A 313 4.82 16.12 41.31
CA THR A 313 5.22 17.38 40.65
C THR A 313 4.89 17.42 39.16
N LEU A 314 4.93 16.29 38.44
CA LEU A 314 4.49 16.23 37.03
C LEU A 314 2.98 16.43 36.90
N PHE A 315 2.20 15.84 37.79
CA PHE A 315 0.74 15.92 37.80
C PHE A 315 0.25 17.33 38.16
N GLU A 316 0.92 18.00 39.11
CA GLU A 316 0.71 19.40 39.44
C GLU A 316 1.07 20.31 38.25
N LYS A 317 2.22 20.06 37.60
CA LYS A 317 2.69 20.83 36.44
C LYS A 317 1.85 20.61 35.19
N MET A 318 1.18 19.46 35.05
CA MET A 318 0.14 19.21 34.05
C MET A 318 -1.08 20.09 34.33
N ARG A 319 -1.61 20.08 35.57
CA ARG A 319 -2.75 20.90 35.99
C ARG A 319 -2.48 22.41 35.84
N SER A 320 -1.30 22.90 36.21
CA SER A 320 -0.92 24.32 36.06
C SER A 320 -0.69 24.74 34.60
N SER A 321 -0.37 23.79 33.71
CA SER A 321 -0.29 24.01 32.26
C SER A 321 -1.68 24.07 31.58
N HIS A 322 -2.77 23.97 32.35
CA HIS A 322 -4.16 23.78 31.89
C HIS A 322 -4.39 22.49 31.06
N ILE A 323 -3.52 21.50 31.22
CA ILE A 323 -3.68 20.19 30.60
C ILE A 323 -4.54 19.33 31.52
N LYS A 324 -5.65 18.78 30.99
CA LYS A 324 -6.53 17.89 31.75
C LYS A 324 -5.87 16.52 31.94
N PRO A 325 -5.80 15.99 33.17
CA PRO A 325 -5.40 14.60 33.40
C PRO A 325 -6.31 13.61 32.68
N THR A 326 -5.71 12.53 32.19
CA THR A 326 -6.40 11.40 31.53
C THR A 326 -6.46 10.19 32.46
N LEU A 327 -7.26 9.17 32.11
CA LEU A 327 -7.20 7.86 32.77
C LEU A 327 -5.78 7.28 32.82
N GLU A 328 -4.98 7.43 31.74
CA GLU A 328 -3.56 7.06 31.74
C GLU A 328 -2.76 7.80 32.83
N SER A 329 -3.01 9.10 33.01
CA SER A 329 -2.34 9.95 34.00
C SER A 329 -2.62 9.49 35.43
N TYR A 330 -3.86 9.10 35.72
CA TYR A 330 -4.24 8.51 37.01
C TYR A 330 -3.68 7.09 37.19
N ALA A 331 -3.63 6.28 36.13
CA ALA A 331 -3.04 4.95 36.15
C ALA A 331 -1.53 4.98 36.47
N ALA A 332 -0.79 5.99 36.01
CA ALA A 332 0.61 6.19 36.38
C ALA A 332 0.80 6.48 37.89
N VAL A 333 -0.12 7.23 38.52
CA VAL A 333 -0.10 7.48 39.97
C VAL A 333 -0.41 6.18 40.74
N LEU A 334 -1.43 5.43 40.33
CA LEU A 334 -1.80 4.15 40.96
C LEU A 334 -0.70 3.08 40.78
N THR A 335 -0.04 3.05 39.62
CA THR A 335 1.16 2.22 39.37
C THR A 335 2.27 2.55 40.36
N CYS A 336 2.52 3.85 40.62
CA CYS A 336 3.54 4.28 41.57
C CYS A 336 3.21 3.82 42.99
N LEU A 337 1.96 3.97 43.44
CA LEU A 337 1.50 3.52 44.75
C LEU A 337 1.60 1.99 44.91
N GLY A 338 1.26 1.22 43.88
CA GLY A 338 1.37 -0.24 43.90
C GLY A 338 2.81 -0.76 43.90
N ASN A 339 3.75 0.03 43.36
CA ASN A 339 5.18 -0.26 43.37
C ASN A 339 5.85 0.01 44.73
N LEU A 340 5.16 0.68 45.67
CA LEU A 340 5.63 0.84 47.05
C LEU A 340 5.25 -0.38 47.89
N ASP A 341 6.09 -0.74 48.86
CA ASP A 341 5.79 -1.79 49.84
C ASP A 341 4.64 -1.40 50.76
N MET A 342 4.61 -0.13 51.20
CA MET A 342 3.49 0.50 51.89
C MET A 342 3.16 1.86 51.26
N PHE A 343 1.87 2.17 51.16
CA PHE A 343 1.36 3.47 50.72
C PHE A 343 0.17 3.89 51.59
N ASP A 344 -0.08 5.20 51.68
CA ASP A 344 -1.21 5.76 52.42
C ASP A 344 -2.54 5.49 51.66
N PRO A 345 -3.49 4.71 52.25
CA PRO A 345 -4.77 4.42 51.60
C PRO A 345 -5.63 5.67 51.37
N THR A 346 -5.43 6.76 52.11
CA THR A 346 -6.19 8.01 51.92
C THR A 346 -5.80 8.71 50.61
N ILE A 347 -4.53 8.63 50.20
CA ILE A 347 -4.07 9.15 48.90
C ILE A 347 -4.73 8.36 47.77
N ALA A 348 -4.74 7.03 47.86
CA ALA A 348 -5.34 6.17 46.84
C ALA A 348 -6.88 6.36 46.76
N LYS A 349 -7.57 6.52 47.89
CA LYS A 349 -9.00 6.90 47.94
C LYS A 349 -9.27 8.28 47.31
N ARG A 350 -8.41 9.28 47.55
CA ARG A 350 -8.52 10.60 46.89
C ARG A 350 -8.33 10.53 45.38
N ILE A 351 -7.41 9.71 44.90
CA ILE A 351 -7.21 9.48 43.45
C ILE A 351 -8.43 8.81 42.82
N ILE A 352 -9.02 7.81 43.47
CA ILE A 352 -10.29 7.18 43.03
C ILE A 352 -11.43 8.22 42.95
N PHE A 353 -11.58 9.05 43.97
CA PHE A 353 -12.58 10.13 43.96
C PHE A 353 -12.32 11.16 42.86
N ASP A 354 -11.06 11.53 42.58
CA ASP A 354 -10.72 12.44 41.47
C ASP A 354 -10.96 11.79 40.09
N ILE A 355 -10.81 10.46 39.94
CA ILE A 355 -11.20 9.72 38.72
C ILE A 355 -12.73 9.81 38.52
N GLU A 356 -13.49 9.40 39.55
CA GLU A 356 -14.97 9.35 39.54
C GLU A 356 -15.55 10.78 39.32
N LYS A 357 -14.97 11.80 39.95
CA LYS A 357 -15.33 13.23 39.78
C LYS A 357 -15.05 13.80 38.38
N ASN A 358 -14.09 13.24 37.63
CA ASN A 358 -13.83 13.64 36.24
C ASN A 358 -14.70 12.87 35.22
N GLY A 359 -15.66 12.05 35.68
CA GLY A 359 -16.60 11.32 34.82
C GLY A 359 -16.09 9.98 34.30
N PHE A 360 -14.97 9.48 34.83
CA PHE A 360 -14.41 8.17 34.51
C PHE A 360 -14.75 7.16 35.60
N ARG A 361 -14.85 5.87 35.27
CA ARG A 361 -14.93 4.81 36.30
C ARG A 361 -13.55 4.19 36.51
N VAL A 362 -13.25 3.73 37.73
CA VAL A 362 -11.97 3.08 38.06
C VAL A 362 -11.78 1.77 37.28
N SER A 363 -12.86 1.11 36.87
CA SER A 363 -12.90 -0.02 35.93
C SER A 363 -12.18 0.27 34.61
N ASP A 364 -12.30 1.50 34.10
CA ASP A 364 -11.97 1.84 32.72
C ASP A 364 -10.45 1.90 32.50
N ILE A 365 -9.68 1.95 33.59
CA ILE A 365 -8.22 1.82 33.61
C ILE A 365 -7.79 0.49 32.96
N PHE A 366 -8.55 -0.60 33.16
CA PHE A 366 -8.24 -1.92 32.59
C PHE A 366 -8.55 -2.00 31.09
N HIS A 367 -9.22 -1.01 30.51
CA HIS A 367 -9.46 -0.92 29.07
C HIS A 367 -8.42 -0.05 28.35
N LEU A 368 -7.50 0.61 29.06
CA LEU A 368 -6.45 1.46 28.47
C LEU A 368 -5.48 0.69 27.57
N ASN A 369 -5.12 1.30 26.44
CA ASN A 369 -4.15 0.76 25.48
C ASN A 369 -2.71 1.27 25.73
N CYS A 370 -2.38 1.64 26.97
CA CYS A 370 -1.08 2.24 27.33
C CYS A 370 -0.34 1.54 28.50
N LEU A 371 -0.91 0.47 29.08
CA LEU A 371 -0.38 -0.21 30.26
C LEU A 371 0.25 -1.55 29.90
N ASN A 372 1.37 -1.88 30.56
CA ASN A 372 1.95 -3.22 30.53
C ASN A 372 1.41 -4.11 31.67
N ASN A 373 1.56 -5.44 31.55
CA ASN A 373 1.04 -6.41 32.52
C ASN A 373 1.53 -6.16 33.96
N GLU A 374 2.73 -5.64 34.15
CA GLU A 374 3.33 -5.40 35.46
C GLU A 374 2.78 -4.13 36.12
N GLN A 375 2.54 -3.07 35.34
CA GLN A 375 1.79 -1.88 35.78
C GLN A 375 0.36 -2.25 36.19
N ILE A 376 -0.31 -3.13 35.42
CA ILE A 376 -1.66 -3.62 35.71
C ILE A 376 -1.70 -4.42 37.02
N ARG A 377 -0.73 -5.31 37.27
CA ARG A 377 -0.60 -6.01 38.57
C ARG A 377 -0.43 -5.04 39.74
N ARG A 378 0.36 -3.98 39.58
CA ARG A 378 0.57 -2.94 40.62
C ARG A 378 -0.71 -2.16 40.90
N ILE A 379 -1.47 -1.81 39.86
CA ILE A 379 -2.80 -1.18 40.02
C ILE A 379 -3.77 -2.13 40.73
N LEU A 380 -3.79 -3.42 40.37
CA LEU A 380 -4.62 -4.43 41.04
C LEU A 380 -4.26 -4.63 42.52
N LYS A 381 -2.97 -4.59 42.88
CA LYS A 381 -2.52 -4.60 44.29
C LYS A 381 -3.14 -3.43 45.06
N VAL A 382 -3.10 -2.20 44.53
CA VAL A 382 -3.73 -1.03 45.16
C VAL A 382 -5.25 -1.18 45.28
N LEU A 383 -5.93 -1.61 44.22
CA LEU A 383 -7.38 -1.72 44.22
C LEU A 383 -7.90 -2.82 45.15
N LYS A 384 -7.24 -3.99 45.22
CA LYS A 384 -7.62 -5.07 46.16
C LYS A 384 -7.40 -4.68 47.63
N ILE A 385 -6.41 -3.84 47.93
CA ILE A 385 -6.20 -3.28 49.28
C ILE A 385 -7.34 -2.32 49.68
N LEU A 386 -8.00 -1.67 48.72
CA LEU A 386 -9.09 -0.71 48.98
C LEU A 386 -10.50 -1.30 48.85
N ARG A 387 -10.67 -2.30 47.98
CA ARG A 387 -11.92 -2.99 47.64
C ARG A 387 -11.57 -4.48 47.43
N PRO A 388 -11.56 -5.33 48.48
CA PRO A 388 -11.09 -6.72 48.38
C PRO A 388 -11.80 -7.55 47.30
N ASP A 389 -13.11 -7.36 47.14
CA ASP A 389 -13.96 -8.05 46.17
C ASP A 389 -13.84 -7.49 44.73
N PHE A 390 -12.89 -6.59 44.47
CA PHE A 390 -12.72 -5.98 43.16
C PHE A 390 -12.31 -7.01 42.09
N LYS A 391 -13.26 -7.31 41.19
CA LYS A 391 -13.05 -8.05 39.95
C LYS A 391 -12.75 -7.10 38.80
N VAL A 392 -11.88 -7.53 37.89
CA VAL A 392 -11.64 -6.83 36.62
C VAL A 392 -12.91 -6.88 35.77
N PRO A 393 -13.35 -5.78 35.14
CA PRO A 393 -14.48 -5.81 34.21
C PRO A 393 -14.15 -6.65 32.97
N PRO A 394 -15.11 -7.39 32.39
CA PRO A 394 -14.92 -7.95 31.05
C PRO A 394 -14.71 -6.81 30.03
N ILE A 395 -14.01 -7.11 28.94
CA ILE A 395 -13.85 -6.15 27.83
C ILE A 395 -15.24 -5.91 27.21
N PRO A 396 -15.68 -4.66 26.99
CA PRO A 396 -16.98 -4.39 26.36
C PRO A 396 -17.05 -4.90 24.92
N ASP A 397 -17.93 -5.85 24.67
CA ASP A 397 -18.11 -6.50 23.35
C ASP A 397 -19.33 -6.00 22.56
N GLU A 398 -20.16 -5.13 23.16
CA GLU A 398 -21.37 -4.54 22.58
C GLU A 398 -21.10 -3.82 21.25
N VAL A 399 -22.03 -3.94 20.30
CA VAL A 399 -21.95 -3.30 18.98
C VAL A 399 -23.17 -2.40 18.77
N HIS A 400 -22.95 -1.09 18.68
CA HIS A 400 -24.04 -0.10 18.62
C HIS A 400 -24.49 0.12 17.17
N THR A 401 -25.15 -0.86 16.55
CA THR A 401 -25.64 -0.77 15.16
C THR A 401 -26.92 -1.57 14.95
N LYS A 402 -28.02 -0.87 14.58
CA LYS A 402 -29.35 -1.47 14.32
C LYS A 402 -29.30 -2.62 13.31
N LEU A 403 -28.62 -2.39 12.19
CA LEU A 403 -28.47 -3.35 11.08
C LEU A 403 -27.85 -4.69 11.50
N LEU A 404 -27.19 -4.76 12.66
CA LEU A 404 -26.52 -5.96 13.15
C LEU A 404 -27.14 -6.55 14.43
N GLN A 405 -28.22 -5.98 14.98
CA GLN A 405 -28.86 -6.50 16.20
C GLN A 405 -29.24 -7.99 16.04
N ASN A 406 -29.85 -8.36 14.92
CA ASN A 406 -30.18 -9.77 14.60
C ASN A 406 -28.95 -10.69 14.54
N VAL A 407 -27.74 -10.17 14.27
CA VAL A 407 -26.50 -10.96 14.26
C VAL A 407 -26.06 -11.28 15.68
N TYR A 408 -26.06 -10.29 16.59
CA TYR A 408 -25.51 -10.41 17.95
C TYR A 408 -26.53 -10.86 19.02
N GLU A 409 -27.82 -10.53 18.88
CA GLU A 409 -28.85 -10.76 19.92
C GLU A 409 -29.51 -12.14 19.80
N GLN A 410 -29.72 -12.63 18.58
CA GLN A 410 -30.27 -13.97 18.35
C GLN A 410 -29.16 -15.03 18.40
N PRO A 411 -29.39 -16.26 18.90
CA PRO A 411 -28.41 -17.35 18.78
C PRO A 411 -28.11 -17.69 17.31
N SER A 412 -26.97 -18.37 17.06
CA SER A 412 -26.72 -19.01 15.77
C SER A 412 -27.71 -20.17 15.55
N PRO A 413 -28.25 -20.38 14.34
CA PRO A 413 -29.11 -21.52 14.04
C PRO A 413 -28.38 -22.88 14.07
N ILE A 414 -27.05 -22.90 14.26
CA ILE A 414 -26.20 -24.10 14.28
C ILE A 414 -25.94 -24.58 15.74
N THR A 415 -26.81 -24.25 16.68
CA THR A 415 -26.68 -24.70 18.08
C THR A 415 -26.86 -26.22 18.25
N ASP A 416 -27.54 -26.88 17.31
CA ASP A 416 -27.66 -28.35 17.29
C ASP A 416 -26.40 -29.01 16.75
N LYS A 417 -25.66 -29.63 17.68
CA LYS A 417 -24.33 -30.24 17.47
C LYS A 417 -24.32 -31.44 16.51
N SER A 418 -25.48 -31.96 16.11
CA SER A 418 -25.62 -33.19 15.32
C SER A 418 -25.25 -33.04 13.84
N ASN A 419 -25.47 -31.86 13.26
CA ASN A 419 -25.45 -31.69 11.80
C ASN A 419 -24.11 -31.19 11.26
N ILE A 420 -23.14 -30.88 12.13
CA ILE A 420 -21.79 -30.48 11.73
C ILE A 420 -20.96 -31.74 11.42
N GLN A 421 -21.31 -32.45 10.34
CA GLN A 421 -20.40 -33.37 9.64
C GLN A 421 -19.40 -32.56 8.79
N GLY A 422 -18.67 -31.66 9.45
CA GLY A 422 -17.48 -31.04 8.90
C GLY A 422 -16.29 -31.97 9.11
N ASP A 423 -15.55 -32.26 8.05
CA ASP A 423 -14.38 -33.13 8.14
C ASP A 423 -13.34 -32.59 9.13
N LEU A 424 -12.66 -33.51 9.81
CA LEU A 424 -11.67 -33.23 10.84
C LEU A 424 -10.32 -32.73 10.26
N TRP A 425 -10.37 -31.89 9.23
CA TRP A 425 -9.23 -31.43 8.44
C TRP A 425 -8.10 -30.82 9.29
N TRP A 426 -8.48 -30.23 10.41
CA TRP A 426 -7.59 -29.66 11.43
C TRP A 426 -6.82 -30.69 12.27
N LYS A 427 -7.31 -31.92 12.47
CA LYS A 427 -6.63 -32.93 13.31
C LYS A 427 -5.28 -33.35 12.73
N ASN A 428 -5.09 -33.18 11.43
CA ASN A 428 -3.86 -33.49 10.72
C ASN A 428 -2.86 -32.30 10.71
N ILE A 429 -3.18 -31.18 11.38
CA ILE A 429 -2.36 -29.97 11.39
C ILE A 429 -1.66 -29.82 12.74
N ASN A 430 -0.32 -29.83 12.73
CA ASN A 430 0.47 -29.45 13.89
C ASN A 430 0.47 -27.92 14.09
N PHE A 431 -0.64 -27.37 14.60
CA PHE A 431 -0.78 -25.93 14.83
C PHE A 431 0.31 -25.34 15.75
N LYS A 432 0.85 -26.13 16.69
CA LYS A 432 1.93 -25.71 17.59
C LYS A 432 3.24 -25.45 16.84
N GLU A 433 3.57 -26.30 15.88
CA GLU A 433 4.71 -26.13 14.97
C GLU A 433 4.48 -24.97 14.00
N LYS A 434 3.29 -24.88 13.39
CA LYS A 434 2.94 -23.76 12.51
C LYS A 434 2.99 -22.40 13.21
N LEU A 435 2.53 -22.33 14.47
CA LEU A 435 2.62 -21.15 15.31
C LEU A 435 4.09 -20.77 15.58
N ALA A 436 4.94 -21.73 15.94
CA ALA A 436 6.37 -21.48 16.14
C ALA A 436 7.04 -20.97 14.85
N LYS A 437 6.72 -21.56 13.70
CA LYS A 437 7.20 -21.17 12.36
C LYS A 437 6.75 -19.76 11.95
N GLN A 438 5.48 -19.41 12.18
CA GLN A 438 4.94 -18.05 11.98
C GLN A 438 5.65 -17.03 12.89
N LEU A 439 5.77 -17.32 14.19
CA LEU A 439 6.45 -16.45 15.16
C LEU A 439 7.94 -16.29 14.85
N GLN A 440 8.60 -17.29 14.25
CA GLN A 440 9.97 -17.17 13.75
C GLN A 440 10.04 -16.23 12.56
N TRP A 441 9.22 -16.45 11.52
CA TRP A 441 9.17 -15.58 10.32
C TRP A 441 8.94 -14.11 10.67
N GLU A 442 8.02 -13.85 11.61
CA GLU A 442 7.73 -12.49 12.05
C GLU A 442 8.84 -11.84 12.89
N GLN A 443 9.63 -12.63 13.64
CA GLN A 443 10.81 -12.15 14.38
C GLN A 443 12.03 -11.89 13.47
N GLU A 444 12.19 -12.68 12.41
CA GLU A 444 13.24 -12.52 11.40
C GLU A 444 12.92 -11.43 10.37
N GLN A 445 11.65 -11.02 10.30
CA GLN A 445 11.01 -10.02 9.42
C GLN A 445 11.07 -10.30 7.91
N LYS A 446 12.01 -11.12 7.46
CA LYS A 446 12.15 -11.52 6.06
C LYS A 446 12.27 -13.03 5.97
N VAL A 447 11.64 -13.60 4.94
CA VAL A 447 11.59 -15.04 4.69
C VAL A 447 12.19 -15.33 3.31
N VAL A 448 13.00 -16.38 3.21
CA VAL A 448 13.73 -16.74 1.99
C VAL A 448 13.10 -17.99 1.37
N PHE A 449 12.60 -17.88 0.14
CA PHE A 449 12.01 -18.98 -0.63
C PHE A 449 12.90 -19.36 -1.81
N LYS A 450 12.80 -20.61 -2.28
CA LYS A 450 13.49 -21.05 -3.50
C LYS A 450 12.77 -20.50 -4.75
N SER A 451 13.53 -19.93 -5.68
CA SER A 451 12.99 -19.51 -6.98
C SER A 451 12.57 -20.72 -7.83
N ILE A 452 11.49 -20.60 -8.60
CA ILE A 452 11.13 -21.57 -9.65
C ILE A 452 11.88 -21.37 -10.97
N SER A 453 12.74 -20.37 -11.11
CA SER A 453 13.46 -20.12 -12.36
C SER A 453 14.60 -21.14 -12.56
N ILE A 454 14.66 -21.78 -13.74
CA ILE A 454 15.69 -22.78 -14.09
C ILE A 454 17.11 -22.27 -13.74
N THR A 455 17.77 -23.00 -12.85
CA THR A 455 19.07 -22.65 -12.30
C THR A 455 20.18 -22.75 -13.36
N LYS A 456 20.98 -21.69 -13.52
CA LYS A 456 22.30 -21.82 -14.18
C LYS A 456 23.18 -22.76 -13.34
N GLN A 457 24.12 -23.47 -13.96
CA GLN A 457 25.21 -24.10 -13.22
C GLN A 457 25.88 -23.08 -12.28
N VAL A 458 26.08 -23.46 -11.03
CA VAL A 458 26.74 -22.59 -10.04
C VAL A 458 28.19 -22.41 -10.45
N ASN A 459 28.68 -21.17 -10.40
CA ASN A 459 30.09 -20.86 -10.59
C ASN A 459 30.61 -20.32 -9.26
N ASP A 460 31.22 -21.20 -8.47
CA ASP A 460 31.56 -20.95 -7.06
C ASP A 460 32.47 -19.73 -6.89
N HIS A 461 33.31 -19.42 -7.88
CA HIS A 461 34.13 -18.21 -7.94
C HIS A 461 33.32 -16.92 -7.80
N TYR A 462 32.09 -16.87 -8.32
CA TYR A 462 31.20 -15.72 -8.15
C TYR A 462 30.55 -15.71 -6.76
N VAL A 463 30.18 -16.87 -6.23
CA VAL A 463 29.57 -17.02 -4.91
C VAL A 463 30.56 -16.61 -3.80
N ASP A 464 31.82 -17.03 -3.89
CA ASP A 464 32.84 -16.64 -2.91
C ASP A 464 33.25 -15.17 -3.03
N LYS A 465 33.28 -14.61 -4.25
CA LYS A 465 33.41 -13.16 -4.44
C LYS A 465 32.23 -12.37 -3.88
N GLN A 466 31.01 -12.91 -3.92
CA GLN A 466 29.85 -12.30 -3.28
C GLN A 466 29.99 -12.29 -1.75
N LYS A 467 30.40 -13.42 -1.14
CA LYS A 467 30.70 -13.51 0.30
C LYS A 467 31.75 -12.47 0.73
N GLN A 468 32.88 -12.40 0.00
CA GLN A 468 33.94 -11.43 0.27
C GLN A 468 33.41 -9.98 0.16
N LEU A 469 32.69 -9.65 -0.91
CA LEU A 469 32.14 -8.31 -1.11
C LEU A 469 31.20 -7.91 0.04
N TYR A 470 30.34 -8.82 0.51
CA TYR A 470 29.46 -8.55 1.65
C TYR A 470 30.23 -8.35 2.96
N MET A 471 31.27 -9.14 3.24
CA MET A 471 32.10 -8.97 4.43
C MET A 471 32.84 -7.61 4.42
N GLU A 472 33.41 -7.22 3.27
CA GLU A 472 34.05 -5.90 3.12
C GLU A 472 33.03 -4.76 3.28
N MET A 473 31.81 -4.91 2.74
CA MET A 473 30.75 -3.92 2.89
C MET A 473 30.22 -3.80 4.32
N GLU A 474 30.02 -4.92 5.05
CA GLU A 474 29.60 -4.91 6.46
C GLU A 474 30.63 -4.14 7.31
N GLN A 475 31.92 -4.40 7.12
CA GLN A 475 33.00 -3.70 7.82
C GLN A 475 33.06 -2.20 7.48
N GLN A 476 32.98 -1.84 6.18
CA GLN A 476 32.93 -0.44 5.73
C GLN A 476 31.74 0.32 6.35
N LEU A 477 30.57 -0.33 6.42
CA LEU A 477 29.35 0.24 6.98
C LEU A 477 29.40 0.38 8.51
N ILE A 478 29.96 -0.58 9.25
CA ILE A 478 30.13 -0.48 10.71
C ILE A 478 31.05 0.70 11.07
N VAL A 479 32.19 0.84 10.38
CA VAL A 479 33.12 1.96 10.59
C VAL A 479 32.48 3.30 10.19
N GLY A 480 31.74 3.33 9.07
CA GLY A 480 30.99 4.50 8.63
C GLY A 480 29.92 4.94 9.63
N PHE A 481 29.12 3.99 10.15
CA PHE A 481 28.08 4.23 11.14
C PHE A 481 28.64 4.86 12.42
N LEU A 482 29.70 4.26 12.99
CA LEU A 482 30.33 4.77 14.22
C LEU A 482 30.93 6.17 14.00
N THR A 483 31.55 6.41 12.85
CA THR A 483 32.13 7.71 12.49
C THR A 483 31.06 8.80 12.38
N GLU A 484 29.97 8.56 11.64
CA GLU A 484 28.87 9.53 11.49
C GLU A 484 28.10 9.74 12.81
N LEU A 485 27.95 8.69 13.64
CA LEU A 485 27.33 8.81 14.96
C LEU A 485 28.17 9.68 15.91
N GLU A 486 29.50 9.59 15.86
CA GLU A 486 30.39 10.50 16.59
C GLU A 486 30.34 11.94 16.07
N ILE A 487 30.32 12.14 14.74
CA ILE A 487 30.16 13.48 14.15
C ILE A 487 28.84 14.11 14.61
N LEU A 488 27.73 13.37 14.49
CA LEU A 488 26.41 13.83 14.92
C LEU A 488 26.36 14.17 16.42
N LYS A 489 27.07 13.40 17.27
CA LYS A 489 27.22 13.67 18.72
C LYS A 489 28.05 14.91 19.03
N ARG A 490 28.98 15.32 18.15
CA ARG A 490 29.79 16.55 18.28
C ARG A 490 29.07 17.79 17.73
N GLU A 491 28.27 17.64 16.68
CA GLU A 491 27.49 18.73 16.06
C GLU A 491 26.18 19.05 16.80
N THR A 492 25.61 18.08 17.53
CA THR A 492 24.35 18.25 18.25
C THR A 492 24.54 18.98 19.58
N GLU A 493 24.04 20.22 19.68
CA GLU A 493 23.87 20.90 20.97
C GLU A 493 23.03 20.05 21.95
N PRO A 494 23.41 19.96 23.24
CA PRO A 494 22.74 19.11 24.22
C PRO A 494 21.27 19.49 24.51
N ASP A 495 20.83 20.65 24.04
CA ASP A 495 19.49 21.22 24.21
C ASP A 495 18.63 21.17 22.92
N LYS A 496 19.00 20.35 21.92
CA LYS A 496 18.23 20.16 20.68
C LYS A 496 17.72 18.73 20.56
N LEU A 497 16.47 18.60 20.09
CA LEU A 497 15.92 17.32 19.63
C LEU A 497 16.79 16.76 18.51
N SER A 498 17.19 15.50 18.63
CA SER A 498 18.08 14.82 17.69
C SER A 498 17.69 13.34 17.54
N ILE A 499 18.16 12.72 16.46
CA ILE A 499 17.95 11.28 16.22
C ILE A 499 18.91 10.39 17.02
N ILE A 500 19.84 10.96 17.81
CA ILE A 500 20.89 10.19 18.50
C ILE A 500 20.34 9.04 19.37
N PRO A 501 19.27 9.20 20.19
CA PRO A 501 18.72 8.08 20.96
C PRO A 501 18.24 6.91 20.08
N PHE A 502 17.74 7.19 18.88
CA PHE A 502 17.26 6.19 17.92
C PHE A 502 18.37 5.41 17.24
N LEU A 503 19.62 5.91 17.32
CA LEU A 503 20.86 5.29 16.82
C LEU A 503 21.68 4.66 17.97
N GLU A 504 21.15 4.63 19.19
CA GLU A 504 21.78 4.08 20.39
C GLU A 504 20.92 2.97 21.04
N ILE A 505 19.95 2.42 20.31
CA ILE A 505 19.05 1.35 20.79
C ILE A 505 19.74 -0.02 20.71
N PHE A 506 20.49 -0.24 19.63
CA PHE A 506 21.12 -1.52 19.29
C PHE A 506 22.63 -1.39 19.12
N ASP A 507 23.32 -2.53 19.11
CA ASP A 507 24.72 -2.57 18.67
C ASP A 507 24.85 -2.23 17.18
N ALA A 508 25.98 -1.61 16.81
CA ALA A 508 26.26 -1.21 15.43
C ALA A 508 26.08 -2.36 14.41
N LYS A 509 26.40 -3.60 14.81
CA LYS A 509 26.25 -4.78 13.96
C LYS A 509 24.78 -5.08 13.62
N GLU A 510 23.85 -4.93 14.56
CA GLU A 510 22.42 -5.19 14.30
C GLU A 510 21.84 -4.17 13.31
N TYR A 511 22.18 -2.88 13.46
CA TYR A 511 21.81 -1.86 12.48
C TYR A 511 22.36 -2.20 11.09
N ILE A 512 23.63 -2.59 10.98
CA ILE A 512 24.24 -2.90 9.68
C ILE A 512 23.68 -4.21 9.08
N GLN A 513 23.24 -5.19 9.86
CA GLN A 513 22.50 -6.34 9.34
C GLN A 513 21.17 -5.93 8.66
N ILE A 514 20.44 -4.97 9.23
CA ILE A 514 19.22 -4.40 8.61
C ILE A 514 19.57 -3.62 7.33
N VAL A 515 20.68 -2.87 7.34
CA VAL A 515 21.16 -2.15 6.14
C VAL A 515 21.62 -3.12 5.04
N MET A 516 22.29 -4.23 5.37
CA MET A 516 22.70 -5.24 4.39
C MET A 516 21.50 -5.97 3.77
N LYS A 517 20.43 -6.21 4.55
CA LYS A 517 19.12 -6.66 4.04
C LYS A 517 18.48 -5.65 3.06
N GLU A 518 18.82 -4.36 3.11
CA GLU A 518 18.39 -3.36 2.11
C GLU A 518 19.34 -3.29 0.91
N VAL A 519 20.67 -3.36 1.13
CA VAL A 519 21.68 -3.47 0.07
C VAL A 519 21.38 -4.62 -0.89
N ASN A 520 20.98 -5.78 -0.36
CA ASN A 520 20.59 -6.93 -1.19
C ASN A 520 19.39 -6.62 -2.09
N GLY A 521 18.34 -5.99 -1.55
CA GLY A 521 17.18 -5.55 -2.33
C GLY A 521 17.53 -4.56 -3.44
N LEU A 522 18.52 -3.70 -3.22
CA LEU A 522 19.04 -2.79 -4.25
C LEU A 522 19.86 -3.53 -5.33
N PHE A 523 20.60 -4.58 -4.98
CA PHE A 523 21.46 -5.34 -5.90
C PHE A 523 20.71 -6.28 -6.83
N TYR A 524 19.62 -6.89 -6.38
CA TYR A 524 18.70 -7.67 -7.21
C TYR A 524 17.61 -6.80 -7.88
N GLY A 525 17.60 -5.48 -7.61
CA GLY A 525 16.71 -4.52 -8.25
C GLY A 525 17.05 -4.26 -9.73
N SER A 526 16.03 -4.07 -10.56
CA SER A 526 16.23 -3.83 -12.00
C SER A 526 16.92 -2.49 -12.30
N ASP A 527 17.79 -2.44 -13.30
CA ASP A 527 18.44 -1.20 -13.74
C ASP A 527 17.44 -0.17 -14.33
N TYR A 528 16.22 -0.57 -14.66
CA TYR A 528 15.20 0.33 -15.20
C TYR A 528 14.45 1.10 -14.09
N TYR A 529 14.07 0.40 -13.01
CA TYR A 529 13.25 0.88 -11.90
C TYR A 529 14.05 1.05 -10.61
N SER A 530 14.03 2.25 -10.03
CA SER A 530 14.45 2.47 -8.65
C SER A 530 13.48 3.43 -7.95
N LEU A 531 13.26 3.20 -6.66
CA LEU A 531 12.32 3.99 -5.85
C LEU A 531 12.86 5.42 -5.60
N PRO A 532 11.95 6.41 -5.44
CA PRO A 532 12.31 7.74 -4.96
C PRO A 532 13.02 7.68 -3.59
N TYR A 533 14.04 8.53 -3.42
CA TYR A 533 14.93 8.54 -2.25
C TYR A 533 14.17 8.65 -0.91
N ASN A 534 13.09 9.43 -0.85
CA ASN A 534 12.26 9.58 0.34
C ASN A 534 11.47 8.32 0.72
N VAL A 535 11.07 7.50 -0.26
CA VAL A 535 10.41 6.20 -0.03
C VAL A 535 11.43 5.16 0.45
N LEU A 536 12.63 5.16 -0.13
CA LEU A 536 13.75 4.33 0.35
C LEU A 536 14.08 4.65 1.82
N CYS A 537 14.22 5.93 2.17
CA CYS A 537 14.46 6.35 3.55
C CYS A 537 13.33 5.93 4.52
N SER A 538 12.06 6.11 4.16
CA SER A 538 10.96 5.74 5.06
C SER A 538 10.83 4.23 5.24
N ASN A 539 11.08 3.43 4.19
CA ASN A 539 11.09 1.97 4.28
C ASN A 539 12.21 1.46 5.21
N LEU A 540 13.44 1.97 5.06
CA LEU A 540 14.56 1.57 5.93
C LEU A 540 14.33 1.99 7.39
N GLY A 541 13.80 3.19 7.62
CA GLY A 541 13.40 3.65 8.96
C GLY A 541 12.27 2.82 9.58
N LYS A 542 11.28 2.38 8.78
CA LYS A 542 10.19 1.51 9.24
C LYS A 542 10.71 0.16 9.75
N ARG A 543 11.64 -0.49 9.03
CA ARG A 543 12.23 -1.77 9.48
C ARG A 543 12.95 -1.65 10.83
N ILE A 544 13.72 -0.58 11.02
CA ILE A 544 14.41 -0.28 12.28
C ILE A 544 13.40 -0.02 13.42
N HIS A 545 12.31 0.70 13.14
CA HIS A 545 11.22 0.90 14.11
C HIS A 545 10.53 -0.43 14.47
N GLN A 546 10.22 -1.29 13.50
CA GLN A 546 9.63 -2.61 13.76
C GLN A 546 10.56 -3.51 14.59
N ARG A 547 11.88 -3.49 14.35
CA ARG A 547 12.86 -4.20 15.21
C ARG A 547 12.83 -3.69 16.65
N TYR A 548 12.68 -2.38 16.87
CA TYR A 548 12.50 -1.77 18.20
C TYR A 548 11.21 -2.27 18.87
N LEU A 549 10.07 -2.28 18.17
CA LEU A 549 8.83 -2.82 18.71
C LEU A 549 8.96 -4.30 19.12
N THR A 550 9.67 -5.11 18.33
CA THR A 550 9.92 -6.53 18.64
C THR A 550 10.80 -6.71 19.89
N ASP A 551 11.84 -5.89 20.07
CA ASP A 551 12.71 -5.94 21.27
C ASP A 551 11.98 -5.43 22.54
N VAL A 552 11.18 -4.35 22.42
CA VAL A 552 10.29 -3.86 23.50
C VAL A 552 9.32 -4.97 23.96
N ARG A 553 8.64 -5.63 23.01
CA ARG A 553 7.71 -6.74 23.31
C ARG A 553 8.41 -7.93 23.95
N LYS A 554 9.62 -8.28 23.50
CA LYS A 554 10.44 -9.33 24.14
C LYS A 554 10.76 -8.99 25.60
N LYS A 555 11.24 -7.78 25.88
CA LYS A 555 11.56 -7.34 27.25
C LYS A 555 10.35 -7.27 28.17
N ASN A 556 9.15 -7.02 27.62
CA ASN A 556 7.89 -7.02 28.36
C ASN A 556 7.26 -8.42 28.54
N GLY A 557 7.91 -9.50 28.10
CA GLY A 557 7.39 -10.88 28.20
C GLY A 557 6.15 -11.12 27.34
N PHE A 558 5.94 -10.35 26.28
CA PHE A 558 4.72 -10.43 25.46
C PHE A 558 4.59 -11.77 24.71
N LEU A 559 5.71 -12.31 24.19
CA LEU A 559 5.69 -13.49 23.32
C LEU A 559 5.15 -14.74 24.01
N ASP A 560 5.54 -14.98 25.26
CA ASP A 560 5.16 -16.18 26.00
C ASP A 560 3.66 -16.18 26.33
N ASN A 561 3.12 -15.01 26.70
CA ASN A 561 1.69 -14.79 26.93
C ASN A 561 0.88 -14.86 25.63
N LEU A 562 1.40 -14.30 24.52
CA LEU A 562 0.79 -14.46 23.19
C LEU A 562 0.65 -15.94 22.84
N GLN A 563 1.70 -16.73 23.04
CA GLN A 563 1.69 -18.13 22.65
C GLN A 563 0.66 -18.96 23.44
N SER A 564 0.46 -18.71 24.74
CA SER A 564 -0.56 -19.41 25.53
C SER A 564 -1.99 -19.01 25.16
N ILE A 565 -2.27 -17.71 25.06
CA ILE A 565 -3.58 -17.17 24.66
C ILE A 565 -3.96 -17.65 23.26
N TYR A 566 -3.00 -17.58 22.33
CA TYR A 566 -3.24 -17.94 20.94
C TYR A 566 -3.42 -19.47 20.77
N GLN A 567 -2.85 -20.32 21.63
CA GLN A 567 -3.14 -21.75 21.61
C GLN A 567 -4.61 -22.04 22.00
N GLU A 568 -5.12 -21.44 23.08
CA GLU A 568 -6.55 -21.56 23.46
C GLU A 568 -7.48 -20.99 22.38
N TYR A 569 -7.05 -19.94 21.67
CA TYR A 569 -7.77 -19.38 20.54
C TYR A 569 -7.82 -20.33 19.33
N ILE A 570 -6.70 -20.98 18.95
CA ILE A 570 -6.70 -22.04 17.92
C ILE A 570 -7.70 -23.14 18.30
N GLU A 571 -7.65 -23.63 19.54
CA GLU A 571 -8.53 -24.69 20.03
C GLU A 571 -10.01 -24.32 19.87
N HIS A 572 -10.37 -23.04 20.01
CA HIS A 572 -11.72 -22.55 19.67
C HIS A 572 -12.00 -22.44 18.18
N CYS A 573 -11.13 -21.81 17.37
CA CYS A 573 -11.30 -21.68 15.90
C CYS A 573 -11.47 -23.04 15.20
N VAL A 574 -10.84 -24.06 15.77
CA VAL A 574 -10.84 -25.46 15.33
C VAL A 574 -12.05 -26.24 15.86
N SER A 575 -12.77 -25.72 16.85
CA SER A 575 -13.92 -26.40 17.46
C SER A 575 -15.24 -26.14 16.73
N ASN A 576 -16.17 -27.09 16.84
CA ASN A 576 -17.58 -26.89 16.47
C ASN A 576 -18.28 -25.77 17.28
N GLN A 577 -17.62 -25.18 18.29
CA GLN A 577 -18.14 -24.03 19.04
C GLN A 577 -17.82 -22.68 18.39
N ARG A 578 -17.04 -22.64 17.29
CA ARG A 578 -16.66 -21.42 16.55
C ARG A 578 -17.83 -20.56 16.02
N PHE A 579 -19.05 -21.09 16.06
CA PHE A 579 -20.28 -20.41 15.64
C PHE A 579 -21.12 -19.86 16.82
N ILE A 580 -20.72 -20.12 18.07
CA ILE A 580 -21.45 -19.69 19.28
C ILE A 580 -21.08 -18.24 19.67
N LYS A 581 -19.83 -17.85 19.45
CA LYS A 581 -19.29 -16.49 19.63
C LYS A 581 -18.38 -16.19 18.45
N ASN A 582 -18.24 -14.91 18.10
CA ASN A 582 -17.28 -14.54 17.05
C ASN A 582 -15.83 -14.50 17.58
N GLU A 583 -14.89 -14.40 16.65
CA GLU A 583 -13.45 -14.49 16.91
C GLU A 583 -12.98 -13.41 17.91
N ARG A 584 -13.51 -12.18 17.79
CA ARG A 584 -13.18 -11.05 18.69
C ARG A 584 -13.71 -11.28 20.10
N GLN A 585 -14.97 -11.71 20.25
CA GLN A 585 -15.60 -12.01 21.53
C GLN A 585 -14.86 -13.14 22.26
N LYS A 586 -14.52 -14.23 21.57
CA LYS A 586 -13.73 -15.31 22.20
C LYS A 586 -12.31 -14.87 22.52
N TRP A 587 -11.65 -14.09 21.66
CA TRP A 587 -10.33 -13.54 21.97
C TRP A 587 -10.38 -12.66 23.24
N ASN A 588 -11.37 -11.77 23.35
CA ASN A 588 -11.59 -10.93 24.52
C ASN A 588 -11.89 -11.74 25.79
N GLU A 589 -12.66 -12.83 25.68
CA GLU A 589 -12.89 -13.78 26.78
C GLU A 589 -11.58 -14.43 27.26
N ILE A 590 -10.77 -14.98 26.35
CA ILE A 590 -9.48 -15.61 26.69
C ILE A 590 -8.53 -14.58 27.34
N VAL A 591 -8.37 -13.41 26.73
CA VAL A 591 -7.54 -12.31 27.26
C VAL A 591 -7.98 -11.88 28.67
N THR A 592 -9.30 -11.88 28.93
CA THR A 592 -9.85 -11.59 30.27
C THR A 592 -9.52 -12.72 31.26
N ASN A 593 -9.66 -13.99 30.86
CA ASN A 593 -9.42 -15.16 31.71
C ASN A 593 -7.95 -15.28 32.16
N HIS A 594 -6.99 -15.02 31.27
CA HIS A 594 -5.55 -15.07 31.60
C HIS A 594 -5.06 -13.84 32.39
N PHE A 595 -5.88 -12.79 32.54
CA PHE A 595 -5.52 -11.48 33.12
C PHE A 595 -4.33 -10.77 32.44
N THR A 596 -4.00 -11.18 31.22
CA THR A 596 -2.83 -10.73 30.44
C THR A 596 -3.28 -9.81 29.31
N PHE A 597 -3.03 -8.52 29.46
CA PHE A 597 -3.51 -7.50 28.53
C PHE A 597 -2.56 -7.38 27.33
N MET A 598 -3.06 -7.82 26.17
CA MET A 598 -2.27 -7.99 24.95
C MET A 598 -1.91 -6.68 24.25
N ASP A 599 -0.60 -6.46 24.07
CA ASP A 599 0.07 -5.43 23.23
C ASP A 599 -0.40 -3.98 23.41
N ARG A 600 -0.10 -3.39 24.58
CA ARG A 600 -0.64 -2.09 25.01
C ARG A 600 0.39 -1.11 25.56
N SER A 601 1.66 -1.12 25.15
CA SER A 601 2.67 -0.24 25.78
C SER A 601 3.82 0.26 24.89
N TYR A 602 3.54 0.69 23.65
CA TYR A 602 4.52 1.42 22.82
C TYR A 602 3.91 2.70 22.23
N ARG A 603 4.74 3.72 21.99
CA ARG A 603 4.34 4.94 21.28
C ARG A 603 5.06 4.97 19.91
N PRO A 604 4.35 4.97 18.78
CA PRO A 604 4.97 4.87 17.46
C PRO A 604 5.84 6.10 17.14
N TRP A 605 6.96 5.90 16.46
CA TRP A 605 7.82 6.99 16.02
C TRP A 605 7.13 7.85 14.95
N SER A 606 7.39 9.16 14.95
CA SER A 606 6.83 10.03 13.90
C SER A 606 7.43 9.69 12.52
N TYR A 607 6.65 9.88 11.46
CA TYR A 607 7.11 9.68 10.08
C TYR A 607 8.36 10.52 9.75
N VAL A 608 8.49 11.70 10.37
CA VAL A 608 9.66 12.59 10.22
C VAL A 608 10.92 11.92 10.79
N GLN A 609 10.86 11.34 11.99
CA GLN A 609 11.98 10.61 12.59
C GLN A 609 12.34 9.35 11.78
N ILE A 610 11.34 8.59 11.36
CA ILE A 610 11.50 7.42 10.49
C ILE A 610 12.29 7.79 9.21
N CYS A 611 11.89 8.87 8.53
CA CYS A 611 12.61 9.39 7.36
C CYS A 611 14.03 9.88 7.68
N GLN A 612 14.25 10.55 8.82
CA GLN A 612 15.56 11.05 9.23
C GLN A 612 16.56 9.92 9.56
N ILE A 613 16.09 8.85 10.21
CA ILE A 613 16.89 7.65 10.51
C ILE A 613 17.28 6.96 9.19
N GLY A 614 16.33 6.79 8.26
CA GLY A 614 16.64 6.27 6.93
C GLY A 614 17.65 7.13 6.15
N ASP A 615 17.46 8.45 6.12
CA ASP A 615 18.37 9.39 5.46
C ASP A 615 19.79 9.34 6.04
N PHE A 616 19.94 9.17 7.36
CA PHE A 616 21.24 8.94 8.00
C PHE A 616 21.92 7.67 7.45
N PHE A 617 21.23 6.53 7.42
CA PHE A 617 21.82 5.29 6.89
C PHE A 617 22.12 5.37 5.38
N TYR A 618 21.28 5.99 4.55
CA TYR A 618 21.60 6.18 3.13
C TYR A 618 22.79 7.13 2.90
N ARG A 619 23.02 8.13 3.77
CA ARG A 619 24.25 8.94 3.74
C ARG A 619 25.49 8.10 4.08
N VAL A 620 25.42 7.24 5.11
CA VAL A 620 26.50 6.29 5.44
C VAL A 620 26.78 5.39 4.23
N MET A 621 25.75 4.78 3.63
CA MET A 621 25.87 3.92 2.45
C MET A 621 26.53 4.64 1.26
N LEU A 622 26.09 5.86 0.93
CA LEU A 622 26.62 6.66 -0.18
C LEU A 622 28.04 7.19 0.04
N LYS A 623 28.48 7.35 1.29
CA LYS A 623 29.82 7.89 1.64
C LYS A 623 30.87 6.79 1.83
N TYR A 624 30.49 5.64 2.39
CA TYR A 624 31.43 4.61 2.84
C TYR A 624 31.49 3.36 1.96
N MET A 625 30.41 2.95 1.27
CA MET A 625 30.42 1.71 0.45
C MET A 625 31.16 1.90 -0.87
N LYS A 626 32.42 1.44 -0.94
CA LYS A 626 33.32 1.65 -2.08
C LYS A 626 33.82 0.33 -2.63
N LEU A 627 33.91 0.24 -3.96
CA LEU A 627 34.34 -0.98 -4.64
C LEU A 627 35.87 -1.16 -4.53
N THR A 628 36.28 -1.98 -3.57
CA THR A 628 37.65 -2.42 -3.31
C THR A 628 38.05 -3.66 -4.14
N VAL A 629 37.12 -4.58 -4.38
CA VAL A 629 37.39 -5.86 -5.08
C VAL A 629 37.28 -5.73 -6.61
N PRO A 630 38.26 -6.24 -7.40
CA PRO A 630 38.12 -6.36 -8.85
C PRO A 630 37.13 -7.47 -9.24
N LEU A 631 35.93 -7.05 -9.66
CA LEU A 631 34.84 -7.93 -10.12
C LEU A 631 35.08 -8.57 -11.51
N SER A 632 36.16 -8.22 -12.23
CA SER A 632 36.50 -8.79 -13.54
C SER A 632 37.64 -9.80 -13.45
N SER A 633 37.60 -10.85 -14.26
CA SER A 633 38.64 -11.86 -14.42
C SER A 633 39.71 -11.50 -15.47
N GLN A 634 39.52 -10.43 -16.24
CA GLN A 634 40.50 -10.04 -17.28
C GLN A 634 41.76 -9.40 -16.67
N LYS A 635 42.91 -10.04 -16.91
CA LYS A 635 44.25 -9.50 -16.59
C LYS A 635 44.47 -8.13 -17.25
N ARG A 636 44.27 -7.05 -16.50
CA ARG A 636 44.78 -5.72 -16.86
C ARG A 636 45.96 -5.36 -15.97
N ASN A 637 47.16 -5.66 -16.45
CA ASN A 637 48.41 -5.13 -15.92
C ASN A 637 48.46 -3.63 -16.19
N THR A 638 47.90 -2.82 -15.27
CA THR A 638 48.17 -1.39 -15.21
C THR A 638 47.88 -0.90 -13.80
N ILE A 639 48.95 -0.67 -13.01
CA ILE A 639 48.83 -0.11 -11.66
C ILE A 639 48.50 1.38 -11.80
N ASN A 640 47.21 1.67 -11.83
CA ASN A 640 46.68 2.99 -11.55
C ASN A 640 45.66 2.86 -10.44
N LYS A 641 45.89 3.55 -9.31
CA LYS A 641 44.91 3.72 -8.22
C LYS A 641 43.74 4.56 -8.75
N ARG A 642 42.84 3.92 -9.50
CA ARG A 642 41.51 4.51 -9.75
C ARG A 642 40.82 4.63 -8.40
N GLU A 643 40.27 5.81 -8.14
CA GLU A 643 39.52 6.08 -6.92
C GLU A 643 38.43 5.01 -6.77
N ALA A 644 38.27 4.47 -5.56
CA ALA A 644 37.36 3.35 -5.34
C ALA A 644 35.91 3.79 -5.58
N ASN A 645 35.38 3.48 -6.77
CA ASN A 645 34.04 3.88 -7.20
C ASN A 645 33.00 3.52 -6.12
N SER A 646 32.16 4.50 -5.77
CA SER A 646 31.03 4.24 -4.88
C SER A 646 30.12 3.18 -5.49
N ILE A 647 29.71 2.22 -4.67
CA ILE A 647 28.79 1.14 -5.06
C ILE A 647 27.41 1.69 -5.38
N LEU A 648 27.00 2.77 -4.71
CA LEU A 648 25.76 3.51 -4.95
C LEU A 648 26.03 4.93 -5.45
N HIS A 649 25.22 5.38 -6.40
CA HIS A 649 25.25 6.75 -6.92
C HIS A 649 23.84 7.36 -6.93
N VAL A 650 23.77 8.68 -6.83
CA VAL A 650 22.52 9.44 -6.90
C VAL A 650 22.25 9.84 -8.34
N VAL A 651 21.05 9.54 -8.83
CA VAL A 651 20.55 9.96 -10.14
C VAL A 651 19.35 10.88 -9.92
N HIS A 652 19.32 12.00 -10.64
CA HIS A 652 18.17 12.88 -10.69
C HIS A 652 17.40 12.59 -11.99
N ARG A 653 16.14 12.18 -11.89
CA ARG A 653 15.22 11.99 -13.02
C ARG A 653 14.10 13.02 -12.93
N THR A 654 13.58 13.52 -14.05
CA THR A 654 12.47 14.48 -14.06
C THR A 654 11.22 13.86 -14.70
N PRO A 655 10.48 12.97 -13.99
CA PRO A 655 9.22 12.43 -14.48
C PRO A 655 8.13 13.51 -14.49
N GLY A 656 7.97 14.18 -15.62
CA GLY A 656 7.00 15.26 -15.80
C GLY A 656 7.52 16.60 -15.25
N LYS A 657 6.90 17.12 -14.19
CA LYS A 657 7.11 18.51 -13.71
C LYS A 657 8.04 18.66 -12.50
N TYR A 658 8.52 17.55 -11.94
CA TYR A 658 9.34 17.55 -10.72
C TYR A 658 10.57 16.66 -10.91
N THR A 659 11.68 17.03 -10.29
CA THR A 659 12.92 16.24 -10.29
C THR A 659 12.96 15.34 -9.06
N GLU A 660 12.91 14.03 -9.29
CA GLU A 660 13.07 13.01 -8.26
C GLU A 660 14.54 12.65 -8.07
N LYS A 661 15.00 12.69 -6.82
CA LYS A 661 16.25 12.05 -6.40
C LYS A 661 16.00 10.54 -6.30
N GLN A 662 16.78 9.74 -7.01
CA GLN A 662 16.74 8.27 -7.00
C GLN A 662 18.14 7.72 -6.70
N ILE A 663 18.22 6.53 -6.08
CA ILE A 663 19.48 5.81 -5.89
C ILE A 663 19.64 4.80 -7.03
N LYS A 664 20.88 4.56 -7.45
CA LYS A 664 21.26 3.47 -8.35
C LYS A 664 22.53 2.76 -7.93
N VAL A 665 22.59 1.46 -8.21
CA VAL A 665 23.79 0.62 -8.07
C VAL A 665 24.72 0.84 -9.25
N HIS A 666 26.03 0.82 -9.01
CA HIS A 666 27.05 0.95 -10.06
C HIS A 666 26.94 -0.20 -11.09
N PRO A 667 26.87 0.06 -12.42
CA PRO A 667 26.54 -0.98 -13.41
C PRO A 667 27.44 -2.22 -13.45
N THR A 668 28.71 -2.11 -13.04
CA THR A 668 29.61 -3.29 -12.89
C THR A 668 29.11 -4.26 -11.82
N VAL A 669 28.51 -3.76 -10.74
CA VAL A 669 27.95 -4.58 -9.65
C VAL A 669 26.68 -5.28 -10.13
N LEU A 670 25.74 -4.57 -10.76
CA LEU A 670 24.54 -5.18 -11.36
C LEU A 670 24.90 -6.28 -12.38
N ARG A 671 25.92 -6.05 -13.22
CA ARG A 671 26.43 -7.09 -14.14
C ARG A 671 27.03 -8.29 -13.42
N PHE A 672 27.75 -8.09 -12.31
CA PHE A 672 28.29 -9.18 -11.50
C PHE A 672 27.14 -10.01 -10.86
N PHE A 673 26.14 -9.35 -10.27
CA PHE A 673 24.99 -10.02 -9.68
C PHE A 673 24.16 -10.80 -10.73
N ALA A 674 24.03 -10.29 -11.95
CA ALA A 674 23.38 -11.02 -13.06
C ALA A 674 24.12 -12.30 -13.54
N HIS A 675 25.34 -12.56 -13.05
CA HIS A 675 26.06 -13.83 -13.28
C HIS A 675 25.83 -14.86 -12.16
N LEU A 676 25.44 -14.43 -10.96
CA LEU A 676 25.01 -15.34 -9.90
C LEU A 676 23.72 -16.08 -10.31
N PRO A 677 23.48 -17.29 -9.77
CA PRO A 677 22.20 -17.96 -9.93
C PRO A 677 21.18 -17.36 -8.95
N GLU A 678 20.02 -16.92 -9.45
CA GLU A 678 18.88 -16.45 -8.64
C GLU A 678 18.17 -17.66 -8.00
N GLN A 679 18.84 -18.32 -7.05
CA GLN A 679 18.31 -19.50 -6.37
C GLN A 679 17.25 -19.17 -5.30
N GLN A 680 17.31 -17.95 -4.76
CA GLN A 680 16.57 -17.53 -3.58
C GLN A 680 15.90 -16.17 -3.80
N LEU A 681 14.63 -16.07 -3.41
CA LEU A 681 13.84 -14.85 -3.37
C LEU A 681 13.59 -14.49 -1.90
N GLU A 682 13.75 -13.22 -1.56
CA GLU A 682 13.64 -12.72 -0.19
C GLU A 682 12.42 -11.78 -0.07
N PHE A 683 11.41 -12.19 0.71
CA PHE A 683 10.17 -11.45 0.92
C PHE A 683 10.11 -10.88 2.35
N ASP A 684 9.37 -9.79 2.55
CA ASP A 684 8.99 -9.37 3.90
C ASP A 684 7.90 -10.33 4.44
N CYS A 685 7.94 -10.67 5.72
CA CYS A 685 6.92 -11.54 6.33
C CYS A 685 5.50 -10.95 6.21
N THR A 686 5.38 -9.62 6.13
CA THR A 686 4.09 -8.94 5.95
C THR A 686 3.57 -8.96 4.50
N GLU A 687 4.38 -9.41 3.55
CA GLU A 687 4.01 -9.64 2.15
C GLU A 687 3.55 -11.09 1.86
N LEU A 688 3.47 -11.95 2.89
CA LEU A 688 3.24 -13.39 2.76
C LEU A 688 1.98 -13.87 3.52
N PRO A 689 1.31 -14.96 3.07
CA PRO A 689 0.20 -15.57 3.81
C PRO A 689 0.62 -16.06 5.21
N CYS A 690 -0.31 -16.03 6.17
CA CYS A 690 -0.09 -16.58 7.51
C CYS A 690 -0.18 -18.12 7.48
N LEU A 691 0.69 -18.80 8.24
CA LEU A 691 0.65 -20.25 8.43
C LEU A 691 -0.37 -20.72 9.49
N VAL A 692 -1.03 -19.79 10.16
CA VAL A 692 -2.06 -19.99 11.20
C VAL A 692 -3.14 -18.90 11.05
N PRO A 693 -4.34 -19.04 11.62
CA PRO A 693 -5.39 -18.00 11.56
C PRO A 693 -4.87 -16.61 11.96
N PRO A 694 -5.21 -15.52 11.24
CA PRO A 694 -4.75 -14.18 11.60
C PRO A 694 -5.18 -13.78 13.02
N LEU A 695 -4.40 -12.90 13.65
CA LEU A 695 -4.79 -12.27 14.91
C LEU A 695 -6.09 -11.49 14.67
N PRO A 696 -7.18 -11.76 15.42
CA PRO A 696 -8.44 -11.07 15.19
C PRO A 696 -8.30 -9.57 15.47
N TRP A 697 -8.90 -8.76 14.61
CA TRP A 697 -9.03 -7.32 14.81
C TRP A 697 -9.90 -7.06 16.04
N ILE A 698 -9.25 -6.63 17.13
CA ILE A 698 -9.92 -6.22 18.37
C ILE A 698 -10.11 -4.70 18.46
N ASN A 699 -9.31 -3.93 17.72
CA ASN A 699 -9.41 -2.47 17.54
C ASN A 699 -8.55 -2.03 16.34
N CYS A 700 -8.61 -0.75 15.93
CA CYS A 700 -7.89 -0.18 14.79
C CYS A 700 -6.34 -0.31 14.80
N HIS A 701 -5.73 -0.78 15.89
CA HIS A 701 -4.28 -0.87 16.07
C HIS A 701 -3.79 -2.31 16.31
N THR A 702 -4.69 -3.29 16.45
CA THR A 702 -4.34 -4.66 16.89
C THR A 702 -5.18 -5.68 16.13
N GLY A 703 -4.52 -6.43 15.24
CA GLY A 703 -5.07 -7.48 14.38
C GLY A 703 -4.16 -7.72 13.17
N GLY A 704 -4.46 -8.75 12.37
CA GLY A 704 -3.67 -9.14 11.20
C GLY A 704 -2.58 -10.16 11.55
N TYR A 705 -1.31 -9.78 11.46
CA TYR A 705 -0.17 -10.63 11.86
C TYR A 705 -0.04 -10.75 13.40
N LEU A 706 0.70 -11.75 13.88
CA LEU A 706 0.78 -12.07 15.31
C LEU A 706 1.63 -11.08 16.12
N LEU A 707 2.69 -10.55 15.49
CA LEU A 707 3.64 -9.60 16.05
C LEU A 707 3.71 -8.33 15.21
N ASN A 708 3.82 -8.45 13.89
CA ASN A 708 4.10 -7.29 13.05
C ASN A 708 2.86 -6.40 12.88
N GLN A 709 3.02 -5.11 13.21
CA GLN A 709 1.91 -4.16 13.20
C GLN A 709 1.32 -4.03 11.79
N THR A 710 0.01 -4.27 11.67
CA THR A 710 -0.75 -4.15 10.43
C THR A 710 -1.55 -2.84 10.44
N ASP A 711 -1.53 -2.08 9.34
CA ASP A 711 -2.35 -0.86 9.21
C ASP A 711 -3.83 -1.26 8.96
N PHE A 712 -4.76 -0.89 9.84
CA PHE A 712 -6.19 -1.21 9.71
C PHE A 712 -6.87 -0.54 8.50
N LEU A 713 -6.59 0.75 8.28
CA LEU A 713 -6.94 1.45 7.04
C LEU A 713 -5.66 1.78 6.25
N ARG A 714 -5.66 1.50 4.94
CA ARG A 714 -4.61 1.89 3.98
C ARG A 714 -4.68 3.40 3.70
N LEU A 715 -4.24 4.21 4.65
CA LEU A 715 -4.28 5.67 4.56
C LEU A 715 -3.08 6.25 3.77
N PRO A 716 -3.31 7.15 2.79
CA PRO A 716 -2.23 7.93 2.19
C PRO A 716 -1.73 9.00 3.16
N LEU A 717 -0.50 9.50 2.96
CA LEU A 717 0.16 10.54 3.79
C LEU A 717 -0.59 11.89 3.88
N SER A 718 -1.71 12.06 3.17
CA SER A 718 -2.60 13.22 3.27
C SER A 718 -3.83 13.01 4.16
N ALA A 719 -4.10 11.80 4.66
CA ALA A 719 -5.35 11.43 5.34
C ALA A 719 -5.36 11.65 6.87
N ASN A 720 -4.61 12.64 7.37
CA ASN A 720 -4.35 12.81 8.81
C ASN A 720 -5.62 13.03 9.66
N GLN A 721 -6.65 13.63 9.06
CA GLN A 721 -7.96 13.81 9.69
C GLN A 721 -8.63 12.46 10.02
N GLN A 722 -8.48 11.44 9.16
CA GLN A 722 -9.01 10.10 9.40
C GLN A 722 -8.16 9.29 10.39
N ASP A 723 -6.83 9.39 10.27
CA ASP A 723 -5.89 8.81 11.24
C ASP A 723 -6.15 9.33 12.68
N GLN A 724 -6.56 10.59 12.84
CA GLN A 724 -6.98 11.16 14.12
C GLN A 724 -8.31 10.58 14.62
N TYR A 725 -9.27 10.29 13.73
CA TYR A 725 -10.50 9.57 14.11
C TYR A 725 -10.22 8.13 14.53
N LEU A 726 -9.36 7.38 13.82
CA LEU A 726 -8.98 6.01 14.19
C LEU A 726 -8.33 5.91 15.57
N LYS A 727 -7.66 6.98 16.04
CA LYS A 727 -7.03 7.06 17.36
C LYS A 727 -7.99 7.43 18.50
N SER A 728 -9.24 7.80 18.19
CA SER A 728 -10.26 8.25 19.15
C SER A 728 -11.60 7.51 19.07
N ILE A 729 -11.79 6.67 18.06
CA ILE A 729 -13.01 5.87 17.87
C ILE A 729 -13.15 4.76 18.93
N SER A 730 -14.39 4.50 19.35
CA SER A 730 -14.71 3.40 20.27
C SER A 730 -14.86 2.08 19.52
N VAL A 731 -14.54 0.97 20.18
CA VAL A 731 -14.70 -0.38 19.60
C VAL A 731 -16.17 -0.66 19.31
N GLN A 732 -17.08 -0.22 20.18
CA GLN A 732 -18.52 -0.42 20.05
C GLN A 732 -19.14 0.28 18.82
N GLN A 733 -18.51 1.36 18.33
CA GLN A 733 -18.94 2.06 17.11
C GLN A 733 -18.60 1.26 15.84
N ILE A 734 -17.54 0.46 15.84
CA ILE A 734 -17.03 -0.27 14.65
C ILE A 734 -16.99 -1.79 14.82
N GLY A 735 -17.64 -2.34 15.86
CA GLY A 735 -17.57 -3.76 16.18
C GLY A 735 -17.91 -4.67 14.99
N GLY A 736 -18.96 -4.34 14.24
CA GLY A 736 -19.34 -5.06 13.01
C GLY A 736 -18.32 -4.94 11.86
N VAL A 737 -17.58 -3.84 11.78
CA VAL A 737 -16.50 -3.66 10.80
C VAL A 737 -15.29 -4.52 11.20
N LEU A 738 -14.94 -4.57 12.48
CA LEU A 738 -13.88 -5.45 12.99
C LEU A 738 -14.25 -6.94 12.78
N ASP A 739 -15.47 -7.31 13.15
CA ASP A 739 -15.95 -8.70 13.12
C ASP A 739 -16.16 -9.24 11.70
N SER A 740 -16.60 -8.40 10.75
CA SER A 740 -16.71 -8.79 9.34
C SER A 740 -15.35 -9.03 8.67
N ILE A 741 -14.31 -8.29 9.06
CA ILE A 741 -12.93 -8.57 8.62
C ILE A 741 -12.41 -9.85 9.28
N ASN A 742 -12.81 -10.13 10.53
CA ASN A 742 -12.43 -11.36 11.22
C ASN A 742 -13.02 -12.61 10.55
N ALA A 743 -14.29 -12.56 10.13
CA ALA A 743 -14.91 -13.62 9.31
C ALA A 743 -14.19 -13.86 7.97
N LEU A 744 -13.66 -12.81 7.33
CA LEU A 744 -12.83 -12.94 6.12
C LEU A 744 -11.42 -13.47 6.42
N ASN A 745 -10.85 -13.13 7.58
CA ASN A 745 -9.56 -13.61 8.06
C ASN A 745 -9.58 -15.10 8.44
N SER A 746 -10.69 -15.62 8.96
CA SER A 746 -10.76 -17.00 9.46
C SER A 746 -10.80 -18.06 8.35
N CYS A 747 -11.16 -17.66 7.12
CA CYS A 747 -11.19 -18.53 5.94
C CYS A 747 -9.82 -19.18 5.64
N PRO A 748 -9.69 -20.53 5.73
CA PRO A 748 -8.45 -21.24 5.47
C PRO A 748 -8.35 -21.64 3.98
N TRP A 749 -7.13 -21.55 3.42
CA TRP A 749 -6.86 -21.74 2.01
C TRP A 749 -5.76 -22.77 1.74
N LYS A 750 -5.77 -23.38 0.55
CA LYS A 750 -4.75 -24.31 0.05
C LYS A 750 -4.47 -24.09 -1.44
N ILE A 751 -3.38 -24.66 -1.93
CA ILE A 751 -2.96 -24.55 -3.34
C ILE A 751 -3.65 -25.64 -4.20
N ASN A 752 -4.13 -25.24 -5.38
CA ASN A 752 -4.51 -26.15 -6.46
C ASN A 752 -3.26 -26.69 -7.17
N GLN A 753 -2.73 -27.81 -6.68
CA GLN A 753 -1.45 -28.36 -7.16
C GLN A 753 -1.47 -28.69 -8.66
N ARG A 754 -2.57 -29.27 -9.19
CA ARG A 754 -2.70 -29.60 -10.62
C ARG A 754 -2.55 -28.37 -11.52
N ILE A 755 -3.15 -27.25 -11.11
CA ILE A 755 -3.04 -25.97 -11.83
C ILE A 755 -1.63 -25.38 -11.67
N LEU A 756 -1.06 -25.40 -10.47
CA LEU A 756 0.31 -24.92 -10.22
C LEU A 756 1.34 -25.64 -11.10
N ASP A 757 1.29 -26.98 -11.17
CA ASP A 757 2.22 -27.77 -11.99
C ASP A 757 2.03 -27.49 -13.48
N THR A 758 0.78 -27.35 -13.93
CA THR A 758 0.48 -26.98 -15.31
C THR A 758 1.09 -25.62 -15.67
N ILE A 759 0.91 -24.60 -14.82
CA ILE A 759 1.45 -23.24 -15.06
C ILE A 759 2.97 -23.21 -14.99
N ILE A 760 3.60 -23.84 -13.98
CA ILE A 760 5.06 -23.91 -13.88
C ILE A 760 5.65 -24.55 -15.14
N SER A 761 5.05 -25.63 -15.66
CA SER A 761 5.54 -26.32 -16.87
C SER A 761 5.49 -25.47 -18.15
N ILE A 762 4.70 -24.40 -18.19
CA ILE A 762 4.67 -23.40 -19.27
C ILE A 762 5.67 -22.27 -18.96
N PHE A 763 5.69 -21.80 -17.71
CA PHE A 763 6.54 -20.70 -17.26
C PHE A 763 8.04 -21.02 -17.41
N GLU A 764 8.46 -22.23 -17.04
CA GLU A 764 9.84 -22.73 -17.19
C GLU A 764 10.27 -22.81 -18.66
N LYS A 765 9.34 -23.15 -19.58
CA LYS A 765 9.58 -23.16 -21.04
C LYS A 765 9.66 -21.75 -21.65
N GLY A 766 9.51 -20.70 -20.85
CA GLY A 766 9.62 -19.31 -21.26
C GLY A 766 8.30 -18.58 -21.43
N GLY A 767 7.18 -19.15 -20.96
CA GLY A 767 5.85 -18.56 -21.00
C GLY A 767 5.16 -18.66 -22.37
N ASP A 768 3.84 -18.50 -22.39
CA ASP A 768 3.01 -18.52 -23.59
C ASP A 768 1.82 -17.57 -23.44
N LYS A 769 1.65 -16.65 -24.42
CA LYS A 769 0.54 -15.70 -24.48
C LYS A 769 -0.81 -16.39 -24.68
N THR A 770 -0.84 -17.56 -25.32
CA THR A 770 -2.05 -18.34 -25.61
C THR A 770 -2.75 -18.80 -24.33
N PHE A 771 -1.96 -19.10 -23.29
CA PHE A 771 -2.43 -19.47 -21.96
C PHE A 771 -2.34 -18.32 -20.95
N SER A 772 -2.20 -17.07 -21.42
CA SER A 772 -2.00 -15.87 -20.59
C SER A 772 -0.80 -15.91 -19.62
N VAL A 773 0.18 -16.80 -19.84
CA VAL A 773 1.39 -16.92 -19.01
C VAL A 773 2.47 -15.94 -19.51
N PRO A 774 2.96 -15.00 -18.69
CA PRO A 774 3.93 -13.99 -19.12
C PRO A 774 5.20 -14.57 -19.76
N LEU A 775 5.61 -14.01 -20.90
CA LEU A 775 6.81 -14.45 -21.61
C LEU A 775 8.09 -14.08 -20.86
N SER A 776 9.06 -14.97 -20.82
CA SER A 776 10.43 -14.64 -20.40
C SER A 776 11.14 -13.81 -21.48
N LEU A 777 12.03 -12.90 -21.10
CA LEU A 777 12.85 -12.10 -22.03
C LEU A 777 13.78 -12.92 -22.96
N LYS A 778 13.89 -14.23 -22.73
CA LYS A 778 14.62 -15.20 -23.56
C LYS A 778 13.73 -15.92 -24.60
N ASN A 779 12.42 -15.70 -24.57
CA ASN A 779 11.46 -16.39 -25.44
C ASN A 779 11.67 -15.98 -26.92
N PRO A 780 11.80 -16.92 -27.88
CA PRO A 780 12.04 -16.61 -29.29
C PRO A 780 10.99 -15.72 -29.96
N SER A 781 9.77 -15.65 -29.43
CA SER A 781 8.69 -14.80 -29.95
C SER A 781 8.81 -13.32 -29.57
N ILE A 782 9.89 -12.90 -28.91
CA ILE A 782 10.18 -11.49 -28.57
C ILE A 782 11.19 -10.91 -29.57
N PRO A 783 10.82 -9.87 -30.34
CA PRO A 783 11.75 -9.27 -31.31
C PRO A 783 13.03 -8.71 -30.69
N ASP A 784 14.13 -8.86 -31.41
CA ASP A 784 15.43 -8.28 -31.05
C ASP A 784 15.45 -6.76 -31.11
N MET A 785 16.47 -6.18 -30.48
CA MET A 785 16.65 -4.73 -30.43
C MET A 785 17.04 -4.18 -31.80
N VAL A 786 16.21 -3.28 -32.35
CA VAL A 786 16.52 -2.59 -33.62
C VAL A 786 17.83 -1.79 -33.51
N HIS A 787 18.79 -2.18 -34.34
CA HIS A 787 20.07 -1.49 -34.50
C HIS A 787 19.93 -0.24 -35.38
N ILE A 788 20.68 0.81 -35.03
CA ILE A 788 20.66 2.11 -35.71
C ILE A 788 22.05 2.36 -36.30
N ASP A 789 22.17 2.14 -37.60
CA ASP A 789 23.43 2.24 -38.32
C ASP A 789 23.80 3.70 -38.61
N LYS A 790 25.09 4.02 -38.54
CA LYS A 790 25.57 5.42 -38.65
C LYS A 790 25.25 6.06 -40.01
N GLY A 791 25.20 5.27 -41.09
CA GLY A 791 24.97 5.73 -42.47
C GLY A 791 23.51 6.00 -42.85
N LEU A 792 22.53 5.72 -41.99
CA LEU A 792 21.10 5.87 -42.34
C LEU A 792 20.67 7.35 -42.51
N SER A 793 19.62 7.59 -43.31
CA SER A 793 18.97 8.91 -43.41
C SER A 793 18.39 9.37 -42.07
N ASN A 794 18.21 10.68 -41.89
CA ASN A 794 17.72 11.25 -40.63
C ASN A 794 16.28 10.81 -40.29
N ASP A 795 15.40 10.65 -41.28
CA ASP A 795 14.04 10.16 -41.05
C ASP A 795 13.97 8.65 -40.87
N GLU A 796 14.87 7.91 -41.51
CA GLU A 796 15.07 6.47 -41.27
C GLU A 796 15.58 6.22 -39.83
N LYS A 797 16.52 7.06 -39.35
CA LYS A 797 16.96 7.08 -37.95
C LYS A 797 15.80 7.38 -37.01
N ARG A 798 15.02 8.44 -37.24
CA ARG A 798 13.82 8.77 -36.44
C ARG A 798 12.79 7.63 -36.42
N ARG A 799 12.60 6.92 -37.53
CA ARG A 799 11.72 5.74 -37.62
C ARG A 799 12.24 4.60 -36.74
N ARG A 800 13.49 4.18 -36.91
CA ARG A 800 14.13 3.13 -36.09
C ARG A 800 14.24 3.51 -34.61
N GLU A 801 14.42 4.79 -34.29
CA GLU A 801 14.42 5.28 -32.90
C GLU A 801 13.04 5.13 -32.23
N ARG A 802 11.96 5.53 -32.92
CA ARG A 802 10.58 5.33 -32.44
C ARG A 802 10.25 3.84 -32.28
N GLU A 803 10.72 3.00 -33.18
CA GLU A 803 10.54 1.55 -33.15
C GLU A 803 11.32 0.90 -32.00
N ARG A 804 12.62 1.20 -31.87
CA ARG A 804 13.45 0.77 -30.73
C ARG A 804 12.86 1.25 -29.40
N PHE A 805 12.28 2.45 -29.33
CA PHE A 805 11.60 2.95 -28.14
C PHE A 805 10.33 2.15 -27.79
N LYS A 806 9.52 1.77 -28.79
CA LYS A 806 8.39 0.84 -28.60
C LYS A 806 8.87 -0.51 -28.07
N LEU A 807 9.92 -1.09 -28.66
CA LEU A 807 10.48 -2.38 -28.26
C LEU A 807 11.09 -2.34 -26.84
N VAL A 808 11.81 -1.28 -26.48
CA VAL A 808 12.32 -1.07 -25.10
C VAL A 808 11.16 -1.00 -24.11
N LYS A 809 10.08 -0.27 -24.44
CA LYS A 809 8.88 -0.21 -23.61
C LYS A 809 8.24 -1.61 -23.46
N GLN A 810 7.99 -2.30 -24.57
CA GLN A 810 7.38 -3.64 -24.57
C GLN A 810 8.22 -4.67 -23.79
N ARG A 811 9.56 -4.67 -23.94
CA ARG A 811 10.43 -5.58 -23.19
C ARG A 811 10.45 -5.24 -21.69
N ALA A 812 10.32 -3.97 -21.31
CA ALA A 812 10.15 -3.59 -19.89
C ALA A 812 8.77 -4.02 -19.33
N GLU A 813 7.70 -3.91 -20.10
CA GLU A 813 6.35 -4.37 -19.73
C GLU A 813 6.31 -5.90 -19.58
N ILE A 814 6.88 -6.65 -20.54
CA ILE A 814 7.01 -8.11 -20.49
C ILE A 814 7.82 -8.55 -19.26
N PHE A 815 8.97 -7.93 -19.00
CA PHE A 815 9.79 -8.22 -17.81
C PHE A 815 9.02 -7.95 -16.52
N SER A 816 8.29 -6.84 -16.42
CA SER A 816 7.49 -6.52 -15.24
C SER A 816 6.37 -7.52 -14.98
N LEU A 817 5.74 -8.08 -16.03
CA LEU A 817 4.73 -9.12 -15.90
C LEU A 817 5.37 -10.46 -15.49
N TRP A 818 6.48 -10.83 -16.11
CA TRP A 818 7.21 -12.07 -15.82
C TRP A 818 7.75 -12.11 -14.38
N SER A 819 8.32 -11.01 -13.87
CA SER A 819 8.80 -10.94 -12.48
C SER A 819 7.67 -10.99 -11.44
N ASN A 820 6.50 -10.39 -11.74
CA ASN A 820 5.32 -10.48 -10.87
C ASN A 820 4.83 -11.93 -10.75
N GLU A 821 4.80 -12.66 -11.87
CA GLU A 821 4.38 -14.06 -11.90
C GLU A 821 5.44 -15.00 -11.29
N LEU A 822 6.74 -14.72 -11.47
CA LEU A 822 7.83 -15.44 -10.80
C LEU A 822 7.65 -15.42 -9.28
N TYR A 823 7.35 -14.24 -8.70
CA TYR A 823 7.14 -14.09 -7.26
C TYR A 823 5.89 -14.85 -6.81
N ARG A 824 4.76 -14.68 -7.51
CA ARG A 824 3.51 -15.36 -7.18
C ARG A 824 3.64 -16.89 -7.23
N LEU A 825 4.22 -17.43 -8.28
CA LEU A 825 4.38 -18.88 -8.46
C LEU A 825 5.42 -19.47 -7.50
N SER A 826 6.46 -18.71 -7.13
CA SER A 826 7.42 -19.14 -6.11
C SER A 826 6.80 -19.19 -4.71
N ILE A 827 5.95 -18.20 -4.36
CA ILE A 827 5.15 -18.23 -3.13
C ILE A 827 4.17 -19.41 -3.17
N ALA A 828 3.36 -19.55 -4.23
CA ALA A 828 2.40 -20.64 -4.37
C ALA A 828 3.07 -22.03 -4.29
N ASN A 829 4.26 -22.20 -4.88
CA ASN A 829 5.01 -23.45 -4.81
C ASN A 829 5.61 -23.72 -3.42
N GLN A 830 6.00 -22.70 -2.67
CA GLN A 830 6.42 -22.85 -1.26
C GLN A 830 5.23 -23.27 -0.37
N PHE A 831 4.04 -22.73 -0.62
CA PHE A 831 2.82 -23.06 0.11
C PHE A 831 2.07 -24.30 -0.44
N ARG A 832 2.64 -25.02 -1.42
CA ARG A 832 2.01 -26.17 -2.12
C ARG A 832 1.33 -27.18 -1.19
N ASN A 833 2.01 -27.56 -0.11
CA ASN A 833 1.56 -28.55 0.88
C ASN A 833 1.09 -27.91 2.19
N GLU A 834 0.94 -26.58 2.21
CA GLU A 834 0.57 -25.81 3.40
C GLU A 834 -0.88 -25.34 3.30
N ILE A 835 -1.61 -25.45 4.42
CA ILE A 835 -2.81 -24.64 4.66
C ILE A 835 -2.38 -23.29 5.25
N PHE A 836 -2.93 -22.21 4.71
CA PHE A 836 -2.58 -20.83 5.01
C PHE A 836 -3.82 -19.91 5.05
N TRP A 837 -3.62 -18.69 5.55
CA TRP A 837 -4.66 -17.67 5.70
C TRP A 837 -4.22 -16.32 5.14
N PHE A 838 -5.17 -15.51 4.68
CA PHE A 838 -4.93 -14.12 4.29
C PHE A 838 -5.39 -13.18 5.41
N PRO A 839 -4.49 -12.44 6.08
CA PRO A 839 -4.90 -11.28 6.88
C PRO A 839 -5.41 -10.18 5.94
N HIS A 840 -6.51 -9.53 6.33
CA HIS A 840 -7.18 -8.47 5.58
C HIS A 840 -7.14 -7.13 6.32
N ASN A 841 -7.19 -6.04 5.56
CA ASN A 841 -7.41 -4.67 6.03
C ASN A 841 -8.22 -3.85 5.01
N LEU A 842 -8.49 -2.57 5.28
CA LEU A 842 -9.42 -1.75 4.50
C LEU A 842 -8.71 -0.67 3.67
N ASP A 843 -9.35 -0.12 2.64
CA ASP A 843 -9.04 1.24 2.15
C ASP A 843 -9.71 2.33 3.02
N PHE A 844 -9.37 3.59 2.75
CA PHE A 844 -9.88 4.75 3.51
C PHE A 844 -11.42 4.91 3.50
N ARG A 845 -12.12 4.21 2.61
CA ARG A 845 -13.59 4.27 2.45
C ARG A 845 -14.28 2.96 2.85
N GLY A 846 -13.52 1.99 3.35
CA GLY A 846 -14.00 0.78 4.00
C GLY A 846 -13.90 -0.51 3.20
N ARG A 847 -13.45 -0.49 1.94
CA ARG A 847 -13.39 -1.72 1.10
C ARG A 847 -12.27 -2.64 1.57
N VAL A 848 -12.54 -3.94 1.69
CA VAL A 848 -11.58 -4.94 2.17
C VAL A 848 -10.56 -5.36 1.10
N TYR A 849 -9.31 -5.58 1.51
CA TYR A 849 -8.21 -6.12 0.71
C TYR A 849 -7.30 -7.04 1.55
N PRO A 850 -6.81 -8.18 1.03
CA PRO A 850 -5.72 -8.96 1.63
C PRO A 850 -4.43 -8.14 1.76
N VAL A 851 -3.75 -8.26 2.90
CA VAL A 851 -2.47 -7.57 3.17
C VAL A 851 -1.33 -8.12 2.29
N PRO A 852 -1.16 -9.45 2.09
CA PRO A 852 -0.13 -9.99 1.18
C PRO A 852 -0.35 -9.53 -0.27
N PRO A 853 0.58 -8.79 -0.91
CA PRO A 853 0.33 -8.14 -2.20
C PRO A 853 0.59 -9.04 -3.41
N HIS A 854 1.50 -10.01 -3.32
CA HIS A 854 2.01 -10.78 -4.47
C HIS A 854 1.11 -11.98 -4.84
N PHE A 855 0.54 -12.64 -3.83
CA PHE A 855 -0.31 -13.82 -3.96
C PHE A 855 -1.51 -13.71 -3.01
N ASN A 856 -2.70 -13.59 -3.59
CA ASN A 856 -4.00 -13.50 -2.91
C ASN A 856 -5.14 -13.73 -3.93
N HIS A 857 -6.37 -13.96 -3.44
CA HIS A 857 -7.56 -14.22 -4.28
C HIS A 857 -8.12 -13.00 -5.00
N LEU A 858 -7.74 -11.77 -4.63
CA LEU A 858 -8.05 -10.54 -5.39
C LEU A 858 -7.19 -10.40 -6.67
N GLY A 859 -6.22 -11.29 -6.89
CA GLY A 859 -5.38 -11.31 -8.07
C GLY A 859 -6.10 -11.63 -9.39
N SER A 860 -5.31 -11.73 -10.46
CA SER A 860 -5.74 -12.16 -11.80
C SER A 860 -6.12 -13.64 -11.84
N ASP A 861 -6.79 -14.07 -12.92
CA ASP A 861 -7.21 -15.46 -13.20
C ASP A 861 -6.26 -16.57 -12.70
N ILE A 862 -4.97 -16.51 -13.05
CA ILE A 862 -3.92 -17.42 -12.55
C ILE A 862 -3.93 -17.51 -11.01
N ALA A 863 -3.96 -16.39 -10.30
CA ALA A 863 -3.94 -16.35 -8.84
C ALA A 863 -5.20 -16.98 -8.23
N ARG A 864 -6.34 -16.88 -8.91
CA ARG A 864 -7.62 -17.45 -8.48
C ARG A 864 -7.67 -18.96 -8.72
N GLY A 865 -7.34 -19.42 -9.93
CA GLY A 865 -7.28 -20.85 -10.27
C GLY A 865 -6.24 -21.64 -9.46
N LEU A 866 -5.21 -20.97 -8.93
CA LEU A 866 -4.22 -21.51 -8.01
C LEU A 866 -4.72 -21.75 -6.58
N ILE A 867 -5.86 -21.20 -6.17
CA ILE A 867 -6.32 -21.15 -4.78
C ILE A 867 -7.64 -21.93 -4.62
N LEU A 868 -7.73 -22.73 -3.56
CA LEU A 868 -8.93 -23.47 -3.15
C LEU A 868 -9.17 -23.26 -1.64
N PHE A 869 -10.41 -23.45 -1.17
CA PHE A 869 -10.67 -23.53 0.26
C PHE A 869 -9.95 -24.75 0.86
N ALA A 870 -9.39 -24.60 2.06
CA ALA A 870 -8.79 -25.74 2.77
C ALA A 870 -9.85 -26.62 3.46
N GLU A 871 -10.89 -25.99 4.00
CA GLU A 871 -12.10 -26.66 4.46
C GLU A 871 -12.94 -27.05 3.23
N GLY A 872 -13.33 -28.33 3.15
CA GLY A 872 -14.18 -28.86 2.07
C GLY A 872 -15.60 -29.05 2.54
N LYS A 873 -16.57 -29.05 1.61
CA LYS A 873 -17.97 -29.39 1.88
C LYS A 873 -18.51 -30.36 0.83
N PRO A 874 -19.38 -31.32 1.20
CA PRO A 874 -20.05 -32.18 0.23
C PRO A 874 -20.94 -31.35 -0.70
N LEU A 875 -20.97 -31.66 -2.00
CA LEU A 875 -21.75 -30.91 -2.98
C LEU A 875 -23.27 -30.88 -2.69
N GLY A 876 -23.80 -31.92 -2.04
CA GLY A 876 -25.24 -32.11 -1.85
C GLY A 876 -25.98 -32.25 -3.20
N ALA A 877 -27.29 -32.07 -3.19
CA ALA A 877 -28.12 -32.22 -4.39
C ALA A 877 -27.82 -31.16 -5.47
N ASN A 878 -27.54 -29.91 -5.08
CA ASN A 878 -27.39 -28.78 -6.00
C ASN A 878 -25.94 -28.46 -6.39
N GLY A 879 -24.93 -28.93 -5.65
CA GLY A 879 -23.55 -28.44 -5.82
C GLY A 879 -22.94 -28.74 -7.19
N LEU A 880 -23.20 -29.91 -7.78
CA LEU A 880 -22.73 -30.23 -9.13
C LEU A 880 -23.39 -29.35 -10.20
N ARG A 881 -24.68 -29.02 -10.02
CA ARG A 881 -25.40 -28.05 -10.85
C ARG A 881 -24.80 -26.65 -10.72
N ARG A 882 -24.50 -26.21 -9.50
CA ARG A 882 -23.86 -24.92 -9.21
C ARG A 882 -22.45 -24.82 -9.82
N LEU A 883 -21.64 -25.89 -9.78
CA LEU A 883 -20.36 -25.97 -10.49
C LEU A 883 -20.54 -25.82 -12.02
N LYS A 884 -21.49 -26.54 -12.64
CA LYS A 884 -21.77 -26.44 -14.09
C LYS A 884 -22.17 -25.04 -14.53
N ILE A 885 -23.07 -24.38 -13.78
CA ILE A 885 -23.47 -22.99 -14.04
C ILE A 885 -22.25 -22.06 -13.91
N HIS A 886 -21.46 -22.22 -12.85
CA HIS A 886 -20.27 -21.40 -12.60
C HIS A 886 -19.22 -21.56 -13.70
N LEU A 887 -18.99 -22.77 -14.21
CA LEU A 887 -18.10 -23.01 -15.35
C LEU A 887 -18.51 -22.15 -16.56
N ILE A 888 -19.81 -22.15 -16.92
CA ILE A 888 -20.28 -21.36 -18.06
C ILE A 888 -20.17 -19.86 -17.80
N ASN A 889 -20.44 -19.39 -16.57
CA ASN A 889 -20.24 -17.98 -16.18
C ASN A 889 -18.80 -17.50 -16.47
N LEU A 890 -17.78 -18.33 -16.18
CA LEU A 890 -16.36 -18.02 -16.41
C LEU A 890 -15.99 -17.86 -17.89
N THR A 891 -16.80 -18.41 -18.82
CA THR A 891 -16.47 -18.44 -20.26
C THR A 891 -16.91 -17.21 -21.08
N ASP A 892 -17.66 -16.27 -20.49
CA ASP A 892 -18.45 -15.22 -21.19
C ASP A 892 -19.52 -15.75 -22.16
N LEU A 893 -19.58 -17.06 -22.41
CA LEU A 893 -20.64 -17.70 -23.17
C LEU A 893 -21.96 -17.64 -22.39
N LYS A 894 -23.07 -17.58 -23.12
CA LYS A 894 -24.44 -17.67 -22.56
C LYS A 894 -24.80 -16.63 -21.48
N LYS A 895 -24.03 -15.55 -21.26
CA LYS A 895 -24.33 -14.54 -20.20
C LYS A 895 -25.72 -13.85 -20.31
N ARG A 896 -26.31 -13.76 -21.52
CA ARG A 896 -27.70 -13.29 -21.74
C ARG A 896 -28.79 -14.36 -21.51
N GLN A 897 -28.42 -15.61 -21.23
CA GLN A 897 -29.33 -16.75 -21.10
C GLN A 897 -29.59 -17.09 -19.63
N SER A 898 -30.68 -17.82 -19.40
CA SER A 898 -31.14 -18.21 -18.07
C SER A 898 -30.20 -19.21 -17.38
N ILE A 899 -30.33 -19.34 -16.06
CA ILE A 899 -29.53 -20.31 -15.28
C ILE A 899 -29.71 -21.75 -15.81
N ASN A 900 -30.93 -22.12 -16.22
CA ASN A 900 -31.23 -23.46 -16.75
C ASN A 900 -30.58 -23.70 -18.12
N GLU A 901 -30.58 -22.69 -19.00
CA GLU A 901 -29.91 -22.79 -20.30
C GLU A 901 -28.38 -22.84 -20.17
N ARG A 902 -27.79 -22.19 -19.16
CA ARG A 902 -26.35 -22.33 -18.83
C ARG A 902 -26.04 -23.74 -18.35
N GLU A 903 -26.86 -24.32 -17.48
CA GLU A 903 -26.72 -25.71 -17.05
C GLU A 903 -26.88 -26.70 -18.21
N GLN A 904 -27.89 -26.54 -19.06
CA GLN A 904 -28.10 -27.39 -20.23
C GLN A 904 -26.89 -27.33 -21.17
N TYR A 905 -26.41 -26.12 -21.48
CA TYR A 905 -25.23 -25.95 -22.32
C TYR A 905 -23.98 -26.62 -21.72
N ALA A 906 -23.79 -26.55 -20.40
CA ALA A 906 -22.71 -27.28 -19.71
C ALA A 906 -22.81 -28.81 -19.86
N ASN A 907 -24.02 -29.36 -19.96
CA ASN A 907 -24.23 -30.79 -20.25
C ASN A 907 -23.94 -31.12 -21.74
N GLU A 908 -24.32 -30.23 -22.66
CA GLU A 908 -24.07 -30.39 -24.11
C GLU A 908 -22.57 -30.43 -24.44
N ILE A 909 -21.73 -29.65 -23.74
CA ILE A 909 -20.28 -29.60 -23.96
C ILE A 909 -19.46 -30.51 -23.03
N MET A 910 -20.07 -31.48 -22.33
CA MET A 910 -19.40 -32.25 -21.27
C MET A 910 -18.09 -32.93 -21.72
N ASP A 911 -18.02 -33.40 -22.98
CA ASP A 911 -16.80 -34.00 -23.52
C ASP A 911 -15.62 -33.01 -23.63
N ASP A 912 -15.87 -31.72 -23.87
CA ASP A 912 -14.85 -30.66 -23.89
C ASP A 912 -14.40 -30.28 -22.48
N ILE A 913 -15.30 -30.36 -21.50
CA ILE A 913 -15.01 -30.19 -20.07
C ILE A 913 -14.06 -31.30 -19.60
N LEU A 914 -14.40 -32.56 -19.89
CA LEU A 914 -13.62 -33.73 -19.49
C LEU A 914 -12.26 -33.79 -20.22
N ASP A 915 -12.22 -33.53 -21.54
CA ASP A 915 -10.95 -33.49 -22.28
C ASP A 915 -10.02 -32.36 -21.80
N SER A 916 -10.58 -31.19 -21.45
CA SER A 916 -9.81 -30.11 -20.82
C SER A 916 -9.25 -30.52 -19.44
N ALA A 917 -10.04 -31.25 -18.64
CA ALA A 917 -9.64 -31.72 -17.31
C ALA A 917 -8.55 -32.81 -17.36
N ASP A 918 -8.53 -33.64 -18.40
CA ASP A 918 -7.60 -34.77 -18.54
C ASP A 918 -6.33 -34.41 -19.32
N LYS A 919 -6.45 -33.58 -20.36
CA LYS A 919 -5.38 -33.26 -21.32
C LYS A 919 -5.20 -31.73 -21.46
N PRO A 920 -4.95 -30.99 -20.36
CA PRO A 920 -4.97 -29.53 -20.35
C PRO A 920 -4.05 -28.87 -21.39
N LEU A 921 -2.95 -29.52 -21.77
CA LEU A 921 -1.95 -28.99 -22.72
C LEU A 921 -1.88 -29.76 -24.06
N THR A 922 -2.68 -30.81 -24.24
CA THR A 922 -2.56 -31.75 -25.38
C THR A 922 -3.90 -32.22 -25.97
N GLY A 923 -5.02 -31.84 -25.35
CA GLY A 923 -6.37 -32.09 -25.86
C GLY A 923 -6.85 -31.00 -26.84
N ARG A 924 -8.16 -30.76 -26.88
CA ARG A 924 -8.81 -29.80 -27.81
C ARG A 924 -8.68 -28.33 -27.39
N LEU A 925 -8.04 -28.07 -26.24
CA LEU A 925 -7.77 -26.74 -25.68
C LEU A 925 -9.02 -25.84 -25.69
N TRP A 926 -10.15 -26.37 -25.24
CA TRP A 926 -11.40 -25.62 -25.12
C TRP A 926 -11.28 -24.52 -24.05
N TRP A 927 -10.78 -24.89 -22.86
CA TRP A 927 -10.64 -24.00 -21.70
C TRP A 927 -9.83 -22.72 -21.97
N SER A 928 -8.81 -22.77 -22.84
CA SER A 928 -7.93 -21.63 -23.12
C SER A 928 -8.55 -20.56 -24.03
N LYS A 929 -9.80 -20.75 -24.45
CA LYS A 929 -10.60 -19.79 -25.25
C LYS A 929 -11.56 -18.96 -24.39
N SER A 930 -11.58 -19.21 -23.07
CA SER A 930 -12.43 -18.57 -22.06
C SER A 930 -12.00 -17.13 -21.72
N GLU A 931 -12.89 -16.33 -21.11
CA GLU A 931 -12.54 -15.01 -20.52
C GLU A 931 -11.63 -15.19 -19.29
N GLU A 932 -11.90 -16.21 -18.46
CA GLU A 932 -11.13 -16.56 -17.25
C GLU A 932 -10.60 -18.01 -17.34
N PRO A 933 -9.56 -18.28 -18.17
CA PRO A 933 -9.19 -19.64 -18.57
C PRO A 933 -8.65 -20.55 -17.45
N TRP A 934 -7.84 -20.05 -16.51
CA TRP A 934 -7.27 -20.89 -15.44
C TRP A 934 -8.32 -21.27 -14.39
N GLN A 935 -9.25 -20.38 -14.05
CA GLN A 935 -10.45 -20.73 -13.27
C GLN A 935 -11.33 -21.72 -14.04
N THR A 936 -11.51 -21.53 -15.35
CA THR A 936 -12.29 -22.45 -16.19
C THR A 936 -11.70 -23.86 -16.16
N LEU A 937 -10.39 -23.99 -16.37
CA LEU A 937 -9.69 -25.28 -16.29
C LEU A 937 -9.78 -25.92 -14.90
N ALA A 938 -9.62 -25.12 -13.85
CA ALA A 938 -9.73 -25.59 -12.47
C ALA A 938 -11.15 -26.11 -12.15
N CYS A 939 -12.18 -25.44 -12.67
CA CYS A 939 -13.57 -25.87 -12.55
C CYS A 939 -13.87 -27.13 -13.39
N CYS A 940 -13.32 -27.24 -14.60
CA CYS A 940 -13.37 -28.49 -15.38
C CYS A 940 -12.81 -29.68 -14.60
N MET A 941 -11.66 -29.49 -13.91
CA MET A 941 -11.07 -30.54 -13.06
C MET A 941 -11.98 -30.93 -11.89
N GLU A 942 -12.58 -29.98 -11.18
CA GLU A 942 -13.50 -30.29 -10.06
C GLU A 942 -14.78 -30.99 -10.56
N ILE A 943 -15.35 -30.57 -11.69
CA ILE A 943 -16.52 -31.23 -12.31
C ILE A 943 -16.16 -32.67 -12.73
N ALA A 944 -15.00 -32.88 -13.35
CA ALA A 944 -14.52 -34.21 -13.73
C ALA A 944 -14.33 -35.11 -12.51
N ASN A 945 -13.74 -34.60 -11.42
CA ASN A 945 -13.59 -35.34 -10.17
C ASN A 945 -14.96 -35.72 -9.57
N ALA A 946 -15.90 -34.77 -9.51
CA ALA A 946 -17.22 -34.97 -8.93
C ALA A 946 -18.05 -36.00 -9.71
N ILE A 947 -18.05 -35.94 -11.05
CA ILE A 947 -18.77 -36.90 -11.92
C ILE A 947 -18.15 -38.29 -11.86
N ARG A 948 -16.83 -38.41 -11.62
CA ARG A 948 -16.12 -39.69 -11.50
C ARG A 948 -16.14 -40.28 -10.08
N SER A 949 -16.69 -39.56 -9.11
CA SER A 949 -16.87 -40.07 -7.75
C SER A 949 -18.05 -41.06 -7.68
N PRO A 950 -18.07 -42.01 -6.72
CA PRO A 950 -19.16 -42.99 -6.60
C PRO A 950 -20.54 -42.38 -6.27
N ASP A 951 -20.55 -41.18 -5.68
CA ASP A 951 -21.75 -40.40 -5.38
C ASP A 951 -21.37 -38.92 -5.41
N SER A 952 -21.77 -38.23 -6.49
CA SER A 952 -21.45 -36.83 -6.70
C SER A 952 -22.09 -35.89 -5.68
N THR A 953 -23.13 -36.31 -4.96
CA THR A 953 -23.73 -35.51 -3.87
C THR A 953 -22.86 -35.54 -2.60
N LYS A 954 -22.06 -36.60 -2.42
CA LYS A 954 -21.12 -36.78 -1.31
C LYS A 954 -19.69 -36.38 -1.66
N TYR A 955 -19.40 -36.01 -2.91
CA TYR A 955 -18.09 -35.50 -3.31
C TYR A 955 -17.71 -34.26 -2.49
N LEU A 956 -16.58 -34.32 -1.80
CA LEU A 956 -16.05 -33.27 -0.94
C LEU A 956 -15.36 -32.20 -1.80
N SER A 957 -16.10 -31.14 -2.14
CA SER A 957 -15.59 -30.05 -2.96
C SER A 957 -14.86 -29.01 -2.13
N TYR A 958 -13.81 -28.45 -2.73
CA TYR A 958 -12.99 -27.36 -2.19
C TYR A 958 -13.01 -26.11 -3.08
N PHE A 959 -13.74 -26.18 -4.19
CA PHE A 959 -13.75 -25.16 -5.23
C PHE A 959 -14.66 -23.98 -4.86
N PRO A 960 -14.18 -22.72 -4.92
CA PRO A 960 -15.01 -21.55 -4.70
C PRO A 960 -15.95 -21.33 -5.89
N VAL A 961 -17.24 -21.11 -5.64
CA VAL A 961 -18.21 -20.66 -6.64
C VAL A 961 -18.57 -19.20 -6.37
N HIS A 962 -18.46 -18.39 -7.41
CA HIS A 962 -18.62 -16.93 -7.34
C HIS A 962 -20.04 -16.51 -7.77
N GLN A 963 -20.58 -15.48 -7.13
CA GLN A 963 -21.80 -14.77 -7.52
C GLN A 963 -21.47 -13.27 -7.58
N ASP A 964 -21.71 -12.64 -8.74
CA ASP A 964 -21.21 -11.30 -9.05
C ASP A 964 -22.36 -10.31 -9.28
N GLY A 965 -22.27 -9.11 -8.70
CA GLY A 965 -23.26 -8.04 -8.91
C GLY A 965 -23.17 -7.44 -10.32
N THR A 966 -24.27 -7.48 -11.09
CA THR A 966 -24.34 -7.08 -12.52
C THR A 966 -23.64 -5.74 -12.83
N CYS A 967 -23.91 -4.72 -12.02
CA CYS A 967 -23.18 -3.45 -11.99
C CYS A 967 -23.40 -2.81 -10.62
N ASN A 968 -22.68 -3.29 -9.60
CA ASN A 968 -23.00 -3.07 -8.20
C ASN A 968 -23.18 -1.58 -7.81
N VAL A 969 -22.36 -0.66 -8.32
CA VAL A 969 -22.55 0.79 -8.07
C VAL A 969 -23.90 1.31 -8.58
N LEU A 970 -24.37 0.86 -9.75
CA LEU A 970 -25.69 1.24 -10.25
C LEU A 970 -26.82 0.54 -9.48
N GLN A 971 -26.61 -0.68 -9.00
CA GLN A 971 -27.55 -1.34 -8.07
C GLN A 971 -27.74 -0.50 -6.80
N HIS A 972 -26.66 -0.06 -6.15
CA HIS A 972 -26.76 0.82 -4.99
C HIS A 972 -27.39 2.19 -5.30
N TYR A 973 -27.13 2.82 -6.45
CA TYR A 973 -27.79 4.07 -6.84
C TYR A 973 -29.29 3.88 -7.09
N ALA A 974 -29.69 2.86 -7.86
CA ALA A 974 -31.08 2.58 -8.17
C ALA A 974 -31.90 2.22 -6.92
N ALA A 975 -31.28 1.53 -5.95
CA ALA A 975 -31.88 1.25 -4.66
C ALA A 975 -32.00 2.48 -3.75
N MET A 976 -30.99 3.37 -3.69
CA MET A 976 -31.09 4.64 -2.96
C MET A 976 -32.17 5.57 -3.54
N GLY A 977 -32.25 5.65 -4.86
CA GLY A 977 -33.19 6.53 -5.58
C GLY A 977 -34.56 5.91 -5.85
N LEU A 978 -34.78 4.63 -5.52
CA LEU A 978 -35.97 3.85 -5.91
C LEU A 978 -36.32 3.98 -7.41
N ASP A 979 -35.29 3.91 -8.25
CA ASP A 979 -35.31 4.11 -9.70
C ASP A 979 -35.82 2.84 -10.41
N ASP A 980 -37.11 2.72 -10.73
CA ASP A 980 -37.71 1.47 -11.23
C ASP A 980 -37.18 1.03 -12.60
N VAL A 981 -36.85 1.99 -13.48
CA VAL A 981 -36.23 1.72 -14.79
C VAL A 981 -34.78 1.31 -14.60
N GLY A 982 -34.01 2.07 -13.83
CA GLY A 982 -32.63 1.73 -13.51
C GLY A 982 -32.51 0.35 -12.83
N ALA A 983 -33.41 0.05 -11.88
CA ALA A 983 -33.50 -1.20 -11.15
C ALA A 983 -33.80 -2.42 -12.05
N ALA A 984 -34.56 -2.24 -13.14
CA ALA A 984 -34.76 -3.28 -14.14
C ALA A 984 -33.47 -3.59 -14.90
N SER A 985 -32.79 -2.58 -15.46
CA SER A 985 -31.56 -2.76 -16.25
C SER A 985 -30.36 -3.31 -15.46
N VAL A 986 -30.39 -3.27 -14.13
CA VAL A 986 -29.32 -3.82 -13.26
C VAL A 986 -29.75 -5.00 -12.38
N ASN A 987 -30.84 -5.68 -12.77
CA ASN A 987 -31.34 -6.91 -12.14
C ASN A 987 -31.70 -6.79 -10.65
N LEU A 988 -32.09 -5.61 -10.17
CA LEU A 988 -32.77 -5.48 -8.87
C LEU A 988 -34.23 -5.96 -8.95
N LYS A 989 -34.87 -5.73 -10.09
CA LYS A 989 -36.23 -6.21 -10.39
C LYS A 989 -36.17 -7.66 -10.92
N PRO A 990 -37.03 -8.59 -10.44
CA PRO A 990 -37.07 -9.95 -10.95
C PRO A 990 -37.34 -10.03 -12.46
N SER A 991 -36.70 -10.99 -13.13
CA SER A 991 -36.84 -11.27 -14.55
C SER A 991 -36.40 -12.71 -14.83
N ASP A 992 -36.99 -13.38 -15.84
CA ASP A 992 -36.64 -14.76 -16.21
C ASP A 992 -35.26 -14.85 -16.92
N LEU A 993 -34.86 -13.76 -17.58
CA LEU A 993 -33.58 -13.59 -18.26
C LEU A 993 -32.78 -12.43 -17.65
N PRO A 994 -31.45 -12.53 -17.57
CA PRO A 994 -30.60 -11.46 -17.07
C PRO A 994 -30.62 -10.24 -18.00
N LYS A 995 -30.85 -9.05 -17.43
CA LYS A 995 -30.64 -7.77 -18.10
C LYS A 995 -29.16 -7.40 -18.14
N ASP A 996 -28.77 -6.63 -19.16
CA ASP A 996 -27.39 -6.25 -19.41
C ASP A 996 -27.34 -4.76 -19.79
N VAL A 997 -27.28 -3.88 -18.78
CA VAL A 997 -27.20 -2.41 -18.92
C VAL A 997 -26.24 -1.92 -20.02
N TYR A 998 -25.14 -2.64 -20.29
CA TYR A 998 -24.20 -2.29 -21.35
C TYR A 998 -24.75 -2.48 -22.77
N SER A 999 -25.70 -3.39 -22.94
CA SER A 999 -26.45 -3.61 -24.19
C SER A 999 -27.64 -2.65 -24.30
N ASP A 1000 -28.41 -2.47 -23.23
CA ASP A 1000 -29.53 -1.51 -23.18
C ASP A 1000 -29.06 -0.11 -23.65
N VAL A 1001 -27.89 0.34 -23.17
CA VAL A 1001 -27.27 1.61 -23.58
C VAL A 1001 -26.66 1.58 -24.99
N VAL A 1002 -26.21 0.41 -25.51
CA VAL A 1002 -25.83 0.31 -26.93
C VAL A 1002 -27.05 0.56 -27.81
N GLU A 1003 -28.18 -0.04 -27.47
CA GLU A 1003 -29.42 0.04 -28.24
C GLU A 1003 -30.00 1.47 -28.20
N MET A 1004 -29.99 2.15 -27.04
CA MET A 1004 -30.32 3.58 -26.96
C MET A 1004 -29.37 4.47 -27.79
N VAL A 1005 -28.05 4.24 -27.71
CA VAL A 1005 -27.06 5.06 -28.45
C VAL A 1005 -27.13 4.82 -29.96
N GLU A 1006 -27.48 3.61 -30.41
CA GLU A 1006 -27.71 3.31 -31.84
C GLU A 1006 -29.02 3.92 -32.36
N LEU A 1007 -30.10 3.95 -31.57
CA LEU A 1007 -31.32 4.70 -31.91
C LEU A 1007 -31.04 6.22 -32.02
N GLU A 1008 -30.23 6.76 -31.12
CA GLU A 1008 -29.76 8.15 -31.19
C GLU A 1008 -28.83 8.41 -32.38
N ARG A 1009 -28.04 7.42 -32.82
CA ARG A 1009 -27.23 7.48 -34.04
C ARG A 1009 -28.11 7.45 -35.30
N GLN A 1010 -29.23 6.74 -35.29
CA GLN A 1010 -30.17 6.67 -36.42
C GLN A 1010 -30.88 8.01 -36.65
N LYS A 1011 -31.38 8.66 -35.60
CA LYS A 1011 -31.93 10.03 -35.68
C LYS A 1011 -30.92 11.03 -36.25
N ASP A 1012 -29.67 10.94 -35.81
CA ASP A 1012 -28.59 11.81 -36.31
C ASP A 1012 -28.19 11.48 -37.77
N GLU A 1013 -28.32 10.22 -38.21
CA GLU A 1013 -28.12 9.80 -39.60
C GLU A 1013 -29.21 10.36 -40.53
N GLU A 1014 -30.48 10.39 -40.08
CA GLU A 1014 -31.61 11.05 -40.76
C GLU A 1014 -31.40 12.56 -40.85
N LEU A 1015 -30.90 13.19 -39.78
CA LEU A 1015 -30.40 14.58 -39.77
C LEU A 1015 -29.10 14.79 -40.56
N ASN A 1016 -28.68 13.78 -41.34
CA ASN A 1016 -27.54 13.80 -42.26
C ASN A 1016 -26.16 14.00 -41.63
N ILE A 1017 -26.00 13.85 -40.32
CA ILE A 1017 -24.73 14.03 -39.61
C ILE A 1017 -23.71 12.98 -40.06
N GLU A 1018 -22.60 13.45 -40.65
CA GLU A 1018 -21.56 12.61 -41.25
C GLU A 1018 -20.99 11.58 -40.28
N MET A 1019 -20.71 11.99 -39.03
CA MET A 1019 -20.20 11.10 -38.00
C MET A 1019 -21.17 9.98 -37.61
N ALA A 1020 -22.48 10.22 -37.68
CA ALA A 1020 -23.48 9.20 -37.43
C ALA A 1020 -23.48 8.12 -38.52
N LYS A 1021 -23.28 8.53 -39.79
CA LYS A 1021 -23.13 7.60 -40.93
C LYS A 1021 -21.85 6.76 -40.82
N ILE A 1022 -20.72 7.38 -40.47
CA ILE A 1022 -19.42 6.69 -40.29
C ILE A 1022 -19.46 5.65 -39.14
N LEU A 1023 -20.28 5.87 -38.11
CA LEU A 1023 -20.39 5.00 -36.94
C LEU A 1023 -21.33 3.79 -37.09
N LYS A 1024 -22.05 3.69 -38.20
CA LYS A 1024 -23.04 2.63 -38.46
C LYS A 1024 -22.40 1.24 -38.36
N GLY A 1025 -22.92 0.38 -37.47
CA GLY A 1025 -22.39 -0.96 -37.21
C GLY A 1025 -21.13 -1.05 -36.34
N PHE A 1026 -20.53 0.08 -35.93
CA PHE A 1026 -19.37 0.11 -35.04
C PHE A 1026 -19.71 0.27 -33.56
N ILE A 1027 -20.97 0.61 -33.23
CA ILE A 1027 -21.46 0.75 -31.85
C ILE A 1027 -21.70 -0.65 -31.25
N LYS A 1028 -20.65 -1.21 -30.63
CA LYS A 1028 -20.65 -2.56 -30.04
C LYS A 1028 -20.45 -2.50 -28.53
N ARG A 1029 -21.04 -3.42 -27.75
CA ARG A 1029 -20.94 -3.50 -26.27
C ARG A 1029 -19.51 -3.28 -25.74
N LYS A 1030 -18.51 -3.91 -26.36
CA LYS A 1030 -17.08 -3.77 -26.01
C LYS A 1030 -16.58 -2.31 -26.06
N VAL A 1031 -17.07 -1.50 -26.99
CA VAL A 1031 -16.65 -0.10 -27.20
C VAL A 1031 -17.09 0.80 -26.04
N ILE A 1032 -18.30 0.60 -25.51
CA ILE A 1032 -18.87 1.48 -24.47
C ILE A 1032 -18.92 0.87 -23.05
N LYS A 1033 -18.76 -0.47 -22.87
CA LYS A 1033 -18.70 -1.15 -21.55
C LYS A 1033 -17.79 -0.42 -20.57
N GLN A 1034 -16.56 -0.08 -20.98
CA GLN A 1034 -15.60 0.60 -20.12
C GLN A 1034 -16.07 2.00 -19.67
N THR A 1035 -16.73 2.75 -20.56
CA THR A 1035 -17.24 4.08 -20.24
C THR A 1035 -18.47 4.01 -19.35
N ILE A 1036 -19.43 3.13 -19.61
CA ILE A 1036 -20.61 2.94 -18.75
C ILE A 1036 -20.18 2.55 -17.32
N MET A 1037 -19.25 1.60 -17.17
CA MET A 1037 -18.70 1.26 -15.86
C MET A 1037 -18.04 2.48 -15.19
N THR A 1038 -17.15 3.18 -15.91
CA THR A 1038 -16.29 4.19 -15.27
C THR A 1038 -16.89 5.59 -15.12
N THR A 1039 -17.94 5.95 -15.87
CA THR A 1039 -18.71 7.18 -15.63
C THR A 1039 -19.32 7.18 -14.23
N ASN A 1040 -19.82 6.02 -13.76
CA ASN A 1040 -20.34 5.89 -12.39
C ASN A 1040 -19.25 5.88 -11.32
N TYR A 1041 -18.00 5.58 -11.71
CA TYR A 1041 -16.79 5.80 -10.91
C TYR A 1041 -16.21 7.22 -11.02
N GLY A 1042 -16.93 8.18 -11.62
CA GLY A 1042 -16.55 9.59 -11.68
C GLY A 1042 -15.69 10.01 -12.88
N VAL A 1043 -15.67 9.23 -13.96
CA VAL A 1043 -15.02 9.62 -15.23
C VAL A 1043 -15.78 10.76 -15.92
N THR A 1044 -15.03 11.78 -16.35
CA THR A 1044 -15.53 12.92 -17.14
C THR A 1044 -15.51 12.63 -18.64
N MET A 1045 -16.17 13.48 -19.44
CA MET A 1045 -16.22 13.41 -20.91
C MET A 1045 -14.85 13.18 -21.57
N TYR A 1046 -13.80 13.87 -21.10
CA TYR A 1046 -12.43 13.68 -21.59
C TYR A 1046 -11.91 12.24 -21.40
N GLY A 1047 -12.19 11.62 -20.26
CA GLY A 1047 -11.81 10.24 -19.97
C GLY A 1047 -12.63 9.22 -20.76
N ALA A 1048 -13.94 9.46 -20.91
CA ALA A 1048 -14.83 8.67 -21.76
C ALA A 1048 -14.35 8.65 -23.22
N ARG A 1049 -14.08 9.82 -23.80
CA ARG A 1049 -13.48 9.97 -25.14
C ARG A 1049 -12.19 9.15 -25.26
N GLN A 1050 -11.30 9.21 -24.27
CA GLN A 1050 -10.06 8.43 -24.30
C GLN A 1050 -10.26 6.91 -24.27
N GLN A 1051 -11.32 6.40 -23.62
CA GLN A 1051 -11.60 4.96 -23.54
C GLN A 1051 -12.22 4.45 -24.83
N ILE A 1052 -13.30 5.11 -25.29
CA ILE A 1052 -13.95 4.80 -26.57
C ILE A 1052 -12.92 4.92 -27.70
N GLY A 1053 -12.12 5.99 -27.70
CA GLY A 1053 -11.03 6.20 -28.64
C GLY A 1053 -9.84 5.25 -28.50
N ARG A 1054 -9.80 4.34 -27.50
CA ARG A 1054 -8.90 3.17 -27.50
C ARG A 1054 -9.59 2.00 -28.22
N GLN A 1055 -10.79 1.63 -27.76
CA GLN A 1055 -11.55 0.52 -28.36
C GLN A 1055 -11.77 0.69 -29.88
N LEU A 1056 -12.03 1.92 -30.36
CA LEU A 1056 -12.16 2.21 -31.80
C LEU A 1056 -10.85 2.08 -32.61
N ARG A 1057 -9.67 2.14 -31.98
CA ARG A 1057 -8.37 1.87 -32.65
C ARG A 1057 -8.04 0.38 -32.73
N ASP A 1058 -8.63 -0.41 -31.83
CA ASP A 1058 -8.45 -1.86 -31.75
C ASP A 1058 -9.44 -2.61 -32.68
N ILE A 1059 -10.33 -1.88 -33.38
CA ILE A 1059 -11.13 -2.39 -34.52
C ILE A 1059 -10.32 -2.19 -35.80
N GLU A 1060 -10.12 -3.25 -36.57
CA GLU A 1060 -9.29 -3.19 -37.78
C GLU A 1060 -9.94 -2.37 -38.90
N ASP A 1061 -11.24 -2.60 -39.14
CA ASP A 1061 -12.07 -2.00 -40.20
C ASP A 1061 -12.45 -0.53 -39.95
N PHE A 1062 -12.23 -0.01 -38.74
CA PHE A 1062 -12.71 1.34 -38.39
C PHE A 1062 -11.79 2.43 -39.01
N PRO A 1063 -12.35 3.49 -39.63
CA PRO A 1063 -11.58 4.62 -40.17
C PRO A 1063 -10.73 5.35 -39.12
N LYS A 1064 -9.45 4.95 -39.01
CA LYS A 1064 -8.50 5.39 -37.98
C LYS A 1064 -8.23 6.91 -37.93
N ILE A 1065 -8.61 7.65 -38.98
CA ILE A 1065 -8.58 9.12 -39.03
C ILE A 1065 -9.64 9.72 -38.08
N HIS A 1066 -10.88 9.22 -38.15
CA HIS A 1066 -12.05 9.78 -37.45
C HIS A 1066 -12.16 9.39 -35.98
N VAL A 1067 -11.19 8.65 -35.41
CA VAL A 1067 -11.21 8.16 -34.02
C VAL A 1067 -11.47 9.28 -33.01
N SER A 1068 -10.90 10.48 -33.23
CA SER A 1068 -11.07 11.63 -32.32
C SER A 1068 -12.51 12.17 -32.33
N GLU A 1069 -13.10 12.31 -33.51
CA GLU A 1069 -14.47 12.80 -33.71
C GLU A 1069 -15.49 11.76 -33.25
N ALA A 1070 -15.33 10.52 -33.69
CA ALA A 1070 -16.18 9.39 -33.34
C ALA A 1070 -16.22 9.13 -31.83
N SER A 1071 -15.06 9.17 -31.15
CA SER A 1071 -15.03 9.00 -29.69
C SER A 1071 -15.59 10.21 -28.93
N THR A 1072 -15.57 11.42 -29.51
CA THR A 1072 -16.25 12.60 -28.94
C THR A 1072 -17.78 12.47 -29.09
N TYR A 1073 -18.24 12.09 -30.27
CA TYR A 1073 -19.65 11.86 -30.60
C TYR A 1073 -20.27 10.76 -29.72
N LEU A 1074 -19.64 9.58 -29.70
CA LEU A 1074 -20.13 8.45 -28.89
C LEU A 1074 -20.10 8.76 -27.40
N ALA A 1075 -19.11 9.51 -26.89
CA ALA A 1075 -19.11 9.96 -25.50
C ALA A 1075 -20.33 10.84 -25.20
N LYS A 1076 -20.66 11.81 -26.07
CA LYS A 1076 -21.86 12.68 -25.89
C LYS A 1076 -23.15 11.86 -25.84
N LYS A 1077 -23.41 11.02 -26.86
CA LYS A 1077 -24.64 10.19 -26.89
C LYS A 1077 -24.70 9.18 -25.74
N THR A 1078 -23.57 8.57 -25.35
CA THR A 1078 -23.53 7.66 -24.18
C THR A 1078 -23.89 8.38 -22.88
N PHE A 1079 -23.41 9.62 -22.67
CA PHE A 1079 -23.76 10.40 -21.48
C PHE A 1079 -25.22 10.88 -21.48
N LEU A 1080 -25.80 11.14 -22.65
CA LEU A 1080 -27.22 11.44 -22.81
C LEU A 1080 -28.09 10.23 -22.41
N CYS A 1081 -27.86 9.08 -23.02
CA CYS A 1081 -28.63 7.86 -22.75
C CYS A 1081 -28.48 7.40 -21.28
N LEU A 1082 -27.28 7.53 -20.69
CA LEU A 1082 -27.05 7.25 -19.26
C LEU A 1082 -27.71 8.26 -18.29
N ARG A 1083 -28.11 9.44 -18.76
CA ARG A 1083 -28.88 10.42 -17.95
C ARG A 1083 -30.38 10.14 -18.03
N GLU A 1084 -30.85 9.67 -19.18
CA GLU A 1084 -32.23 9.25 -19.40
C GLU A 1084 -32.56 7.94 -18.67
N LEU A 1085 -31.73 6.90 -18.84
CA LEU A 1085 -31.93 5.56 -18.26
C LEU A 1085 -31.81 5.52 -16.72
N PHE A 1086 -31.06 6.46 -16.14
CA PHE A 1086 -30.73 6.50 -14.71
C PHE A 1086 -31.01 7.90 -14.13
N ARG A 1087 -32.23 8.41 -14.35
CA ARG A 1087 -32.61 9.80 -14.02
C ARG A 1087 -32.47 10.12 -12.53
N GLU A 1088 -32.99 9.26 -11.66
CA GLU A 1088 -33.01 9.48 -10.20
C GLU A 1088 -31.60 9.30 -9.62
N THR A 1089 -30.88 8.31 -10.13
CA THR A 1089 -29.43 8.14 -9.92
C THR A 1089 -28.65 9.42 -10.24
N LYS A 1090 -28.97 10.17 -11.31
CA LYS A 1090 -28.29 11.44 -11.62
C LYS A 1090 -28.61 12.54 -10.62
N LYS A 1091 -29.88 12.73 -10.22
CA LYS A 1091 -30.24 13.69 -9.16
C LYS A 1091 -29.38 13.48 -7.89
N ILE A 1092 -29.18 12.23 -7.48
CA ILE A 1092 -28.32 11.87 -6.34
C ILE A 1092 -26.84 12.18 -6.61
N GLN A 1093 -26.31 11.80 -7.79
CA GLN A 1093 -24.92 12.09 -8.17
C GLN A 1093 -24.61 13.59 -8.21
N ASP A 1094 -25.57 14.42 -8.62
CA ASP A 1094 -25.42 15.87 -8.73
C ASP A 1094 -25.63 16.58 -7.38
N TRP A 1095 -26.60 16.15 -6.56
CA TRP A 1095 -26.72 16.59 -5.15
C TRP A 1095 -25.45 16.31 -4.33
N PHE A 1096 -24.90 15.10 -4.43
CA PHE A 1096 -23.62 14.73 -3.82
C PHE A 1096 -22.48 15.66 -4.27
N LYS A 1097 -22.36 15.87 -5.58
CA LYS A 1097 -21.38 16.76 -6.22
C LYS A 1097 -21.44 18.18 -5.66
N ASP A 1098 -22.62 18.74 -5.48
CA ASP A 1098 -22.75 20.14 -5.05
C ASP A 1098 -22.64 20.33 -3.54
N CYS A 1099 -23.12 19.38 -2.72
CA CYS A 1099 -22.76 19.31 -1.30
C CYS A 1099 -21.24 19.27 -1.11
N ALA A 1100 -20.56 18.34 -1.79
CA ALA A 1100 -19.10 18.21 -1.73
C ALA A 1100 -18.37 19.48 -2.23
N SER A 1101 -18.95 20.17 -3.22
CA SER A 1101 -18.42 21.44 -3.73
C SER A 1101 -18.52 22.56 -2.70
N LEU A 1102 -19.69 22.74 -2.08
CA LEU A 1102 -19.97 23.77 -1.10
C LEU A 1102 -19.18 23.55 0.20
N ILE A 1103 -19.15 22.32 0.73
CA ILE A 1103 -18.33 21.94 1.90
C ILE A 1103 -16.85 22.32 1.64
N SER A 1104 -16.29 21.88 0.50
CA SER A 1104 -14.88 22.12 0.18
C SER A 1104 -14.55 23.58 -0.15
N ARG A 1105 -15.52 24.41 -0.59
CA ARG A 1105 -15.31 25.84 -0.93
C ARG A 1105 -15.55 26.78 0.24
N VAL A 1106 -16.65 26.57 0.97
CA VAL A 1106 -17.17 27.49 2.00
C VAL A 1106 -16.60 27.15 3.39
N ARG A 1107 -16.70 25.89 3.81
CA ARG A 1107 -16.15 25.44 5.11
C ARG A 1107 -14.64 25.22 5.05
N GLY A 1108 -14.10 24.94 3.86
CA GLY A 1108 -12.67 24.71 3.66
C GLY A 1108 -12.17 23.38 4.22
N THR A 1109 -13.07 22.45 4.54
CA THR A 1109 -12.82 21.11 5.08
C THR A 1109 -12.90 20.04 3.98
N ALA A 1110 -12.32 18.86 4.23
CA ALA A 1110 -12.62 17.68 3.43
C ALA A 1110 -14.08 17.24 3.66
N VAL A 1111 -14.64 16.51 2.69
CA VAL A 1111 -15.93 15.83 2.87
C VAL A 1111 -15.71 14.58 3.72
N GLU A 1112 -16.56 14.38 4.70
CA GLU A 1112 -16.54 13.22 5.61
C GLU A 1112 -17.95 12.80 6.04
N TRP A 1113 -18.14 11.50 6.21
CA TRP A 1113 -19.41 10.86 6.59
C TRP A 1113 -19.12 9.62 7.43
N ASN A 1114 -20.14 9.06 8.07
CA ASN A 1114 -20.06 7.75 8.70
C ASN A 1114 -20.75 6.70 7.80
N THR A 1115 -20.24 5.47 7.75
CA THR A 1115 -20.97 4.35 7.12
C THR A 1115 -22.10 3.86 8.03
N PRO A 1116 -23.09 3.11 7.51
CA PRO A 1116 -24.14 2.51 8.34
C PRO A 1116 -23.64 1.48 9.38
N LEU A 1117 -22.38 1.05 9.30
CA LEU A 1117 -21.68 0.24 10.32
C LEU A 1117 -20.68 1.07 11.16
N GLY A 1118 -20.86 2.39 11.19
CA GLY A 1118 -20.16 3.32 12.08
C GLY A 1118 -18.73 3.73 11.68
N LEU A 1119 -18.19 3.27 10.54
CA LEU A 1119 -16.83 3.65 10.11
C LEU A 1119 -16.80 5.12 9.63
N PRO A 1120 -15.97 6.01 10.22
CA PRO A 1120 -15.80 7.37 9.71
C PRO A 1120 -14.90 7.36 8.47
N VAL A 1121 -15.40 7.94 7.38
CA VAL A 1121 -14.69 8.08 6.10
C VAL A 1121 -14.39 9.56 5.85
N VAL A 1122 -13.14 9.89 5.50
CA VAL A 1122 -12.71 11.26 5.17
C VAL A 1122 -12.00 11.28 3.83
N GLN A 1123 -12.32 12.23 2.95
CA GLN A 1123 -11.69 12.33 1.64
C GLN A 1123 -10.26 12.91 1.70
N PRO A 1124 -9.21 12.14 1.34
CA PRO A 1124 -7.81 12.54 1.54
C PRO A 1124 -7.28 13.53 0.48
N TYR A 1125 -8.17 14.19 -0.26
CA TYR A 1125 -7.81 15.00 -1.43
C TYR A 1125 -7.60 16.48 -1.05
N TYR A 1126 -6.37 16.81 -0.66
CA TYR A 1126 -5.93 18.17 -0.39
C TYR A 1126 -4.99 18.69 -1.51
N LYS A 1127 -4.66 19.99 -1.51
CA LYS A 1127 -3.78 20.61 -2.51
C LYS A 1127 -2.30 20.42 -2.13
N GLU A 1128 -1.47 20.03 -3.07
CA GLU A 1128 -0.02 19.90 -2.86
C GLU A 1128 0.62 21.27 -2.57
N ILE A 1129 1.41 21.39 -1.49
CA ILE A 1129 2.15 22.60 -1.16
C ILE A 1129 3.48 22.57 -1.90
N LYS A 1130 3.69 23.53 -2.81
CA LYS A 1130 4.97 23.70 -3.52
C LYS A 1130 6.01 24.35 -2.62
N ILE A 1131 6.94 23.56 -2.13
CA ILE A 1131 8.14 24.03 -1.41
C ILE A 1131 9.23 24.30 -2.46
N LYS A 1132 9.93 25.44 -2.37
CA LYS A 1132 11.09 25.72 -3.22
C LYS A 1132 12.33 25.04 -2.65
N GLU A 1133 13.27 24.67 -3.52
CA GLU A 1133 14.51 23.97 -3.15
C GLU A 1133 15.51 24.89 -2.44
N SER A 1134 15.25 25.23 -1.18
CA SER A 1134 16.25 25.73 -0.23
C SER A 1134 16.58 24.60 0.76
N GLY A 1135 17.73 23.95 0.56
CA GLY A 1135 18.11 22.74 1.27
C GLY A 1135 18.34 22.95 2.76
N HIS A 1136 17.33 22.68 3.59
CA HIS A 1136 17.47 22.22 4.98
C HIS A 1136 16.15 21.70 5.60
N GLU A 1137 14.97 22.10 5.10
CA GLU A 1137 13.68 21.74 5.72
C GLU A 1137 13.03 20.49 5.12
N LEU A 1138 13.58 19.32 5.46
CA LEU A 1138 12.87 18.02 5.37
C LEU A 1138 11.53 18.05 6.14
N MET A 1139 11.43 18.94 7.14
CA MET A 1139 10.20 19.27 7.88
C MET A 1139 9.07 19.81 7.00
N ASP A 1140 9.37 20.69 6.03
CA ASP A 1140 8.31 21.42 5.33
C ASP A 1140 7.54 20.53 4.34
N TYR A 1141 8.16 19.42 3.90
CA TYR A 1141 7.55 18.33 3.12
C TYR A 1141 6.34 17.68 3.83
N PHE A 1142 6.25 17.82 5.16
CA PHE A 1142 5.21 17.22 6.00
C PHE A 1142 4.28 18.27 6.61
N ASN A 1143 4.03 19.40 5.92
CA ASN A 1143 2.98 20.38 6.27
C ASN A 1143 1.57 19.79 6.07
N MET A 1144 1.19 18.86 6.94
CA MET A 1144 0.20 17.79 6.76
C MET A 1144 -1.29 18.18 6.85
N ASN A 1145 -1.64 19.45 6.61
CA ASN A 1145 -3.03 19.92 6.57
C ASN A 1145 -3.18 21.10 5.59
N SER A 1146 -3.01 20.83 4.29
CA SER A 1146 -3.22 21.83 3.24
C SER A 1146 -4.72 21.99 2.90
N ARG A 1147 -5.09 23.04 2.16
CA ARG A 1147 -6.51 23.28 1.82
C ARG A 1147 -7.05 22.16 0.89
N PRO A 1148 -8.31 21.70 1.04
CA PRO A 1148 -8.93 20.69 0.19
C PRO A 1148 -8.87 21.02 -1.31
N ASN A 1149 -8.75 19.98 -2.13
CA ASN A 1149 -8.81 20.08 -3.58
C ASN A 1149 -10.25 19.91 -4.07
N ASN A 1150 -11.01 21.01 -4.08
CA ASN A 1150 -12.43 21.06 -4.47
C ASN A 1150 -12.80 20.24 -5.72
N ILE A 1151 -11.98 20.22 -6.77
CA ILE A 1151 -12.27 19.44 -7.98
C ILE A 1151 -12.22 17.94 -7.69
N LYS A 1152 -11.21 17.48 -6.94
CA LYS A 1152 -11.13 16.07 -6.51
C LYS A 1152 -12.23 15.72 -5.49
N GLN A 1153 -12.53 16.61 -4.55
CA GLN A 1153 -13.58 16.42 -3.54
C GLN A 1153 -14.97 16.30 -4.20
N LYS A 1154 -15.34 17.23 -5.11
CA LYS A 1154 -16.58 17.20 -5.89
C LYS A 1154 -16.72 15.89 -6.68
N ASN A 1155 -15.71 15.56 -7.48
CA ASN A 1155 -15.84 14.46 -8.45
C ASN A 1155 -15.67 13.06 -7.81
N ALA A 1156 -14.97 12.94 -6.68
CA ALA A 1156 -14.74 11.67 -6.02
C ALA A 1156 -15.72 11.37 -4.87
N PHE A 1157 -16.54 12.33 -4.42
CA PHE A 1157 -17.55 12.03 -3.39
C PHE A 1157 -18.63 11.04 -3.82
N PRO A 1158 -19.33 11.21 -4.96
CA PRO A 1158 -20.33 10.24 -5.40
C PRO A 1158 -19.82 8.78 -5.45
N PRO A 1159 -18.69 8.45 -6.11
CA PRO A 1159 -18.21 7.07 -6.13
C PRO A 1159 -17.68 6.60 -4.77
N ASN A 1160 -17.01 7.44 -3.97
CA ASN A 1160 -16.50 7.00 -2.67
C ASN A 1160 -17.61 6.73 -1.65
N TYR A 1161 -18.72 7.48 -1.70
CA TYR A 1161 -19.88 7.21 -0.84
C TYR A 1161 -20.51 5.85 -1.19
N VAL A 1162 -20.80 5.58 -2.46
CA VAL A 1162 -21.36 4.29 -2.88
C VAL A 1162 -20.38 3.13 -2.63
N HIS A 1163 -19.07 3.33 -2.80
CA HIS A 1163 -18.06 2.34 -2.39
C HIS A 1163 -17.99 2.08 -0.88
N SER A 1164 -18.52 2.97 -0.04
CA SER A 1164 -18.67 2.70 1.40
C SER A 1164 -19.97 1.93 1.71
N LEU A 1165 -20.95 1.96 0.79
CA LEU A 1165 -22.13 1.10 0.81
C LEU A 1165 -21.85 -0.29 0.22
N ASP A 1166 -21.03 -0.42 -0.84
CA ASP A 1166 -20.62 -1.72 -1.42
C ASP A 1166 -19.98 -2.61 -0.35
N SER A 1167 -19.02 -2.03 0.40
CA SER A 1167 -18.38 -2.76 1.48
C SER A 1167 -19.27 -2.93 2.71
N THR A 1168 -20.23 -2.04 2.96
CA THR A 1168 -21.21 -2.24 4.05
C THR A 1168 -22.10 -3.45 3.76
N HIS A 1169 -22.63 -3.57 2.54
CA HIS A 1169 -23.43 -4.71 2.10
C HIS A 1169 -22.64 -6.03 2.14
N MET A 1170 -21.39 -6.00 1.67
CA MET A 1170 -20.47 -7.14 1.75
C MET A 1170 -20.19 -7.53 3.22
N MET A 1171 -19.89 -6.56 4.10
CA MET A 1171 -19.63 -6.82 5.53
C MET A 1171 -20.85 -7.40 6.27
N MET A 1172 -22.05 -6.89 5.99
CA MET A 1172 -23.30 -7.45 6.51
C MET A 1172 -23.53 -8.88 5.99
N THR A 1173 -23.24 -9.14 4.71
CA THR A 1173 -23.35 -10.48 4.11
C THR A 1173 -22.35 -11.45 4.76
N ALA A 1174 -21.10 -11.04 4.96
CA ALA A 1174 -20.06 -11.83 5.61
C ALA A 1174 -20.45 -12.26 7.03
N LEU A 1175 -20.94 -11.33 7.87
CA LEU A 1175 -21.38 -11.60 9.23
C LEU A 1175 -22.54 -12.59 9.29
N ASN A 1176 -23.52 -12.45 8.41
CA ASN A 1176 -24.67 -13.36 8.35
C ASN A 1176 -24.27 -14.74 7.78
N CYS A 1177 -23.34 -14.80 6.83
CA CYS A 1177 -22.78 -16.07 6.34
C CYS A 1177 -22.02 -16.80 7.46
N ALA A 1178 -21.14 -16.12 8.18
CA ALA A 1178 -20.40 -16.69 9.31
C ALA A 1178 -21.34 -17.23 10.41
N LYS A 1179 -22.40 -16.48 10.75
CA LYS A 1179 -23.45 -16.92 11.70
C LYS A 1179 -24.18 -18.19 11.25
N ASN A 1180 -24.32 -18.40 9.94
CA ASN A 1180 -24.94 -19.58 9.31
C ASN A 1180 -23.92 -20.66 8.91
N GLY A 1181 -22.63 -20.53 9.25
CA GLY A 1181 -21.60 -21.54 8.98
C GLY A 1181 -21.22 -21.65 7.51
N ILE A 1182 -21.55 -20.63 6.72
CA ILE A 1182 -21.25 -20.51 5.30
C ILE A 1182 -19.85 -19.91 5.18
N THR A 1183 -18.94 -20.59 4.47
CA THR A 1183 -17.63 -20.04 4.15
C THR A 1183 -17.84 -18.90 3.15
N PHE A 1184 -17.48 -17.68 3.54
CA PHE A 1184 -17.68 -16.48 2.73
C PHE A 1184 -16.36 -15.75 2.53
N VAL A 1185 -16.04 -15.41 1.28
CA VAL A 1185 -14.99 -14.45 0.95
C VAL A 1185 -15.46 -13.54 -0.19
N SER A 1186 -14.90 -12.33 -0.27
CA SER A 1186 -15.26 -11.34 -1.29
C SER A 1186 -14.07 -10.90 -2.13
N VAL A 1187 -14.26 -10.80 -3.45
CA VAL A 1187 -13.51 -9.90 -4.32
C VAL A 1187 -14.39 -8.68 -4.56
N HIS A 1188 -14.53 -7.85 -3.52
CA HIS A 1188 -15.45 -6.71 -3.47
C HIS A 1188 -16.92 -7.09 -3.77
N ASP A 1189 -17.42 -6.78 -4.96
CA ASP A 1189 -18.78 -7.02 -5.48
C ASP A 1189 -18.95 -8.42 -6.13
N SER A 1190 -17.95 -9.28 -5.99
CA SER A 1190 -17.99 -10.73 -6.28
C SER A 1190 -17.92 -11.50 -4.95
N PHE A 1191 -18.95 -12.29 -4.63
CA PHE A 1191 -19.09 -13.03 -3.37
C PHE A 1191 -18.92 -14.53 -3.61
N TRP A 1192 -18.06 -15.21 -2.85
CA TRP A 1192 -17.66 -16.60 -3.09
C TRP A 1192 -17.99 -17.52 -1.91
N THR A 1193 -18.43 -18.74 -2.21
CA THR A 1193 -18.71 -19.80 -1.22
C THR A 1193 -18.58 -21.21 -1.82
N HIS A 1194 -18.80 -22.28 -1.05
CA HIS A 1194 -18.83 -23.66 -1.56
C HIS A 1194 -20.06 -23.92 -2.45
N PRO A 1195 -20.02 -24.85 -3.41
CA PRO A 1195 -21.12 -25.05 -4.37
C PRO A 1195 -22.46 -25.43 -3.73
N CYS A 1196 -22.44 -26.03 -2.53
CA CYS A 1196 -23.62 -26.39 -1.75
C CYS A 1196 -24.31 -25.17 -1.08
N ASP A 1197 -23.56 -24.12 -0.75
CA ASP A 1197 -24.02 -22.99 0.06
C ASP A 1197 -24.57 -21.83 -0.81
N VAL A 1198 -24.35 -21.87 -2.12
CA VAL A 1198 -24.65 -20.76 -3.06
C VAL A 1198 -26.10 -20.28 -2.97
N ASP A 1199 -27.06 -21.20 -2.83
CA ASP A 1199 -28.48 -20.86 -2.69
C ASP A 1199 -28.76 -20.03 -1.40
N ILE A 1200 -28.03 -20.33 -0.31
CA ILE A 1200 -28.15 -19.63 0.97
C ILE A 1200 -27.38 -18.31 0.94
N LEU A 1201 -26.18 -18.27 0.34
CA LEU A 1201 -25.44 -17.04 0.10
C LEU A 1201 -26.28 -16.04 -0.72
N SER A 1202 -26.84 -16.45 -1.85
CA SER A 1202 -27.62 -15.56 -2.70
C SER A 1202 -28.92 -15.12 -2.02
N LYS A 1203 -29.49 -15.89 -1.09
CA LYS A 1203 -30.57 -15.43 -0.20
C LYS A 1203 -30.06 -14.33 0.76
N ILE A 1204 -29.02 -14.61 1.56
CA ILE A 1204 -28.47 -13.66 2.54
C ILE A 1204 -28.04 -12.35 1.86
N CYS A 1205 -27.39 -12.44 0.70
CA CYS A 1205 -26.97 -11.29 -0.10
C CYS A 1205 -28.14 -10.34 -0.42
N ARG A 1206 -29.28 -10.89 -0.88
CA ARG A 1206 -30.51 -10.11 -1.15
C ARG A 1206 -31.09 -9.52 0.13
N GLU A 1207 -31.20 -10.32 1.20
CA GLU A 1207 -31.73 -9.88 2.50
C GLU A 1207 -30.91 -8.72 3.09
N GLN A 1208 -29.58 -8.79 3.06
CA GLN A 1208 -28.71 -7.73 3.58
C GLN A 1208 -28.69 -6.48 2.70
N PHE A 1209 -28.84 -6.62 1.38
CA PHE A 1209 -29.00 -5.46 0.48
C PHE A 1209 -30.30 -4.70 0.76
N VAL A 1210 -31.41 -5.43 0.90
CA VAL A 1210 -32.72 -4.86 1.24
C VAL A 1210 -32.70 -4.24 2.65
N ALA A 1211 -32.07 -4.88 3.63
CA ALA A 1211 -31.91 -4.31 4.97
C ALA A 1211 -31.13 -2.99 4.95
N LEU A 1212 -30.02 -2.93 4.19
CA LEU A 1212 -29.20 -1.72 4.06
C LEU A 1212 -29.95 -0.55 3.42
N HIS A 1213 -30.66 -0.79 2.31
CA HIS A 1213 -31.38 0.27 1.57
C HIS A 1213 -32.75 0.64 2.17
N LYS A 1214 -33.23 -0.09 3.20
CA LYS A 1214 -34.39 0.31 4.02
C LYS A 1214 -34.07 1.42 5.02
N GLU A 1215 -32.81 1.58 5.43
CA GLU A 1215 -32.39 2.75 6.21
C GLU A 1215 -32.48 4.04 5.35
N PRO A 1216 -32.79 5.19 5.96
CA PRO A 1216 -32.89 6.45 5.23
C PRO A 1216 -31.50 7.03 4.94
N LEU A 1217 -30.76 6.39 4.03
CA LEU A 1217 -29.32 6.64 3.80
C LEU A 1217 -29.00 8.08 3.36
N LEU A 1218 -29.81 8.68 2.49
CA LEU A 1218 -29.59 10.04 1.98
C LEU A 1218 -29.95 11.10 3.02
N GLU A 1219 -31.01 10.86 3.78
CA GLU A 1219 -31.51 11.73 4.85
C GLU A 1219 -30.60 11.67 6.08
N ASN A 1220 -30.09 10.48 6.43
CA ASN A 1220 -29.05 10.28 7.43
C ASN A 1220 -27.77 11.02 7.04
N LEU A 1221 -27.33 10.92 5.78
CA LEU A 1221 -26.17 11.65 5.25
C LEU A 1221 -26.39 13.18 5.29
N SER A 1222 -27.59 13.66 4.91
CA SER A 1222 -27.98 15.06 5.03
C SER A 1222 -27.90 15.53 6.49
N GLN A 1223 -28.42 14.76 7.44
CA GLN A 1223 -28.35 15.10 8.86
C GLN A 1223 -26.90 15.12 9.39
N ASP A 1224 -26.07 14.17 8.97
CA ASP A 1224 -24.64 14.13 9.29
C ASP A 1224 -23.91 15.37 8.72
N PHE A 1225 -24.24 15.77 7.50
CA PHE A 1225 -23.70 16.98 6.86
C PHE A 1225 -24.19 18.27 7.55
N THR A 1226 -25.47 18.37 7.95
CA THR A 1226 -25.96 19.53 8.73
C THR A 1226 -25.28 19.58 10.11
N ASN A 1227 -25.07 18.44 10.77
CA ASN A 1227 -24.40 18.35 12.07
C ASN A 1227 -22.92 18.78 12.01
N LYS A 1228 -22.20 18.42 10.94
CA LYS A 1228 -20.75 18.67 10.78
C LYS A 1228 -20.41 19.98 10.07
N PHE A 1229 -21.17 20.34 9.04
CA PHE A 1229 -20.85 21.41 8.08
C PHE A 1229 -21.88 22.54 8.03
N GLY A 1230 -23.11 22.31 8.50
CA GLY A 1230 -24.16 23.33 8.54
C GLY A 1230 -23.81 24.51 9.44
N PHE A 1231 -24.28 25.70 9.05
CA PHE A 1231 -24.14 26.93 9.85
C PHE A 1231 -25.30 27.08 10.84
N LYS A 1232 -24.99 27.43 12.09
CA LYS A 1232 -25.97 27.60 13.18
C LYS A 1232 -26.49 29.03 13.25
N SER A 1233 -27.70 29.23 13.78
CA SER A 1233 -28.36 30.55 13.93
C SER A 1233 -27.46 31.63 14.57
N SER A 1234 -26.57 31.23 15.48
CA SER A 1234 -25.58 32.10 16.17
C SER A 1234 -24.36 32.51 15.34
N GLU A 1235 -24.17 31.95 14.14
CA GLU A 1235 -23.08 32.31 13.21
C GLU A 1235 -23.55 33.38 12.20
N PHE A 1236 -24.81 33.33 11.74
CA PHE A 1236 -25.40 34.32 10.84
C PHE A 1236 -25.42 35.74 11.43
N SER A 1237 -25.60 35.88 12.75
CA SER A 1237 -25.62 37.20 13.43
C SER A 1237 -24.27 37.92 13.47
N LYS A 1238 -23.21 37.32 12.92
CA LYS A 1238 -21.86 37.89 12.80
C LYS A 1238 -21.39 37.99 11.34
N ALA A 1239 -22.29 37.78 10.39
CA ALA A 1239 -21.97 37.60 8.98
C ALA A 1239 -22.62 38.69 8.10
N ASP A 1240 -21.84 39.26 7.17
CA ASP A 1240 -22.34 40.19 6.14
C ASP A 1240 -23.52 39.58 5.37
N GLU A 1241 -24.34 40.40 4.70
CA GLU A 1241 -25.48 39.92 3.91
C GLU A 1241 -25.09 38.85 2.86
N THR A 1242 -23.94 39.02 2.19
CA THR A 1242 -23.42 38.05 1.21
C THR A 1242 -22.91 36.77 1.87
N GLN A 1243 -22.32 36.88 3.05
CA GLN A 1243 -21.91 35.73 3.86
C GLN A 1243 -23.14 34.95 4.35
N THR A 1244 -24.16 35.65 4.86
CA THR A 1244 -25.46 35.09 5.27
C THR A 1244 -26.15 34.36 4.12
N LYS A 1245 -26.19 34.92 2.90
CA LYS A 1245 -26.69 34.22 1.70
C LYS A 1245 -25.90 32.94 1.40
N THR A 1246 -24.58 32.97 1.56
CA THR A 1246 -23.70 31.79 1.38
C THR A 1246 -23.94 30.71 2.44
N MET A 1247 -24.13 31.11 3.71
CA MET A 1247 -24.39 30.21 4.82
C MET A 1247 -25.78 29.55 4.71
N LYS A 1248 -26.78 30.27 4.17
CA LYS A 1248 -28.08 29.68 3.82
C LYS A 1248 -27.93 28.67 2.68
N LEU A 1249 -27.32 29.07 1.56
CA LEU A 1249 -27.16 28.23 0.37
C LEU A 1249 -26.58 26.84 0.67
N ILE A 1250 -25.58 26.71 1.56
CA ILE A 1250 -25.03 25.40 1.94
C ILE A 1250 -26.00 24.59 2.82
N ASN A 1251 -26.69 25.20 3.79
CA ASN A 1251 -27.72 24.51 4.57
C ASN A 1251 -28.87 24.06 3.66
N ASP A 1252 -29.36 24.96 2.79
CA ASP A 1252 -30.46 24.71 1.85
C ASP A 1252 -30.09 23.59 0.86
N THR A 1253 -28.84 23.54 0.38
CA THR A 1253 -28.38 22.47 -0.52
C THR A 1253 -28.23 21.14 0.21
N ILE A 1254 -27.73 21.13 1.46
CA ILE A 1254 -27.66 19.91 2.26
C ILE A 1254 -29.07 19.36 2.54
N HIS A 1255 -30.03 20.23 2.87
CA HIS A 1255 -31.41 19.83 3.13
C HIS A 1255 -32.23 19.48 1.89
N ARG A 1256 -31.79 19.87 0.67
CA ARG A 1256 -32.43 19.50 -0.61
C ARG A 1256 -32.08 18.05 -1.02
N VAL A 1257 -32.42 17.09 -0.17
CA VAL A 1257 -32.31 15.65 -0.47
C VAL A 1257 -33.19 15.33 -1.69
N PRO A 1258 -32.70 14.60 -2.71
CA PRO A 1258 -33.50 14.20 -3.86
C PRO A 1258 -34.71 13.35 -3.47
N GLU A 1259 -35.85 13.62 -4.11
CA GLU A 1259 -37.02 12.75 -4.04
C GLU A 1259 -36.70 11.33 -4.56
N ARG A 1260 -37.38 10.33 -4.00
CA ARG A 1260 -37.24 8.93 -4.40
C ARG A 1260 -38.33 8.53 -5.40
N GLY A 1261 -38.00 7.63 -6.32
CA GLY A 1261 -38.93 7.01 -7.26
C GLY A 1261 -39.83 5.93 -6.63
N ILE A 1262 -40.45 5.13 -7.50
CA ILE A 1262 -41.53 4.20 -7.16
C ILE A 1262 -41.12 2.71 -7.08
N PHE A 1263 -39.83 2.39 -7.18
CA PHE A 1263 -39.34 1.00 -7.12
C PHE A 1263 -39.64 0.35 -5.76
N LYS A 1264 -40.15 -0.88 -5.78
CA LYS A 1264 -40.38 -1.69 -4.57
C LYS A 1264 -39.12 -2.48 -4.21
N LEU A 1265 -38.36 -1.97 -3.24
CA LEU A 1265 -37.08 -2.55 -2.80
C LEU A 1265 -37.19 -4.02 -2.38
N GLU A 1266 -38.32 -4.45 -1.82
CA GLU A 1266 -38.61 -5.85 -1.50
C GLU A 1266 -38.46 -6.81 -2.68
N SER A 1267 -38.72 -6.35 -3.93
CA SER A 1267 -38.63 -7.21 -5.11
C SER A 1267 -37.22 -7.75 -5.40
N VAL A 1268 -36.19 -7.14 -4.81
CA VAL A 1268 -34.81 -7.66 -4.84
C VAL A 1268 -34.72 -9.04 -4.18
N LEU A 1269 -35.57 -9.37 -3.21
CA LEU A 1269 -35.61 -10.67 -2.55
C LEU A 1269 -35.91 -11.82 -3.54
N ASP A 1270 -36.69 -11.55 -4.58
CA ASP A 1270 -37.07 -12.54 -5.60
C ASP A 1270 -36.19 -12.48 -6.86
N SER A 1271 -35.23 -11.54 -6.95
CA SER A 1271 -34.41 -11.36 -8.16
C SER A 1271 -33.29 -12.39 -8.27
N THR A 1272 -33.46 -13.32 -9.21
CA THR A 1272 -32.49 -14.38 -9.55
C THR A 1272 -31.16 -13.88 -10.13
N TYR A 1273 -31.15 -12.72 -10.80
CA TYR A 1273 -29.96 -12.20 -11.50
C TYR A 1273 -29.31 -10.97 -10.83
N PHE A 1274 -29.73 -10.64 -9.60
CA PHE A 1274 -29.14 -9.57 -8.81
C PHE A 1274 -27.63 -9.79 -8.61
N PHE A 1275 -27.27 -10.98 -8.16
CA PHE A 1275 -25.92 -11.57 -8.10
C PHE A 1275 -26.03 -13.00 -8.63
N SER A 1276 -25.33 -13.36 -9.73
CA SER A 1276 -25.56 -14.66 -10.44
C SER A 1276 -24.41 -15.18 -11.29
#